data_AF-A0A1G2X4C9-F1
#
_entry.id   AF-A0A1G2X4C9-F1
#
_cell.length_a   1.000
_cell.length_b   1.000
_cell.length_c   1.000
_cell.angle_alpha   90.00
_cell.angle_beta   90.00
_cell.angle_gamma   90.00
#
_symmetry.space_group_name_H-M   'P 1'
#
loop_
_entity.id
_entity.type
_entity.pdbx_description
1 polymer ?
#
loop_
_entity_poly.entity_id
_entity_poly.type
_entity_poly.pdbx_seq_one_letter_code
_entity_poly.pdbx_strand_id
1 'polypeptide(L)'
;MNSSNDAKKDFSSFTNKYQLSKTLRFELIPQGKTREHIETKGLLQRDEHRAESYKKVKKIIDEYHKVFIEKAMKDFRLEGLENFKLLYLKKEKEDKDKKELQEVMKGLRKQIAACFSNNKDESVAAIYKNLFAKELIKKDLKDFVKEEDKELIEEFEDFTTYFTGFHENRKNIYTHEEKSTAIAYRLIHENLPSFLDNLGVYQSIKEDHPDLDFSPMEKELYEVLNGMRVKGIEEVFTLDFFNNMLTQKGIDAYNAILGGKSEKGQRKIKGVNEYIHEHRQLKGLTLRQLPNLKPLYKQILSDRESISFLPEYFEKDQELLDSIKAFYQNGLCSWEKDGKTQDVLQEIENLLLPLNEFDLEKIFIKNDISLTGISQKIFGDWSFIGDALGSYYEHKNPLPKKLTKTYEEKKEKWVTETTHFSIADIQRALDLYKTKNEEAKEKITASILCSFFGSMGEVQVAGEPKAPNLLQRIEESYGPVTDLLNTPYPENRKLAQDKAEVSKIKNFLDTVMDLLHFIKPLHPRENIQEKDVKFYNAYSTLFDQLNLITDLYNKTRNYLTKKPYSTEKIKLNFENSTLLDGWDANKETDNTSVLLRKNGFFYLAIMDKKHNRIFNQIPKLNNGEASYEKMNYKLLPLINQQLPRVFFAKSRIEYFNPSQEILKNYENDTHKKGETFNINDCHALIDFFKASLERHEDWKNFNFKFSPTTSYEDLSGFYREVEQQGYKVTFQNVPENYINRMVEEGKLYLFQIYNKDFSPFSKGKPNLHTLYWKMLFAEENLKNVVYKLNGQAEVFFRKKSLNYDEKILKTGHHAEKLKDRFNYPIISNRRFAFDKFQFHVPITLNFKATGNGNINQDVLTYLKNNPNVNIIGIDRGERHLLYVTLIDQQRNIKQQFSLNEIVNRYNGKEYATNYHAKLDAKEKDRDVARKSWGVIENIRELKEGYLSQVVHQIAGMMVEHNAVVVMEDLNFGFKRGRQKVEKQVYQKFEKMLIDKLNYMAFKNKEAAETGGVLNALQLSNKFDSFQKLGKQSGFIFYVPAWHTSKIDPATGFVDFFKPKYENIEKAKEFFGNFKSICFNRGKNWFEFDFDYNKFTPKAEDTRTQWTVCTTPEVRYVWNRNKETANGRGGYDEYLITEKMKSLFDGEDIRIRYQNGSDIKREIVGQSSGQFFKELTRLLGVTLSLRYNNGKKGDAEKDFILSPVANNKGEFFNSLKADASQPQNADANGAYHIALKGLWVLHQINEANDLKKVKLAISNKEWLQFVQRYES
;
A
#
# COMPACT_ATOMS: atom_id res chain seq x y z
N MET A 1 -1.20 -53.66 27.96
CA MET A 1 -1.88 -53.73 26.64
C MET A 1 -3.03 -52.73 26.66
N ASN A 2 -2.87 -51.59 26.00
CA ASN A 2 -3.93 -50.68 25.60
C ASN A 2 -3.45 -50.05 24.29
N SER A 3 -3.75 -50.71 23.18
CA SER A 3 -3.51 -50.22 21.84
C SER A 3 -4.51 -49.10 21.54
N SER A 4 -4.11 -47.86 21.83
CA SER A 4 -4.82 -46.70 21.29
C SER A 4 -4.47 -46.57 19.81
N ASN A 5 -5.47 -46.77 18.95
CA ASN A 5 -5.44 -46.38 17.54
C ASN A 5 -4.95 -44.93 17.42
N ASP A 6 -3.70 -44.74 16.99
CA ASP A 6 -3.18 -43.45 16.50
C ASP A 6 -3.80 -43.17 15.12
N ALA A 7 -5.10 -42.86 15.10
CA ALA A 7 -5.74 -42.29 13.93
C ALA A 7 -5.11 -40.91 13.68
N LYS A 8 -4.35 -40.79 12.60
CA LYS A 8 -3.72 -39.54 12.15
C LYS A 8 -4.80 -38.44 12.09
N LYS A 9 -4.80 -37.50 13.03
CA LYS A 9 -5.69 -36.32 12.99
C LYS A 9 -5.48 -35.62 11.65
N ASP A 10 -6.53 -35.48 10.86
CA ASP A 10 -6.50 -34.86 9.54
C ASP A 10 -7.29 -33.54 9.53
N PHE A 11 -7.25 -32.80 8.42
CA PHE A 11 -7.95 -31.52 8.29
C PHE A 11 -9.46 -31.65 8.02
N SER A 12 -10.05 -32.85 8.07
CA SER A 12 -11.47 -33.06 7.73
C SER A 12 -12.42 -32.24 8.59
N SER A 13 -12.07 -32.01 9.86
CA SER A 13 -12.85 -31.19 10.80
C SER A 13 -12.87 -29.71 10.45
N PHE A 14 -12.14 -29.24 9.44
CA PHE A 14 -12.04 -27.83 9.03
C PHE A 14 -12.74 -27.54 7.70
N THR A 15 -13.79 -28.30 7.37
CA THR A 15 -14.68 -28.00 6.24
C THR A 15 -16.00 -27.40 6.73
N ASN A 16 -16.68 -26.62 5.88
CA ASN A 16 -18.03 -26.09 6.15
C ASN A 16 -18.17 -25.33 7.51
N LYS A 17 -17.13 -24.59 7.91
CA LYS A 17 -17.08 -23.83 9.16
C LYS A 17 -17.84 -22.51 9.09
N TYR A 18 -17.69 -21.76 8.01
CA TYR A 18 -18.33 -20.44 7.84
C TYR A 18 -18.55 -20.08 6.37
N GLN A 19 -19.51 -19.18 6.15
CA GLN A 19 -19.92 -18.72 4.82
C GLN A 19 -18.96 -17.69 4.20
N LEU A 20 -18.86 -17.72 2.87
CA LEU A 20 -18.10 -16.73 2.10
C LEU A 20 -18.84 -16.34 0.82
N SER A 21 -18.85 -15.06 0.48
CA SER A 21 -19.35 -14.57 -0.80
C SER A 21 -18.23 -14.50 -1.83
N LYS A 22 -18.51 -14.90 -3.08
CA LYS A 22 -17.60 -14.73 -4.22
C LYS A 22 -18.37 -14.25 -5.45
N THR A 23 -17.69 -13.55 -6.36
CA THR A 23 -18.24 -13.16 -7.66
C THR A 23 -17.51 -13.90 -8.77
N LEU A 24 -18.24 -14.69 -9.55
CA LEU A 24 -17.73 -15.34 -10.75
C LEU A 24 -17.85 -14.39 -11.94
N ARG A 25 -16.93 -14.50 -12.91
CA ARG A 25 -16.87 -13.60 -14.07
C ARG A 25 -16.72 -14.41 -15.35
N PHE A 26 -17.54 -14.10 -16.34
CA PHE A 26 -17.60 -14.78 -17.63
C PHE A 26 -17.68 -13.77 -18.77
N GLU A 27 -17.27 -14.20 -19.97
CA GLU A 27 -17.66 -13.56 -21.22
C GLU A 27 -19.11 -13.96 -21.54
N LEU A 28 -19.87 -13.06 -22.15
CA LEU A 28 -21.16 -13.38 -22.76
C LEU A 28 -21.01 -13.33 -24.27
N ILE A 29 -21.32 -14.43 -24.95
CA ILE A 29 -21.27 -14.53 -26.41
C ILE A 29 -22.70 -14.45 -26.95
N PRO A 30 -23.10 -13.37 -27.66
CA PRO A 30 -24.43 -13.26 -28.26
C PRO A 30 -24.73 -14.45 -29.18
N GLN A 31 -25.95 -14.97 -29.15
CA GLN A 31 -26.43 -16.08 -29.97
C GLN A 31 -27.48 -15.60 -30.99
N GLY A 32 -27.50 -16.19 -32.20
CA GLY A 32 -28.45 -15.81 -33.26
C GLY A 32 -28.41 -14.31 -33.58
N LYS A 33 -29.59 -13.70 -33.80
CA LYS A 33 -29.73 -12.25 -34.05
C LYS A 33 -29.61 -11.35 -32.81
N THR A 34 -29.21 -11.87 -31.65
CA THR A 34 -29.12 -11.08 -30.40
C THR A 34 -28.29 -9.80 -30.57
N ARG A 35 -27.12 -9.89 -31.21
CA ARG A 35 -26.24 -8.73 -31.39
C ARG A 35 -26.85 -7.69 -32.34
N GLU A 36 -27.43 -8.14 -33.44
CA GLU A 36 -28.11 -7.30 -34.43
C GLU A 36 -29.26 -6.53 -33.77
N HIS A 37 -30.08 -7.19 -32.96
CA HIS A 37 -31.19 -6.54 -32.24
C HIS A 37 -30.72 -5.53 -31.18
N ILE A 38 -29.59 -5.79 -30.50
CA ILE A 38 -28.99 -4.84 -29.55
C ILE A 38 -28.51 -3.57 -30.27
N GLU A 39 -27.87 -3.73 -31.43
CA GLU A 39 -27.35 -2.63 -32.24
C GLU A 39 -28.49 -1.82 -32.89
N THR A 40 -29.48 -2.48 -33.51
CA THR A 40 -30.61 -1.82 -34.18
C THR A 40 -31.54 -1.07 -33.20
N LYS A 41 -31.71 -1.58 -31.97
CA LYS A 41 -32.48 -0.88 -30.92
C LYS A 41 -31.70 0.21 -30.20
N GLY A 42 -30.41 0.38 -30.50
CA GLY A 42 -29.56 1.41 -29.91
C GLY A 42 -29.30 1.24 -28.41
N LEU A 43 -29.38 0.01 -27.88
CA LEU A 43 -29.30 -0.24 -26.43
C LEU A 43 -27.94 0.12 -25.84
N LEU A 44 -26.86 -0.15 -26.58
CA LEU A 44 -25.50 0.16 -26.14
C LEU A 44 -25.25 1.66 -26.05
N GLN A 45 -25.74 2.44 -27.02
CA GLN A 45 -25.60 3.89 -27.04
C GLN A 45 -26.36 4.53 -25.86
N ARG A 46 -27.56 4.04 -25.57
CA ARG A 46 -28.35 4.49 -24.40
C ARG A 46 -27.67 4.17 -23.07
N ASP A 47 -27.17 2.95 -22.89
CA ASP A 47 -26.48 2.57 -21.65
C ASP A 47 -25.11 3.25 -21.51
N GLU A 48 -24.42 3.55 -22.61
CA GLU A 48 -23.20 4.37 -22.61
C GLU A 48 -23.47 5.80 -22.16
N HIS A 49 -24.46 6.46 -22.79
CA HIS A 49 -24.89 7.80 -22.38
C HIS A 49 -25.26 7.83 -20.90
N ARG A 50 -26.09 6.88 -20.45
CA ARG A 50 -26.48 6.76 -19.03
C ARG A 50 -25.28 6.56 -18.12
N ALA A 51 -24.27 5.80 -18.51
CA ALA A 51 -23.07 5.61 -17.70
C ALA A 51 -22.23 6.89 -17.58
N GLU A 52 -22.19 7.72 -18.62
CA GLU A 52 -21.56 9.04 -18.60
C GLU A 52 -22.36 10.01 -17.72
N SER A 53 -23.68 10.08 -17.90
CA SER A 53 -24.59 10.87 -17.08
C SER A 53 -24.50 10.48 -15.60
N TYR A 54 -24.45 9.17 -15.30
CA TYR A 54 -24.30 8.64 -13.95
C TYR A 54 -23.02 9.12 -13.25
N LYS A 55 -21.90 9.28 -13.99
CA LYS A 55 -20.66 9.83 -13.42
C LYS A 55 -20.83 11.30 -13.02
N LYS A 56 -21.56 12.08 -13.80
CA LYS A 56 -21.87 13.49 -13.51
C LYS A 56 -22.82 13.61 -12.32
N VAL A 57 -23.94 12.86 -12.34
CA VAL A 57 -24.93 12.89 -11.24
C VAL A 57 -24.34 12.44 -9.91
N LYS A 58 -23.43 11.45 -9.88
CA LYS A 58 -22.71 11.11 -8.63
C LYS A 58 -21.90 12.26 -8.06
N LYS A 59 -21.28 13.10 -8.90
CA LYS A 59 -20.56 14.29 -8.42
C LYS A 59 -21.52 15.31 -7.82
N ILE A 60 -22.69 15.49 -8.45
CA ILE A 60 -23.75 16.37 -7.93
C ILE A 60 -24.25 15.85 -6.57
N ILE A 61 -24.51 14.55 -6.45
CA ILE A 61 -24.90 13.93 -5.17
C ILE A 61 -23.79 14.12 -4.12
N ASP A 62 -22.53 13.94 -4.50
CA ASP A 62 -21.39 14.17 -3.58
C ASP A 62 -21.33 15.62 -3.11
N GLU A 63 -21.57 16.59 -3.99
CA GLU A 63 -21.64 17.99 -3.63
C GLU A 63 -22.80 18.29 -2.68
N TYR A 64 -23.97 17.72 -2.97
CA TYR A 64 -25.14 17.80 -2.08
C TYR A 64 -24.83 17.24 -0.68
N HIS A 65 -24.15 16.09 -0.61
CA HIS A 65 -23.70 15.51 0.66
C HIS A 65 -22.72 16.43 1.41
N LYS A 66 -21.78 17.10 0.74
CA LYS A 66 -20.83 18.03 1.38
C LYS A 66 -21.57 19.22 1.98
N VAL A 67 -22.48 19.85 1.22
CA VAL A 67 -23.31 20.96 1.70
C VAL A 67 -24.15 20.53 2.90
N PHE A 68 -24.75 19.34 2.85
CA PHE A 68 -25.49 18.78 3.97
C PHE A 68 -24.61 18.56 5.22
N ILE A 69 -23.42 17.99 5.07
CA ILE A 69 -22.49 17.76 6.18
C ILE A 69 -22.09 19.08 6.83
N GLU A 70 -21.71 20.09 6.03
CA GLU A 70 -21.36 21.41 6.53
C GLU A 70 -22.53 22.03 7.30
N LYS A 71 -23.74 22.00 6.72
CA LYS A 71 -24.96 22.53 7.36
C LYS A 71 -25.25 21.84 8.70
N ALA A 72 -25.16 20.51 8.75
CA ALA A 72 -25.46 19.76 9.96
C ALA A 72 -24.45 20.04 11.09
N MET A 73 -23.17 20.23 10.76
CA MET A 73 -22.08 20.29 11.75
C MET A 73 -21.64 21.71 12.13
N LYS A 74 -22.01 22.75 11.37
CA LYS A 74 -21.52 24.13 11.55
C LYS A 74 -21.63 24.66 12.99
N ASP A 75 -22.74 24.39 13.65
CA ASP A 75 -23.03 24.87 15.02
C ASP A 75 -23.06 23.73 16.05
N PHE A 76 -22.59 22.54 15.67
CA PHE A 76 -22.57 21.36 16.54
C PHE A 76 -21.32 21.35 17.42
N ARG A 77 -21.49 21.00 18.70
CA ARG A 77 -20.40 20.90 19.68
C ARG A 77 -20.43 19.54 20.37
N LEU A 78 -19.26 18.96 20.59
CA LEU A 78 -19.08 17.69 21.28
C LEU A 78 -19.03 17.87 22.78
N GLU A 79 -19.77 17.04 23.50
CA GLU A 79 -19.73 16.96 24.97
C GLU A 79 -18.86 15.79 25.43
N GLY A 80 -18.06 16.00 26.49
CA GLY A 80 -17.23 14.94 27.09
C GLY A 80 -15.80 14.83 26.52
N LEU A 81 -15.32 15.84 25.79
CA LEU A 81 -13.95 15.88 25.28
C LEU A 81 -12.89 15.81 26.40
N GLU A 82 -13.15 16.42 27.57
CA GLU A 82 -12.21 16.41 28.69
C GLU A 82 -12.00 14.97 29.23
N ASN A 83 -13.07 14.17 29.35
CA ASN A 83 -12.97 12.76 29.75
C ASN A 83 -12.12 11.94 28.77
N PHE A 84 -12.32 12.18 27.46
CA PHE A 84 -11.49 11.55 26.45
C PHE A 84 -10.02 11.94 26.60
N LYS A 85 -9.72 13.23 26.76
CA LYS A 85 -8.35 13.75 26.94
C LYS A 85 -7.68 13.16 28.17
N LEU A 86 -8.37 13.13 29.32
CA LEU A 86 -7.85 12.56 30.57
C LEU A 86 -7.46 11.09 30.41
N LEU A 87 -8.36 10.27 29.85
CA LEU A 87 -8.10 8.86 29.60
C LEU A 87 -7.01 8.67 28.54
N TYR A 88 -7.02 9.45 27.46
CA TYR A 88 -6.04 9.35 26.38
C TYR A 88 -4.62 9.68 26.83
N LEU A 89 -4.44 10.74 27.62
CA LEU A 89 -3.12 11.20 28.10
C LEU A 89 -2.55 10.37 29.27
N LYS A 90 -3.35 9.48 29.88
CA LYS A 90 -2.88 8.58 30.94
C LYS A 90 -1.71 7.71 30.43
N LYS A 91 -0.54 7.82 31.07
CA LYS A 91 0.71 7.11 30.67
C LYS A 91 0.58 5.59 30.79
N GLU A 92 0.05 5.12 31.92
CA GLU A 92 -0.21 3.71 32.18
C GLU A 92 -1.72 3.46 32.18
N LYS A 93 -2.18 2.61 31.26
CA LYS A 93 -3.60 2.27 31.09
C LYS A 93 -3.84 0.81 31.47
N GLU A 94 -4.64 0.60 32.50
CA GLU A 94 -5.18 -0.72 32.83
C GLU A 94 -6.26 -1.13 31.83
N ASP A 95 -6.66 -2.40 31.84
CA ASP A 95 -7.72 -2.88 30.95
C ASP A 95 -9.07 -2.20 31.23
N LYS A 96 -9.30 -1.73 32.47
CA LYS A 96 -10.46 -0.89 32.80
C LYS A 96 -10.40 0.45 32.06
N ASP A 97 -9.27 1.15 32.09
CA ASP A 97 -9.08 2.44 31.41
C ASP A 97 -9.28 2.31 29.89
N LYS A 98 -8.79 1.21 29.30
CA LYS A 98 -8.97 0.94 27.86
C LYS A 98 -10.44 0.74 27.50
N LYS A 99 -11.19 -0.01 28.32
CA LYS A 99 -12.63 -0.21 28.13
C LYS A 99 -13.40 1.11 28.29
N GLU A 100 -13.04 1.91 29.29
CA GLU A 100 -13.66 3.21 29.53
C GLU A 100 -13.41 4.18 28.36
N LEU A 101 -12.17 4.25 27.88
CA LEU A 101 -11.82 5.03 26.69
C LEU A 101 -12.63 4.59 25.46
N GLN A 102 -12.79 3.27 25.26
CA GLN A 102 -13.62 2.75 24.17
C GLN A 102 -15.10 3.18 24.28
N GLU A 103 -15.67 3.16 25.47
CA GLU A 103 -17.05 3.62 25.69
C GLU A 103 -17.19 5.14 25.52
N VAL A 104 -16.23 5.95 25.99
CA VAL A 104 -16.21 7.40 25.73
C VAL A 104 -16.13 7.69 24.23
N MET A 105 -15.23 7.02 23.51
CA MET A 105 -15.13 7.16 22.05
C MET A 105 -16.43 6.77 21.34
N LYS A 106 -17.09 5.71 21.80
CA LYS A 106 -18.38 5.27 21.25
C LYS A 106 -19.49 6.27 21.55
N GLY A 107 -19.50 6.89 22.73
CA GLY A 107 -20.39 7.99 23.08
C GLY A 107 -20.23 9.19 22.14
N LEU A 108 -18.99 9.68 21.98
CA LEU A 108 -18.69 10.77 21.05
C LEU A 108 -19.08 10.46 19.61
N ARG A 109 -18.83 9.23 19.12
CA ARG A 109 -19.27 8.81 17.77
C ARG A 109 -20.79 8.80 17.62
N LYS A 110 -21.53 8.39 18.66
CA LYS A 110 -23.00 8.43 18.65
C LYS A 110 -23.52 9.86 18.60
N GLN A 111 -22.91 10.80 19.32
CA GLN A 111 -23.28 12.22 19.25
C GLN A 111 -23.13 12.75 17.81
N ILE A 112 -22.01 12.45 17.14
CA ILE A 112 -21.77 12.85 15.74
C ILE A 112 -22.79 12.23 14.78
N ALA A 113 -23.10 10.93 14.93
CA ALA A 113 -24.10 10.31 14.06
C ALA A 113 -25.50 10.91 14.29
N ALA A 114 -25.86 11.18 15.54
CA ALA A 114 -27.13 11.81 15.91
C ALA A 114 -27.25 13.25 15.37
N CYS A 115 -26.14 13.98 15.25
CA CYS A 115 -26.11 15.30 14.60
C CYS A 115 -26.66 15.26 13.16
N PHE A 116 -26.57 14.12 12.45
CA PHE A 116 -27.17 13.99 11.13
C PHE A 116 -28.61 13.48 11.15
N SER A 117 -28.90 12.43 11.93
CA SER A 117 -30.21 11.74 11.88
C SER A 117 -31.28 12.34 12.80
N ASN A 118 -30.87 12.94 13.92
CA ASN A 118 -31.73 13.45 14.99
C ASN A 118 -31.34 14.91 15.32
N ASN A 119 -31.07 15.72 14.28
CA ASN A 119 -30.71 17.12 14.46
C ASN A 119 -31.90 17.92 15.03
N LYS A 120 -31.61 18.93 15.86
CA LYS A 120 -32.63 19.85 16.40
C LYS A 120 -33.24 20.74 15.31
N ASP A 121 -32.49 21.00 14.24
CA ASP A 121 -33.00 21.65 13.04
C ASP A 121 -33.80 20.64 12.19
N GLU A 122 -35.12 20.77 12.19
CA GLU A 122 -36.05 19.91 11.44
C GLU A 122 -35.73 19.87 9.94
N SER A 123 -35.15 20.94 9.38
CA SER A 123 -34.76 20.98 7.97
C SER A 123 -33.60 20.03 7.68
N VAL A 124 -32.66 19.84 8.62
CA VAL A 124 -31.55 18.89 8.49
C VAL A 124 -32.06 17.46 8.59
N ALA A 125 -32.96 17.18 9.54
CA ALA A 125 -33.55 15.86 9.70
C ALA A 125 -34.37 15.42 8.47
N ALA A 126 -35.11 16.36 7.86
CA ALA A 126 -35.86 16.11 6.63
C ALA A 126 -34.94 15.76 5.45
N ILE A 127 -33.84 16.51 5.25
CA ILE A 127 -32.85 16.23 4.21
C ILE A 127 -32.22 14.85 4.41
N TYR A 128 -31.84 14.50 5.65
CA TYR A 128 -31.21 13.21 5.94
C TYR A 128 -32.09 12.01 5.57
N LYS A 129 -33.41 12.12 5.81
CA LYS A 129 -34.39 11.08 5.46
C LYS A 129 -34.42 10.81 3.95
N ASN A 130 -34.29 11.85 3.13
CA ASN A 130 -34.35 11.74 1.68
C ASN A 130 -33.01 11.35 1.06
N LEU A 131 -31.89 11.60 1.75
CA LEU A 131 -30.51 11.48 1.25
C LEU A 131 -30.15 10.10 0.66
N PHE A 132 -30.88 9.05 1.01
CA PHE A 132 -30.69 7.69 0.48
C PHE A 132 -31.95 7.11 -0.16
N ALA A 133 -32.98 7.93 -0.32
CA ALA A 133 -34.27 7.56 -0.90
C ALA A 133 -34.40 8.07 -2.34
N LYS A 134 -35.41 7.56 -3.05
CA LYS A 134 -35.75 8.02 -4.41
C LYS A 134 -36.01 9.53 -4.49
N GLU A 135 -36.45 10.15 -3.39
CA GLU A 135 -36.77 11.58 -3.32
C GLU A 135 -35.54 12.48 -3.46
N LEU A 136 -34.33 11.98 -3.17
CA LEU A 136 -33.10 12.72 -3.48
C LEU A 136 -33.06 13.08 -4.97
N ILE A 137 -33.27 12.09 -5.83
CA ILE A 137 -33.23 12.29 -7.30
C ILE A 137 -34.49 13.00 -7.79
N LYS A 138 -35.67 12.54 -7.33
CA LYS A 138 -36.96 13.03 -7.86
C LYS A 138 -37.29 14.46 -7.43
N LYS A 139 -36.71 14.94 -6.32
CA LYS A 139 -37.01 16.25 -5.75
C LYS A 139 -35.75 17.02 -5.38
N ASP A 140 -35.02 16.57 -4.37
CA ASP A 140 -34.05 17.42 -3.67
C ASP A 140 -32.89 17.90 -4.55
N LEU A 141 -32.40 17.06 -5.48
CA LEU A 141 -31.36 17.46 -6.42
C LEU A 141 -31.86 18.45 -7.47
N LYS A 142 -33.13 18.35 -7.90
CA LYS A 142 -33.69 19.29 -8.89
C LYS A 142 -33.75 20.71 -8.33
N ASP A 143 -34.03 20.83 -7.03
CA ASP A 143 -34.05 22.10 -6.31
C ASP A 143 -32.63 22.62 -6.03
N PHE A 144 -31.63 21.73 -6.02
CA PHE A 144 -30.23 22.06 -5.71
C PHE A 144 -29.43 22.53 -6.92
N VAL A 145 -29.69 21.96 -8.11
CA VAL A 145 -28.93 22.23 -9.33
C VAL A 145 -29.48 23.42 -10.11
N LYS A 146 -28.66 23.97 -11.00
CA LYS A 146 -29.10 25.00 -11.98
C LYS A 146 -29.94 24.35 -13.08
N GLU A 147 -30.73 25.15 -13.82
CA GLU A 147 -31.60 24.66 -14.90
C GLU A 147 -30.86 23.79 -15.94
N GLU A 148 -29.62 24.15 -16.27
CA GLU A 148 -28.76 23.41 -17.22
C GLU A 148 -28.44 21.96 -16.81
N ASP A 149 -28.50 21.65 -15.51
CA ASP A 149 -28.22 20.33 -14.97
C ASP A 149 -29.50 19.53 -14.65
N LYS A 150 -30.70 20.13 -14.75
CA LYS A 150 -31.95 19.43 -14.39
C LYS A 150 -32.28 18.29 -15.35
N GLU A 151 -32.09 18.48 -16.65
CA GLU A 151 -32.30 17.43 -17.66
C GLU A 151 -31.47 16.17 -17.35
N LEU A 152 -30.26 16.36 -16.82
CA LEU A 152 -29.36 15.29 -16.42
C LEU A 152 -29.89 14.48 -15.21
N ILE A 153 -30.55 15.15 -14.26
CA ILE A 153 -31.18 14.49 -13.11
C ILE A 153 -32.44 13.73 -13.54
N GLU A 154 -33.21 14.31 -14.46
CA GLU A 154 -34.47 13.75 -14.97
C GLU A 154 -34.30 12.40 -15.67
N GLU A 155 -33.15 12.18 -16.33
CA GLU A 155 -32.79 10.88 -16.94
C GLU A 155 -32.87 9.70 -15.93
N PHE A 156 -32.73 9.97 -14.63
CA PHE A 156 -32.67 8.96 -13.58
C PHE A 156 -33.94 8.80 -12.74
N GLU A 157 -35.04 9.50 -13.03
CA GLU A 157 -36.27 9.40 -12.22
C GLU A 157 -36.85 7.99 -12.14
N ASP A 158 -36.75 7.24 -13.23
CA ASP A 158 -37.18 5.83 -13.33
C ASP A 158 -36.03 4.84 -13.06
N PHE A 159 -34.83 5.35 -12.80
CA PHE A 159 -33.60 4.59 -12.54
C PHE A 159 -32.98 4.88 -11.17
N THR A 160 -33.78 5.33 -10.18
CA THR A 160 -33.26 5.63 -8.82
C THR A 160 -32.54 4.43 -8.17
N THR A 161 -32.97 3.20 -8.44
CA THR A 161 -32.31 1.96 -7.96
C THR A 161 -30.90 1.77 -8.51
N TYR A 162 -30.56 2.43 -9.62
CA TYR A 162 -29.21 2.45 -10.19
C TYR A 162 -28.16 3.07 -9.23
N PHE A 163 -28.62 3.85 -8.24
CA PHE A 163 -27.79 4.46 -7.20
C PHE A 163 -27.75 3.67 -5.89
N THR A 164 -28.48 2.55 -5.72
CA THR A 164 -28.55 1.83 -4.42
C THR A 164 -27.17 1.47 -3.85
N GLY A 165 -26.28 0.88 -4.66
CA GLY A 165 -24.92 0.57 -4.20
C GLY A 165 -24.11 1.82 -3.85
N PHE A 166 -24.36 2.94 -4.52
CA PHE A 166 -23.74 4.22 -4.22
C PHE A 166 -24.30 4.84 -2.93
N HIS A 167 -25.61 4.77 -2.70
CA HIS A 167 -26.25 5.21 -1.46
C HIS A 167 -25.79 4.39 -0.26
N GLU A 168 -25.61 3.07 -0.37
CA GLU A 168 -25.04 2.26 0.72
C GLU A 168 -23.59 2.68 1.05
N ASN A 169 -22.79 2.99 0.03
CA ASN A 169 -21.45 3.55 0.26
C ASN A 169 -21.52 4.92 0.97
N ARG A 170 -22.50 5.77 0.66
CA ARG A 170 -22.71 7.06 1.31
C ARG A 170 -23.28 6.92 2.72
N LYS A 171 -24.18 5.98 2.97
CA LYS A 171 -24.75 5.69 4.29
C LYS A 171 -23.66 5.31 5.30
N ASN A 172 -22.64 4.57 4.86
CA ASN A 172 -21.47 4.24 5.68
C ASN A 172 -20.65 5.46 6.15
N ILE A 173 -20.85 6.65 5.58
CA ILE A 173 -20.20 7.90 6.01
C ILE A 173 -20.81 8.39 7.34
N TYR A 174 -22.10 8.13 7.57
CA TYR A 174 -22.88 8.69 8.67
C TYR A 174 -23.07 7.73 9.86
N THR A 175 -22.45 6.54 9.81
CA THR A 175 -22.58 5.55 10.89
C THR A 175 -21.77 5.91 12.13
N HIS A 176 -22.27 5.52 13.31
CA HIS A 176 -21.54 5.60 14.58
C HIS A 176 -20.61 4.40 14.82
N GLU A 177 -20.71 3.37 13.97
CA GLU A 177 -19.87 2.19 14.05
C GLU A 177 -18.39 2.53 13.85
N GLU A 178 -17.52 1.69 14.38
CA GLU A 178 -16.07 1.84 14.28
C GLU A 178 -15.58 1.43 12.87
N LYS A 179 -15.92 2.24 11.87
CA LYS A 179 -15.59 2.04 10.45
C LYS A 179 -14.80 3.23 9.94
N SER A 180 -13.65 2.98 9.33
CA SER A 180 -12.76 4.03 8.80
C SER A 180 -13.36 4.91 7.70
N THR A 181 -14.48 4.50 7.12
CA THR A 181 -15.24 5.28 6.12
C THR A 181 -16.17 6.31 6.75
N ALA A 182 -16.37 6.28 8.07
CA ALA A 182 -17.32 7.14 8.76
C ALA A 182 -16.70 8.47 9.21
N ILE A 183 -17.47 9.56 9.15
CA ILE A 183 -17.09 10.89 9.68
C ILE A 183 -16.81 10.80 11.18
N ALA A 184 -17.67 10.11 11.92
CA ALA A 184 -17.52 9.90 13.36
C ALA A 184 -16.20 9.20 13.71
N TYR A 185 -15.76 8.24 12.87
CA TYR A 185 -14.46 7.59 13.05
C TYR A 185 -13.30 8.54 12.73
N ARG A 186 -13.32 9.22 11.58
CA ARG A 186 -12.31 10.23 11.16
C ARG A 186 -12.06 11.25 12.26
N LEU A 187 -13.14 11.75 12.88
CA LEU A 187 -13.05 12.76 13.94
C LEU A 187 -12.51 12.18 15.25
N ILE A 188 -13.05 11.05 15.73
CA ILE A 188 -12.76 10.56 17.09
C ILE A 188 -11.55 9.64 17.17
N HIS A 189 -11.28 8.82 16.15
CA HIS A 189 -10.16 7.87 16.14
C HIS A 189 -8.89 8.42 15.49
N GLU A 190 -9.01 9.43 14.62
CA GLU A 190 -7.86 9.95 13.86
C GLU A 190 -7.55 11.42 14.22
N ASN A 191 -8.52 12.33 14.05
CA ASN A 191 -8.26 13.76 14.21
C ASN A 191 -8.17 14.20 15.68
N LEU A 192 -9.05 13.73 16.58
CA LEU A 192 -9.01 14.11 18.00
C LEU A 192 -7.70 13.67 18.68
N PRO A 193 -7.21 12.42 18.54
CA PRO A 193 -5.90 12.03 19.04
C PRO A 193 -4.76 12.88 18.46
N SER A 194 -4.79 13.14 17.14
CA SER A 194 -3.75 13.95 16.48
C SER A 194 -3.76 15.39 16.99
N PHE A 195 -4.94 15.95 17.24
CA PHE A 195 -5.12 17.28 17.82
C PHE A 195 -4.59 17.33 19.27
N LEU A 196 -4.92 16.35 20.11
CA LEU A 196 -4.38 16.26 21.48
C LEU A 196 -2.86 16.11 21.52
N ASP A 197 -2.29 15.29 20.65
CA ASP A 197 -0.84 15.17 20.50
C ASP A 197 -0.21 16.53 20.15
N ASN A 198 -0.85 17.29 19.25
CA ASN A 198 -0.41 18.63 18.88
C ASN A 198 -0.52 19.63 20.03
N LEU A 199 -1.58 19.56 20.84
CA LEU A 199 -1.70 20.37 22.05
C LEU A 199 -0.51 20.14 22.98
N GLY A 200 -0.19 18.87 23.25
CA GLY A 200 0.95 18.51 24.11
C GLY A 200 2.28 18.99 23.53
N VAL A 201 2.50 18.82 22.22
CA VAL A 201 3.71 19.30 21.55
C VAL A 201 3.81 20.83 21.61
N TYR A 202 2.71 21.55 21.34
CA TYR A 202 2.71 23.02 21.37
C TYR A 202 2.99 23.55 22.78
N GLN A 203 2.43 22.92 23.82
CA GLN A 203 2.72 23.25 25.22
C GLN A 203 4.21 23.04 25.55
N SER A 204 4.78 21.89 25.21
CA SER A 204 6.23 21.65 25.41
C SER A 204 7.10 22.65 24.64
N ILE A 205 6.69 23.07 23.44
CA ILE A 205 7.44 24.10 22.69
C ILE A 205 7.44 25.44 23.43
N LYS A 206 6.29 25.86 23.98
CA LYS A 206 6.19 27.11 24.75
C LYS A 206 7.02 27.08 26.04
N GLU A 207 7.12 25.92 26.68
CA GLU A 207 7.90 25.72 27.91
C GLU A 207 9.41 25.60 27.63
N ASP A 208 9.81 24.77 26.67
CA ASP A 208 11.20 24.41 26.41
C ASP A 208 11.91 25.39 25.45
N HIS A 209 11.15 26.09 24.61
CA HIS A 209 11.64 26.99 23.56
C HIS A 209 10.90 28.35 23.55
N PRO A 210 10.96 29.12 24.65
CA PRO A 210 10.26 30.41 24.76
C PRO A 210 10.79 31.49 23.79
N ASP A 211 11.97 31.28 23.19
CA ASP A 211 12.57 32.12 22.16
C ASP A 211 11.99 31.88 20.74
N LEU A 212 11.10 30.89 20.57
CA LEU A 212 10.40 30.64 19.32
C LEU A 212 9.16 31.55 19.19
N ASP A 213 9.30 32.65 18.45
CA ASP A 213 8.22 33.62 18.22
C ASP A 213 7.38 33.30 16.98
N PHE A 214 6.07 33.19 17.17
CA PHE A 214 5.07 32.96 16.11
C PHE A 214 4.34 34.24 15.66
N SER A 215 4.57 35.39 16.32
CA SER A 215 3.88 36.66 16.04
C SER A 215 3.98 37.12 14.57
N PRO A 216 5.11 36.94 13.84
CA PRO A 216 5.17 37.30 12.43
C PRO A 216 4.19 36.50 11.56
N MET A 217 4.05 35.20 11.85
CA MET A 217 3.12 34.32 11.14
C MET A 217 1.67 34.67 11.46
N GLU A 218 1.35 35.03 12.71
CA GLU A 218 -0.01 35.47 13.07
C GLU A 218 -0.46 36.68 12.27
N LYS A 219 0.46 37.61 11.95
CA LYS A 219 0.18 38.76 11.08
C LYS A 219 -0.04 38.33 9.63
N GLU A 220 0.82 37.47 9.08
CA GLU A 220 0.71 36.99 7.70
C GLU A 220 -0.52 36.08 7.46
N LEU A 221 -0.97 35.36 8.50
CA LEU A 221 -2.15 34.49 8.48
C LEU A 221 -3.38 35.08 9.18
N TYR A 222 -3.39 36.40 9.40
CA TYR A 222 -4.49 37.09 10.11
C TYR A 222 -5.87 36.77 9.53
N GLU A 223 -6.00 36.72 8.20
CA GLU A 223 -7.28 36.38 7.55
C GLU A 223 -7.77 34.97 7.88
N VAL A 224 -6.85 34.00 7.97
CA VAL A 224 -7.17 32.61 8.32
C VAL A 224 -7.61 32.53 9.78
N LEU A 225 -6.88 33.19 10.68
CA LEU A 225 -7.19 33.26 12.12
C LEU A 225 -8.53 33.98 12.37
N ASN A 226 -8.75 35.12 11.71
CA ASN A 226 -10.01 35.87 11.79
C ASN A 226 -11.19 35.06 11.21
N GLY A 227 -10.97 34.32 10.11
CA GLY A 227 -11.95 33.41 9.54
C GLY A 227 -12.36 32.27 10.48
N MET A 228 -11.47 31.86 11.39
CA MET A 228 -11.75 30.92 12.48
C MET A 228 -12.32 31.58 13.75
N ARG A 229 -12.44 32.91 13.77
CA ARG A 229 -12.88 33.70 14.93
C ARG A 229 -11.97 33.56 16.15
N VAL A 230 -10.66 33.43 15.95
CA VAL A 230 -9.66 33.42 17.02
C VAL A 230 -8.81 34.69 17.01
N LYS A 231 -8.37 35.12 18.19
CA LYS A 231 -7.54 36.33 18.35
C LYS A 231 -6.05 36.09 18.13
N GLY A 232 -5.60 34.85 18.32
CA GLY A 232 -4.20 34.46 18.21
C GLY A 232 -4.07 32.94 18.22
N ILE A 233 -2.87 32.45 17.97
CA ILE A 233 -2.63 31.02 17.78
C ILE A 233 -2.81 30.20 19.07
N GLU A 234 -2.69 30.82 20.23
CA GLU A 234 -2.90 30.13 21.51
C GLU A 234 -4.33 29.59 21.66
N GLU A 235 -5.34 30.32 21.16
CA GLU A 235 -6.74 29.87 21.18
C GLU A 235 -6.97 28.64 20.28
N VAL A 236 -6.18 28.50 19.20
CA VAL A 236 -6.21 27.35 18.28
C VAL A 236 -5.74 26.07 18.97
N PHE A 237 -4.83 26.19 19.93
CA PHE A 237 -4.30 25.07 20.71
C PHE A 237 -5.00 24.97 22.08
N THR A 238 -6.34 24.96 22.07
CA THR A 238 -7.18 24.64 23.23
C THR A 238 -8.10 23.46 22.93
N LEU A 239 -8.50 22.69 23.94
CA LEU A 239 -9.33 21.49 23.71
C LEU A 239 -10.66 21.81 23.03
N ASP A 240 -11.33 22.87 23.48
CA ASP A 240 -12.63 23.29 22.95
C ASP A 240 -12.56 23.70 21.48
N PHE A 241 -11.39 24.18 21.03
CA PHE A 241 -11.16 24.56 19.64
C PHE A 241 -11.34 23.39 18.66
N PHE A 242 -11.24 22.14 19.13
CA PHE A 242 -11.51 20.97 18.30
C PHE A 242 -12.91 21.00 17.66
N ASN A 243 -13.90 21.64 18.30
CA ASN A 243 -15.24 21.80 17.74
C ASN A 243 -15.26 22.60 16.42
N ASN A 244 -14.29 23.50 16.21
CA ASN A 244 -14.17 24.20 14.93
C ASN A 244 -13.64 23.29 13.81
N MET A 245 -13.06 22.14 14.15
CA MET A 245 -12.39 21.20 13.24
C MET A 245 -13.27 20.02 12.82
N LEU A 246 -14.57 20.08 13.08
CA LEU A 246 -15.50 19.03 12.72
C LEU A 246 -15.79 19.02 11.20
N THR A 247 -15.66 20.16 10.54
CA THR A 247 -15.87 20.30 9.09
C THR A 247 -14.56 20.37 8.31
N GLN A 248 -14.63 20.16 6.98
CA GLN A 248 -13.46 20.26 6.11
C GLN A 248 -12.86 21.67 6.15
N LYS A 249 -13.71 22.71 6.15
CA LYS A 249 -13.28 24.11 6.17
C LYS A 249 -12.44 24.41 7.41
N GLY A 250 -12.88 23.94 8.57
CA GLY A 250 -12.11 24.04 9.81
C GLY A 250 -10.76 23.34 9.72
N ILE A 251 -10.77 22.08 9.29
CA ILE A 251 -9.56 21.24 9.15
C ILE A 251 -8.54 21.90 8.21
N ASP A 252 -8.97 22.41 7.06
CA ASP A 252 -8.09 23.04 6.08
C ASP A 252 -7.47 24.31 6.65
N ALA A 253 -8.27 25.14 7.33
CA ALA A 253 -7.76 26.34 7.97
C ALA A 253 -6.73 25.99 9.07
N TYR A 254 -6.95 24.95 9.88
CA TYR A 254 -5.96 24.50 10.89
C TYR A 254 -4.69 23.97 10.25
N ASN A 255 -4.83 23.17 9.19
CA ASN A 255 -3.67 22.67 8.45
C ASN A 255 -2.89 23.80 7.76
N ALA A 256 -3.55 24.88 7.34
CA ALA A 256 -2.88 26.08 6.82
C ALA A 256 -2.09 26.81 7.91
N ILE A 257 -2.60 26.91 9.14
CA ILE A 257 -1.83 27.43 10.28
C ILE A 257 -0.57 26.58 10.50
N LEU A 258 -0.67 25.26 10.41
CA LEU A 258 0.48 24.37 10.59
C LEU A 258 1.49 24.44 9.43
N GLY A 259 1.04 24.54 8.19
CA GLY A 259 1.85 24.32 6.98
C GLY A 259 2.07 25.55 6.06
N GLY A 260 1.44 26.67 6.36
CA GLY A 260 1.49 27.90 5.59
C GLY A 260 0.54 27.92 4.37
N LYS A 261 0.55 29.05 3.63
CA LYS A 261 -0.18 29.23 2.36
C LYS A 261 0.73 29.76 1.25
N SER A 262 0.40 29.49 -0.01
CA SER A 262 1.15 30.01 -1.16
C SER A 262 0.20 30.68 -2.15
N GLU A 263 0.46 31.94 -2.46
CA GLU A 263 -0.32 32.74 -3.41
C GLU A 263 0.45 32.90 -4.73
N LYS A 264 -0.28 33.10 -5.84
CA LYS A 264 0.31 33.15 -7.19
C LYS A 264 1.30 34.32 -7.27
N GLY A 265 2.57 34.03 -7.59
CA GLY A 265 3.62 35.03 -7.74
C GLY A 265 4.17 35.63 -6.44
N GLN A 266 3.73 35.15 -5.27
CA GLN A 266 4.20 35.64 -3.97
C GLN A 266 5.07 34.62 -3.25
N ARG A 267 5.91 35.13 -2.33
CA ARG A 267 6.65 34.30 -1.38
C ARG A 267 5.65 33.47 -0.56
N LYS A 268 5.98 32.18 -0.34
CA LYS A 268 5.20 31.31 0.54
C LYS A 268 5.16 31.90 1.96
N ILE A 269 3.95 32.05 2.48
CA ILE A 269 3.69 32.40 3.88
C ILE A 269 3.94 31.14 4.73
N LYS A 270 4.76 31.29 5.77
CA LYS A 270 5.22 30.16 6.60
C LYS A 270 4.17 29.78 7.64
N GLY A 271 3.99 28.48 7.88
CA GLY A 271 3.20 27.96 9.00
C GLY A 271 4.06 27.60 10.22
N VAL A 272 3.41 27.20 11.33
CA VAL A 272 4.08 26.83 12.59
C VAL A 272 5.21 25.82 12.38
N ASN A 273 5.00 24.79 11.56
CA ASN A 273 6.00 23.74 11.35
C ASN A 273 7.27 24.24 10.64
N GLU A 274 7.18 25.31 9.85
CA GLU A 274 8.33 25.91 9.18
C GLU A 274 9.17 26.70 10.19
N TYR A 275 8.54 27.45 11.08
CA TYR A 275 9.22 28.10 12.22
C TYR A 275 9.90 27.09 13.14
N ILE A 276 9.21 26.00 13.50
CA ILE A 276 9.79 24.88 14.27
C ILE A 276 11.00 24.30 13.53
N HIS A 277 10.90 24.11 12.21
CA HIS A 277 11.99 23.52 11.43
C HIS A 277 13.22 24.42 11.38
N GLU A 278 13.04 25.72 11.16
CA GLU A 278 14.12 26.71 11.12
C GLU A 278 14.80 26.83 12.48
N HIS A 279 14.02 26.92 13.56
CA HIS A 279 14.57 26.94 14.92
C HIS A 279 15.35 25.67 15.26
N ARG A 280 14.82 24.50 14.87
CA ARG A 280 15.51 23.21 15.03
C ARG A 280 16.86 23.19 14.31
N GLN A 281 16.96 23.75 13.10
CA GLN A 281 18.22 23.84 12.35
C GLN A 281 19.19 24.80 13.02
N LEU A 282 18.73 26.01 13.39
CA LEU A 282 19.55 27.03 14.05
C LEU A 282 20.18 26.55 15.37
N LYS A 283 19.47 25.70 16.12
CA LYS A 283 19.93 25.18 17.42
C LYS A 283 20.59 23.79 17.33
N GLY A 284 20.71 23.19 16.14
CA GLY A 284 21.26 21.84 15.97
C GLY A 284 20.45 20.74 16.66
N LEU A 285 19.15 20.93 16.84
CA LEU A 285 18.28 20.01 17.58
C LEU A 285 17.80 18.85 16.69
N THR A 286 17.57 17.69 17.31
CA THR A 286 16.96 16.55 16.62
C THR A 286 15.44 16.66 16.59
N LEU A 287 14.80 15.94 15.66
CA LEU A 287 13.33 15.88 15.57
C LEU A 287 12.65 15.30 16.82
N ARG A 288 13.40 14.58 17.66
CA ARG A 288 12.91 14.09 18.97
C ARG A 288 12.92 15.18 20.04
N GLN A 289 13.88 16.09 19.98
CA GLN A 289 14.00 17.21 20.92
C GLN A 289 12.99 18.31 20.57
N LEU A 290 12.77 18.55 19.28
CA LEU A 290 11.79 19.54 18.82
C LEU A 290 10.95 18.95 17.66
N PRO A 291 9.82 18.28 17.96
CA PRO A 291 8.97 17.62 16.97
C PRO A 291 8.08 18.60 16.20
N ASN A 292 7.67 18.22 14.99
CA ASN A 292 6.66 18.95 14.22
C ASN A 292 5.24 18.59 14.67
N LEU A 293 4.31 19.52 14.52
CA LEU A 293 2.87 19.32 14.67
C LEU A 293 2.31 18.54 13.47
N LYS A 294 1.38 17.63 13.74
CA LYS A 294 0.79 16.73 12.73
C LYS A 294 -0.44 17.40 12.09
N PRO A 295 -0.54 17.48 10.75
CA PRO A 295 -1.77 17.91 10.12
C PRO A 295 -2.91 16.94 10.40
N LEU A 296 -4.12 17.47 10.53
CA LEU A 296 -5.33 16.66 10.66
C LEU A 296 -5.70 16.04 9.31
N TYR A 297 -6.27 14.85 9.34
CA TYR A 297 -6.78 14.21 8.14
C TYR A 297 -7.98 15.01 7.64
N LYS A 298 -8.06 15.19 6.31
CA LYS A 298 -9.22 15.76 5.63
C LYS A 298 -10.51 15.06 6.07
N GLN A 299 -11.65 15.73 6.08
CA GLN A 299 -12.95 15.10 6.31
C GLN A 299 -13.29 14.08 5.21
N ILE A 300 -14.19 13.15 5.50
CA ILE A 300 -14.73 12.23 4.49
C ILE A 300 -15.47 13.03 3.41
N LEU A 301 -15.31 12.62 2.14
CA LEU A 301 -15.95 13.21 0.95
C LEU A 301 -15.43 14.59 0.51
N SER A 302 -14.42 15.17 1.18
CA SER A 302 -13.86 16.46 0.74
C SER A 302 -12.94 16.35 -0.48
N ASP A 303 -12.97 17.38 -1.31
CA ASP A 303 -12.09 17.48 -2.47
C ASP A 303 -10.66 17.86 -2.08
N ARG A 304 -9.74 17.60 -3.00
CA ARG A 304 -8.37 18.10 -2.93
C ARG A 304 -8.27 19.53 -3.44
N GLU A 305 -9.17 20.41 -3.00
CA GLU A 305 -8.90 21.84 -3.13
C GLU A 305 -7.77 22.18 -2.16
N SER A 306 -6.77 22.87 -2.70
CA SER A 306 -5.58 23.31 -1.98
C SER A 306 -5.79 24.77 -1.64
N ILE A 307 -5.54 25.15 -0.38
CA ILE A 307 -5.48 26.57 0.02
C ILE A 307 -4.38 27.30 -0.76
N SER A 308 -3.34 26.58 -1.19
CA SER A 308 -2.30 27.10 -2.09
C SER A 308 -2.72 27.05 -3.55
N PHE A 309 -2.33 28.07 -4.31
CA PHE A 309 -2.49 28.14 -5.77
C PHE A 309 -1.95 26.85 -6.44
N LEU A 310 -2.77 26.26 -7.32
CA LEU A 310 -2.38 25.16 -8.20
C LEU A 310 -2.17 25.74 -9.62
N PRO A 311 -1.10 25.35 -10.34
CA PRO A 311 -0.93 25.76 -11.73
C PRO A 311 -2.10 25.28 -12.58
N GLU A 312 -2.55 26.11 -13.53
CA GLU A 312 -3.49 25.73 -14.58
C GLU A 312 -2.94 24.52 -15.38
N TYR A 313 -3.80 23.77 -16.08
CA TYR A 313 -3.39 22.64 -16.92
C TYR A 313 -3.89 22.80 -18.35
N PHE A 314 -3.13 22.31 -19.32
CA PHE A 314 -3.61 22.20 -20.70
C PHE A 314 -4.78 21.22 -20.80
N GLU A 315 -5.67 21.44 -21.78
CA GLU A 315 -6.79 20.54 -22.07
C GLU A 315 -6.60 19.76 -23.37
N LYS A 316 -5.84 20.32 -24.33
CA LYS A 316 -5.65 19.74 -25.67
C LYS A 316 -4.18 19.61 -26.04
N ASP A 317 -3.86 18.61 -26.88
CA ASP A 317 -2.50 18.36 -27.37
C ASP A 317 -1.97 19.56 -28.17
N GLN A 318 -2.80 20.17 -29.02
CA GLN A 318 -2.40 21.30 -29.87
C GLN A 318 -2.08 22.55 -29.06
N GLU A 319 -2.90 22.87 -28.04
CA GLU A 319 -2.69 24.02 -27.15
C GLU A 319 -1.33 23.97 -26.45
N LEU A 320 -0.92 22.77 -26.02
CA LEU A 320 0.39 22.52 -25.43
C LEU A 320 1.52 22.78 -26.44
N LEU A 321 1.41 22.23 -27.66
CA LEU A 321 2.43 22.38 -28.70
C LEU A 321 2.58 23.85 -29.12
N ASP A 322 1.46 24.55 -29.29
CA ASP A 322 1.44 25.97 -29.63
C ASP A 322 2.10 26.83 -28.54
N SER A 323 1.86 26.50 -27.26
CA SER A 323 2.47 27.19 -26.12
C SER A 323 3.98 27.01 -26.06
N ILE A 324 4.49 25.80 -26.35
CA ILE A 324 5.94 25.52 -26.42
C ILE A 324 6.56 26.30 -27.58
N LYS A 325 5.91 26.29 -28.74
CA LYS A 325 6.37 27.02 -29.93
C LYS A 325 6.45 28.52 -29.67
N ALA A 326 5.37 29.10 -29.13
CA ALA A 326 5.30 30.52 -28.82
C ALA A 326 6.36 30.94 -27.78
N PHE A 327 6.59 30.12 -26.75
CA PHE A 327 7.62 30.40 -25.75
C PHE A 327 9.02 30.45 -26.37
N TYR A 328 9.40 29.50 -27.23
CA TYR A 328 10.72 29.50 -27.83
C TYR A 328 10.87 30.60 -28.90
N GLN A 329 9.96 30.64 -29.89
CA GLN A 329 10.10 31.54 -31.03
C GLN A 329 9.87 33.00 -30.64
N ASN A 330 8.77 33.29 -29.93
CA ASN A 330 8.38 34.66 -29.60
C ASN A 330 8.88 35.09 -28.22
N GLY A 331 9.12 34.14 -27.31
CA GLY A 331 9.55 34.42 -25.95
C GLY A 331 11.07 34.41 -25.75
N LEU A 332 11.83 33.68 -26.58
CA LEU A 332 13.29 33.60 -26.48
C LEU A 332 14.00 34.16 -27.71
N CYS A 333 13.69 33.70 -28.93
CA CYS A 333 14.43 34.09 -30.14
C CYS A 333 14.03 35.45 -30.72
N SER A 334 12.79 35.90 -30.51
CA SER A 334 12.26 37.14 -31.10
C SER A 334 11.37 37.88 -30.11
N TRP A 335 11.91 38.13 -28.92
CA TRP A 335 11.19 38.79 -27.84
C TRP A 335 11.08 40.30 -28.09
N GLU A 336 9.85 40.81 -28.16
CA GLU A 336 9.56 42.24 -28.34
C GLU A 336 9.61 42.99 -27.00
N LYS A 337 10.58 43.89 -26.86
CA LYS A 337 10.72 44.76 -25.69
C LYS A 337 11.02 46.20 -26.12
N ASP A 338 10.27 47.16 -25.60
CA ASP A 338 10.47 48.60 -25.86
C ASP A 338 10.53 48.96 -27.37
N GLY A 339 9.77 48.23 -28.20
CA GLY A 339 9.73 48.41 -29.67
C GLY A 339 10.93 47.83 -30.42
N LYS A 340 11.72 46.96 -29.78
CA LYS A 340 12.85 46.24 -30.39
C LYS A 340 12.70 44.73 -30.19
N THR A 341 12.98 43.99 -31.25
CA THR A 341 13.14 42.53 -31.21
C THR A 341 14.51 42.15 -30.65
N GLN A 342 14.56 41.26 -29.67
CA GLN A 342 15.80 40.77 -29.03
C GLN A 342 15.79 39.24 -28.92
N ASP A 343 16.97 38.62 -29.03
CA ASP A 343 17.18 37.21 -28.71
C ASP A 343 17.67 37.08 -27.26
N VAL A 344 16.82 36.57 -26.39
CA VAL A 344 17.08 36.42 -24.95
C VAL A 344 18.27 35.50 -24.69
N LEU A 345 18.46 34.45 -25.49
CA LEU A 345 19.57 33.50 -25.32
C LEU A 345 20.89 34.17 -25.63
N GLN A 346 20.95 34.92 -26.75
CA GLN A 346 22.14 35.67 -27.13
C GLN A 346 22.44 36.82 -26.17
N GLU A 347 21.41 37.52 -25.68
CA GLU A 347 21.58 38.62 -24.72
C GLU A 347 22.09 38.12 -23.35
N ILE A 348 21.71 36.91 -22.92
CA ILE A 348 22.29 36.27 -21.73
C ILE A 348 23.78 36.00 -21.93
N GLU A 349 24.17 35.45 -23.08
CA GLU A 349 25.59 35.22 -23.39
C GLU A 349 26.37 36.55 -23.46
N ASN A 350 25.83 37.56 -24.14
CA ASN A 350 26.42 38.89 -24.26
C ASN A 350 26.61 39.56 -22.89
N LEU A 351 25.74 39.27 -21.91
CA LEU A 351 25.85 39.77 -20.55
C LEU A 351 26.90 39.02 -19.71
N LEU A 352 27.02 37.70 -19.90
CA LEU A 352 27.91 36.85 -19.10
C LEU A 352 29.34 36.74 -19.65
N LEU A 353 29.53 36.92 -20.96
CA LEU A 353 30.85 36.84 -21.60
C LEU A 353 31.82 37.90 -21.04
N PRO A 354 31.46 39.19 -20.91
CA PRO A 354 32.32 40.21 -20.29
C PRO A 354 32.10 40.32 -18.78
N LEU A 355 31.75 39.23 -18.06
CA LEU A 355 31.43 39.30 -16.62
C LEU A 355 32.58 39.89 -15.78
N ASN A 356 33.83 39.73 -16.22
CA ASN A 356 35.04 40.29 -15.61
C ASN A 356 35.20 41.81 -15.78
N GLU A 357 34.43 42.45 -16.68
CA GLU A 357 34.45 43.90 -16.89
C GLU A 357 33.53 44.66 -15.92
N PHE A 358 32.62 43.95 -15.24
CA PHE A 358 31.76 44.50 -14.19
C PHE A 358 32.44 44.53 -12.82
N ASP A 359 31.81 45.21 -11.85
CA ASP A 359 32.31 45.27 -10.48
C ASP A 359 32.03 43.95 -9.73
N LEU A 360 33.02 43.04 -9.74
CA LEU A 360 32.93 41.71 -9.11
C LEU A 360 32.80 41.75 -7.58
N GLU A 361 33.09 42.87 -6.91
CA GLU A 361 32.78 43.04 -5.48
C GLU A 361 31.28 43.25 -5.25
N LYS A 362 30.56 43.68 -6.29
CA LYS A 362 29.13 44.01 -6.26
C LYS A 362 28.25 43.05 -7.06
N ILE A 363 28.81 41.94 -7.54
CA ILE A 363 28.08 40.80 -8.14
C ILE A 363 28.19 39.59 -7.22
N PHE A 364 27.06 39.01 -6.86
CA PHE A 364 26.96 38.03 -5.79
C PHE A 364 26.47 36.68 -6.29
N ILE A 365 27.04 35.61 -5.72
CA ILE A 365 26.56 34.24 -5.86
C ILE A 365 25.90 33.83 -4.55
N LYS A 366 24.71 33.23 -4.69
CA LYS A 366 23.95 32.71 -3.56
C LYS A 366 24.65 31.53 -2.88
N ASN A 367 24.80 31.61 -1.56
CA ASN A 367 25.37 30.54 -0.74
C ASN A 367 24.29 29.51 -0.36
N ASP A 368 23.88 28.72 -1.35
CA ASP A 368 22.98 27.57 -1.15
C ASP A 368 23.46 26.35 -1.95
N ILE A 369 22.58 25.37 -2.15
CA ILE A 369 22.83 24.18 -2.98
C ILE A 369 23.42 24.53 -4.35
N SER A 370 23.14 25.72 -4.90
CA SER A 370 23.67 26.14 -6.19
C SER A 370 25.18 26.40 -6.16
N LEU A 371 25.72 26.98 -5.08
CA LEU A 371 27.17 27.18 -4.90
C LEU A 371 27.88 25.83 -4.75
N THR A 372 27.28 24.91 -4.00
CA THR A 372 27.73 23.52 -3.90
C THR A 372 27.74 22.82 -5.27
N GLY A 373 26.72 23.06 -6.09
CA GLY A 373 26.63 22.55 -7.46
C GLY A 373 27.70 23.13 -8.39
N ILE A 374 28.00 24.43 -8.27
CA ILE A 374 29.10 25.09 -8.99
C ILE A 374 30.44 24.47 -8.57
N SER A 375 30.67 24.31 -7.27
CA SER A 375 31.88 23.67 -6.72
C SER A 375 32.08 22.27 -7.31
N GLN A 376 31.03 21.45 -7.32
CA GLN A 376 31.08 20.10 -7.89
C GLN A 376 31.37 20.11 -9.41
N LYS A 377 30.79 21.04 -10.17
CA LYS A 377 31.00 21.14 -11.63
C LYS A 377 32.41 21.58 -11.99
N ILE A 378 32.97 22.55 -11.26
CA ILE A 378 34.29 23.12 -11.57
C ILE A 378 35.40 22.21 -11.01
N PHE A 379 35.27 21.72 -9.77
CA PHE A 379 36.37 21.08 -9.04
C PHE A 379 36.21 19.57 -8.84
N GLY A 380 35.05 19.00 -9.19
CA GLY A 380 34.72 17.59 -8.92
C GLY A 380 34.38 17.30 -7.46
N ASP A 381 34.31 18.34 -6.61
CA ASP A 381 34.06 18.24 -5.18
C ASP A 381 33.10 19.35 -4.71
N TRP A 382 32.03 18.93 -4.05
CA TRP A 382 30.96 19.78 -3.56
C TRP A 382 31.38 20.66 -2.37
N SER A 383 32.38 20.26 -1.58
CA SER A 383 32.83 21.04 -0.41
C SER A 383 33.95 22.04 -0.73
N PHE A 384 34.63 21.90 -1.88
CA PHE A 384 35.85 22.64 -2.23
C PHE A 384 35.75 24.16 -2.04
N ILE A 385 34.71 24.82 -2.57
CA ILE A 385 34.50 26.26 -2.37
C ILE A 385 34.23 26.59 -0.89
N GLY A 386 33.48 25.74 -0.18
CA GLY A 386 33.21 25.91 1.25
C GLY A 386 34.47 25.81 2.11
N ASP A 387 35.35 24.88 1.79
CA ASP A 387 36.64 24.69 2.47
C ASP A 387 37.59 25.87 2.20
N ALA A 388 37.58 26.40 0.97
CA ALA A 388 38.30 27.61 0.60
C ALA A 388 37.79 28.84 1.38
N LEU A 389 36.46 29.02 1.47
CA LEU A 389 35.84 30.08 2.27
C LEU A 389 36.16 29.94 3.76
N GLY A 390 36.16 28.73 4.30
CA GLY A 390 36.61 28.45 5.67
C GLY A 390 38.06 28.86 5.90
N SER A 391 38.95 28.55 4.96
CA SER A 391 40.37 28.94 5.02
C SER A 391 40.58 30.45 4.92
N TYR A 392 39.71 31.14 4.18
CA TYR A 392 39.68 32.60 4.07
C TYR A 392 39.20 33.27 5.35
N TYR A 393 38.19 32.69 6.02
CA TYR A 393 37.76 33.13 7.34
C TYR A 393 38.90 33.05 8.37
N GLU A 394 39.63 31.92 8.39
CA GLU A 394 40.76 31.71 9.30
C GLU A 394 41.91 32.69 9.06
N HIS A 395 42.12 33.10 7.81
CA HIS A 395 43.12 34.11 7.48
C HIS A 395 42.70 35.51 7.94
N LYS A 396 41.42 35.88 7.78
CA LYS A 396 40.88 37.16 8.26
C LYS A 396 40.73 37.22 9.79
N ASN A 397 40.58 36.07 10.45
CA ASN A 397 40.35 35.97 11.89
C ASN A 397 41.40 35.03 12.51
N PRO A 398 42.56 35.55 12.96
CA PRO A 398 43.69 34.74 13.42
C PRO A 398 43.31 33.70 14.48
N LEU A 399 43.92 32.52 14.38
CA LEU A 399 43.69 31.39 15.29
C LEU A 399 44.03 31.76 16.75
N PRO A 400 43.14 31.50 17.73
CA PRO A 400 43.48 31.62 19.15
C PRO A 400 44.55 30.58 19.55
N LYS A 401 45.36 30.88 20.58
CA LYS A 401 46.47 30.03 21.08
C LYS A 401 46.08 28.56 21.41
N LYS A 402 44.78 28.28 21.59
CA LYS A 402 44.19 26.93 21.59
C LYS A 402 42.96 26.98 20.67
N LEU A 403 42.83 26.01 19.76
CA LEU A 403 41.58 25.79 19.04
C LEU A 403 40.47 25.55 20.08
N THR A 404 39.43 26.39 20.04
CA THR A 404 38.25 26.23 20.89
C THR A 404 37.09 25.80 20.01
N LYS A 405 36.20 24.97 20.55
CA LYS A 405 34.95 24.59 19.89
C LYS A 405 34.16 25.82 19.41
N THR A 406 34.21 26.92 20.17
CA THR A 406 33.60 28.21 19.85
C THR A 406 34.18 28.90 18.61
N TYR A 407 35.47 28.72 18.31
CA TYR A 407 36.08 29.27 17.09
C TYR A 407 35.64 28.48 15.84
N GLU A 408 35.63 27.15 15.93
CA GLU A 408 35.11 26.29 14.85
C GLU A 408 33.62 26.55 14.60
N GLU A 409 32.81 26.69 15.66
CA GLU A 409 31.39 27.05 15.56
C GLU A 409 31.20 28.42 14.89
N LYS A 410 32.03 29.43 15.19
CA LYS A 410 31.98 30.75 14.52
C LYS A 410 32.38 30.69 13.04
N LYS A 411 33.40 29.89 12.70
CA LYS A 411 33.83 29.66 11.32
C LYS A 411 32.71 28.99 10.52
N GLU A 412 32.18 27.89 11.04
CA GLU A 412 31.08 27.15 10.43
C GLU A 412 29.88 28.07 10.25
N LYS A 413 29.49 28.80 11.30
CA LYS A 413 28.41 29.79 11.27
C LYS A 413 28.60 30.86 10.20
N TRP A 414 29.80 31.43 10.05
CA TRP A 414 30.06 32.42 8.99
C TRP A 414 29.93 31.81 7.59
N VAL A 415 30.50 30.63 7.36
CA VAL A 415 30.41 29.93 6.07
C VAL A 415 28.97 29.53 5.75
N THR A 416 28.16 29.13 6.74
CA THR A 416 26.79 28.63 6.51
C THR A 416 25.70 29.71 6.54
N GLU A 417 25.86 30.76 7.36
CA GLU A 417 24.83 31.80 7.54
C GLU A 417 25.01 33.00 6.61
N THR A 418 26.20 33.21 6.05
CA THR A 418 26.40 34.24 5.04
C THR A 418 25.56 33.88 3.81
N THR A 419 24.61 34.73 3.44
CA THR A 419 23.58 34.38 2.44
C THR A 419 24.10 34.40 1.00
N HIS A 420 25.10 35.23 0.72
CA HIS A 420 25.73 35.38 -0.58
C HIS A 420 27.19 35.79 -0.41
N PHE A 421 28.02 35.43 -1.37
CA PHE A 421 29.41 35.91 -1.47
C PHE A 421 29.59 36.63 -2.80
N SER A 422 30.35 37.73 -2.79
CA SER A 422 30.74 38.35 -4.05
C SER A 422 31.62 37.40 -4.86
N ILE A 423 31.62 37.53 -6.19
CA ILE A 423 32.53 36.74 -7.04
C ILE A 423 33.98 37.01 -6.63
N ALA A 424 34.31 38.26 -6.29
CA ALA A 424 35.62 38.65 -5.79
C ALA A 424 35.99 37.95 -4.46
N ASP A 425 35.04 37.81 -3.52
CA ASP A 425 35.30 37.10 -2.25
C ASP A 425 35.61 35.62 -2.47
N ILE A 426 34.86 34.97 -3.34
CA ILE A 426 35.09 33.54 -3.64
C ILE A 426 36.43 33.37 -4.35
N GLN A 427 36.76 34.23 -5.32
CA GLN A 427 38.06 34.17 -5.99
C GLN A 427 39.22 34.39 -5.01
N ARG A 428 39.12 35.38 -4.11
CA ARG A 428 40.13 35.60 -3.04
C ARG A 428 40.27 34.39 -2.13
N ALA A 429 39.17 33.75 -1.77
CA ALA A 429 39.18 32.54 -0.96
C ALA A 429 39.88 31.37 -1.67
N LEU A 430 39.59 31.17 -2.96
CA LEU A 430 40.22 30.17 -3.80
C LEU A 430 41.73 30.44 -3.98
N ASP A 431 42.12 31.68 -4.26
CA ASP A 431 43.52 32.07 -4.43
C ASP A 431 44.32 31.84 -3.13
N LEU A 432 43.72 32.12 -1.97
CA LEU A 432 44.33 31.78 -0.69
C LEU A 432 44.42 30.26 -0.50
N TYR A 433 43.36 29.52 -0.80
CA TYR A 433 43.34 28.07 -0.66
C TYR A 433 44.39 27.39 -1.55
N LYS A 434 44.58 27.91 -2.77
CA LYS A 434 45.66 27.55 -3.70
C LYS A 434 47.05 27.66 -3.09
N THR A 435 47.31 28.65 -2.23
CA THR A 435 48.61 28.78 -1.56
C THR A 435 48.84 27.76 -0.45
N LYS A 436 47.76 27.21 0.12
CA LYS A 436 47.80 26.31 1.28
C LYS A 436 47.64 24.83 0.94
N ASN A 437 47.17 24.49 -0.27
CA ASN A 437 46.89 23.13 -0.70
C ASN A 437 47.54 22.86 -2.07
N GLU A 438 48.53 21.97 -2.12
CA GLU A 438 49.25 21.62 -3.36
C GLU A 438 48.33 21.02 -4.42
N GLU A 439 47.35 20.18 -4.04
CA GLU A 439 46.37 19.60 -4.97
C GLU A 439 45.41 20.66 -5.55
N ALA A 440 45.24 21.79 -4.87
CA ALA A 440 44.39 22.89 -5.34
C ALA A 440 45.09 23.78 -6.39
N LYS A 441 46.42 23.75 -6.47
CA LYS A 441 47.19 24.63 -7.38
C LYS A 441 46.91 24.39 -8.85
N GLU A 442 46.74 23.13 -9.23
CA GLU A 442 46.47 22.73 -10.62
C GLU A 442 45.01 23.00 -11.03
N LYS A 443 44.09 23.09 -10.07
CA LYS A 443 42.65 23.25 -10.31
C LYS A 443 42.15 24.70 -10.33
N ILE A 444 42.86 25.63 -9.69
CA ILE A 444 42.41 27.03 -9.50
C ILE A 444 43.13 27.96 -10.48
N THR A 445 42.37 28.53 -11.41
CA THR A 445 42.80 29.56 -12.37
C THR A 445 42.27 30.94 -12.02
N ALA A 446 42.85 31.98 -12.62
CA ALA A 446 42.38 33.36 -12.45
C ALA A 446 40.98 33.52 -13.05
N SER A 447 40.08 34.21 -12.33
CA SER A 447 38.71 34.48 -12.78
C SER A 447 37.93 33.22 -13.20
N ILE A 448 38.13 32.11 -12.49
CA ILE A 448 37.57 30.79 -12.85
C ILE A 448 36.04 30.82 -12.87
N LEU A 449 35.40 31.54 -11.96
CA LEU A 449 33.95 31.71 -11.92
C LEU A 449 33.45 32.54 -13.11
N CYS A 450 34.13 33.64 -13.46
CA CYS A 450 33.77 34.43 -14.63
C CYS A 450 33.92 33.62 -15.92
N SER A 451 34.98 32.83 -16.02
CA SER A 451 35.20 31.92 -17.16
C SER A 451 34.12 30.85 -17.24
N PHE A 452 33.70 30.29 -16.09
CA PHE A 452 32.61 29.32 -16.03
C PHE A 452 31.27 29.90 -16.49
N PHE A 453 30.91 31.12 -16.05
CA PHE A 453 29.70 31.79 -16.49
C PHE A 453 29.76 32.25 -17.94
N GLY A 454 30.86 32.88 -18.36
CA GLY A 454 31.05 33.40 -19.71
C GLY A 454 31.19 32.33 -20.79
N SER A 455 31.64 31.12 -20.42
CA SER A 455 31.63 29.95 -21.31
C SER A 455 30.31 29.18 -21.29
N MET A 456 29.28 29.70 -20.63
CA MET A 456 27.96 29.05 -20.51
C MET A 456 28.05 27.63 -19.93
N GLY A 457 28.98 27.43 -18.98
CA GLY A 457 29.17 26.21 -18.22
C GLY A 457 30.06 25.16 -18.88
N GLU A 458 30.82 25.51 -19.92
CA GLU A 458 31.85 24.63 -20.47
C GLU A 458 32.97 24.39 -19.44
N VAL A 459 33.25 23.12 -19.14
CA VAL A 459 34.38 22.71 -18.30
C VAL A 459 35.27 21.79 -19.12
N GLN A 460 36.54 22.15 -19.28
CA GLN A 460 37.49 21.36 -20.05
C GLN A 460 38.07 20.24 -19.17
N VAL A 461 37.77 18.99 -19.52
CA VAL A 461 38.37 17.80 -18.89
C VAL A 461 39.48 17.28 -19.79
N ALA A 462 40.69 17.14 -19.26
CA ALA A 462 41.84 16.67 -20.01
C ALA A 462 41.59 15.24 -20.57
N GLY A 463 41.59 15.10 -21.89
CA GLY A 463 41.39 13.82 -22.57
C GLY A 463 39.95 13.54 -23.05
N GLU A 464 39.00 14.44 -22.81
CA GLU A 464 37.61 14.29 -23.28
C GLU A 464 37.26 15.29 -24.40
N PRO A 465 36.32 14.95 -25.32
CA PRO A 465 35.82 15.89 -26.32
C PRO A 465 35.18 17.10 -25.65
N LYS A 466 35.35 18.30 -26.25
CA LYS A 466 34.72 19.52 -25.75
C LYS A 466 33.20 19.34 -25.71
N ALA A 467 32.61 19.37 -24.52
CA ALA A 467 31.16 19.28 -24.36
C ALA A 467 30.49 20.57 -24.90
N PRO A 468 29.30 20.47 -25.55
CA PRO A 468 28.60 21.64 -26.04
C PRO A 468 28.14 22.54 -24.89
N ASN A 469 28.21 23.85 -25.08
CA ASN A 469 27.71 24.82 -24.11
C ASN A 469 26.18 24.76 -23.99
N LEU A 470 25.61 25.43 -22.99
CA LEU A 470 24.17 25.36 -22.72
C LEU A 470 23.29 25.90 -23.87
N LEU A 471 23.74 26.90 -24.62
CA LEU A 471 22.97 27.44 -25.75
C LEU A 471 22.95 26.47 -26.93
N GLN A 472 24.11 25.90 -27.27
CA GLN A 472 24.21 24.86 -28.30
C GLN A 472 23.32 23.65 -27.96
N ARG A 473 23.29 23.23 -26.69
CA ARG A 473 22.40 22.14 -26.23
C ARG A 473 20.92 22.47 -26.43
N ILE A 474 20.51 23.73 -26.24
CA ILE A 474 19.13 24.16 -26.48
C ILE A 474 18.80 24.05 -27.97
N GLU A 475 19.64 24.59 -28.85
CA GLU A 475 19.45 24.52 -30.30
C GLU A 475 19.39 23.06 -30.81
N GLU A 476 20.34 22.22 -30.40
CA GLU A 476 20.39 20.80 -30.75
C GLU A 476 19.15 20.03 -30.26
N SER A 477 18.58 20.43 -29.11
CA SER A 477 17.37 19.82 -28.56
C SER A 477 16.08 20.34 -29.19
N TYR A 478 16.07 21.56 -29.73
CA TYR A 478 14.90 22.14 -30.40
C TYR A 478 14.67 21.52 -31.78
N GLY A 479 15.74 21.31 -32.57
CA GLY A 479 15.69 20.74 -33.92
C GLY A 479 14.77 19.51 -34.06
N PRO A 480 14.94 18.46 -33.23
CA PRO A 480 14.09 17.25 -33.25
C PRO A 480 12.60 17.47 -32.90
N VAL A 481 12.26 18.57 -32.23
CA VAL A 481 10.90 18.92 -31.79
C VAL A 481 10.21 19.85 -32.80
N THR A 482 10.95 20.55 -33.64
CA THR A 482 10.46 21.54 -34.61
C THR A 482 9.33 21.01 -35.51
N ASP A 483 9.49 19.82 -36.09
CA ASP A 483 8.48 19.23 -36.97
C ASP A 483 7.15 18.99 -36.24
N LEU A 484 7.24 18.55 -34.98
CA LEU A 484 6.07 18.32 -34.12
C LEU A 484 5.36 19.63 -33.77
N LEU A 485 6.10 20.71 -33.52
CA LEU A 485 5.54 22.03 -33.19
C LEU A 485 4.94 22.74 -34.41
N ASN A 486 5.39 22.42 -35.62
CA ASN A 486 4.96 23.07 -36.85
C ASN A 486 3.87 22.31 -37.61
N THR A 487 3.51 21.10 -37.17
CA THR A 487 2.49 20.26 -37.82
C THR A 487 1.28 20.08 -36.89
N PRO A 488 0.03 20.24 -37.37
CA PRO A 488 -1.15 19.91 -36.57
C PRO A 488 -1.12 18.46 -36.08
N TYR A 489 -1.33 18.25 -34.78
CA TYR A 489 -1.29 16.89 -34.22
C TYR A 489 -2.58 16.12 -34.53
N PRO A 490 -2.53 14.84 -34.97
CA PRO A 490 -3.73 14.09 -35.37
C PRO A 490 -4.73 13.87 -34.23
N GLU A 491 -6.01 14.18 -34.46
CA GLU A 491 -7.08 14.02 -33.45
C GLU A 491 -7.30 12.57 -32.96
N ASN A 492 -6.96 11.60 -33.81
CA ASN A 492 -7.08 10.17 -33.51
C ASN A 492 -5.88 9.60 -32.72
N ARG A 493 -4.85 10.41 -32.45
CA ARG A 493 -3.71 10.06 -31.60
C ARG A 493 -3.75 10.89 -30.33
N LYS A 494 -2.98 10.46 -29.33
CA LYS A 494 -2.81 11.19 -28.07
C LYS A 494 -1.34 11.38 -27.80
N LEU A 495 -0.89 12.63 -27.73
CA LEU A 495 0.52 12.98 -27.55
C LEU A 495 1.11 12.32 -26.29
N ALA A 496 0.36 12.27 -25.20
CA ALA A 496 0.75 11.61 -23.95
C ALA A 496 1.05 10.10 -24.08
N GLN A 497 0.61 9.44 -25.16
CA GLN A 497 0.90 8.03 -25.43
C GLN A 497 2.08 7.82 -26.38
N ASP A 498 2.59 8.88 -27.02
CA ASP A 498 3.71 8.83 -27.95
C ASP A 498 5.03 9.05 -27.19
N LYS A 499 5.66 7.94 -26.79
CA LYS A 499 6.88 7.97 -25.98
C LYS A 499 8.03 8.71 -26.67
N ALA A 500 8.12 8.63 -28.00
CA ALA A 500 9.20 9.26 -28.74
C ALA A 500 9.03 10.79 -28.73
N GLU A 501 7.84 11.26 -29.06
CA GLU A 501 7.53 12.70 -29.10
C GLU A 501 7.57 13.35 -27.70
N VAL A 502 7.03 12.68 -26.67
CA VAL A 502 7.14 13.15 -25.27
C VAL A 502 8.59 13.28 -24.83
N SER A 503 9.45 12.33 -25.22
CA SER A 503 10.88 12.38 -24.88
C SER A 503 11.58 13.56 -25.53
N LYS A 504 11.26 13.88 -26.78
CA LYS A 504 11.83 15.04 -27.47
C LYS A 504 11.40 16.35 -26.80
N ILE A 505 10.10 16.52 -26.53
CA ILE A 505 9.55 17.68 -25.80
C ILE A 505 10.25 17.86 -24.47
N LYS A 506 10.35 16.79 -23.67
CA LYS A 506 10.97 16.83 -22.35
C LYS A 506 12.44 17.25 -22.45
N ASN A 507 13.19 16.66 -23.38
CA ASN A 507 14.61 16.97 -23.56
C ASN A 507 14.82 18.46 -23.85
N PHE A 508 14.02 19.04 -24.75
CA PHE A 508 14.05 20.48 -25.03
C PHE A 508 13.71 21.35 -23.81
N LEU A 509 12.65 21.01 -23.07
CA LEU A 509 12.29 21.79 -21.88
C LEU A 509 13.31 21.64 -20.75
N ASP A 510 13.96 20.48 -20.62
CA ASP A 510 15.04 20.23 -19.65
C ASP A 510 16.28 21.07 -19.97
N THR A 511 16.69 21.21 -21.24
CA THR A 511 17.86 22.02 -21.62
C THR A 511 17.64 23.51 -21.34
N VAL A 512 16.43 24.03 -21.57
CA VAL A 512 16.08 25.42 -21.20
C VAL A 512 16.05 25.59 -19.68
N MET A 513 15.51 24.62 -18.93
CA MET A 513 15.57 24.63 -17.46
C MET A 513 17.00 24.56 -16.92
N ASP A 514 17.90 23.83 -17.59
CA ASP A 514 19.32 23.77 -17.23
C ASP A 514 19.97 25.16 -17.34
N LEU A 515 19.65 25.94 -18.38
CA LEU A 515 20.10 27.32 -18.52
C LEU A 515 19.55 28.21 -17.40
N LEU A 516 18.25 28.12 -17.09
CA LEU A 516 17.67 28.87 -15.98
C LEU A 516 18.39 28.54 -14.66
N HIS A 517 18.62 27.27 -14.36
CA HIS A 517 19.33 26.84 -13.15
C HIS A 517 20.80 27.25 -13.14
N PHE A 518 21.44 27.38 -14.30
CA PHE A 518 22.81 27.82 -14.44
C PHE A 518 22.97 29.30 -14.08
N ILE A 519 22.07 30.18 -14.54
CA ILE A 519 22.16 31.62 -14.27
C ILE A 519 21.58 32.01 -12.91
N LYS A 520 20.58 31.28 -12.41
CA LYS A 520 19.91 31.50 -11.12
C LYS A 520 20.80 31.78 -9.90
N PRO A 521 22.00 31.19 -9.74
CA PRO A 521 22.88 31.47 -8.61
C PRO A 521 23.32 32.94 -8.53
N LEU A 522 23.30 33.66 -9.65
CA LEU A 522 23.61 35.10 -9.74
C LEU A 522 22.43 35.98 -9.32
N HIS A 523 21.21 35.44 -9.22
CA HIS A 523 20.03 36.20 -8.80
C HIS A 523 20.09 36.54 -7.30
N PRO A 524 20.03 37.81 -6.89
CA PRO A 524 20.19 38.21 -5.49
C PRO A 524 18.92 37.87 -4.70
N ARG A 525 19.03 37.53 -3.41
CA ARG A 525 17.88 37.68 -2.48
C ARG A 525 17.81 39.13 -1.98
N GLU A 526 16.62 39.57 -1.59
CA GLU A 526 16.23 40.93 -1.19
C GLU A 526 17.30 41.79 -0.48
N ASN A 527 17.28 43.09 -0.77
CA ASN A 527 18.00 44.21 -0.10
C ASN A 527 19.54 44.13 0.01
N ILE A 528 20.24 43.72 -1.06
CA ILE A 528 21.66 44.08 -1.22
C ILE A 528 21.74 45.59 -1.55
N GLN A 529 22.23 46.40 -0.60
CA GLN A 529 22.31 47.86 -0.74
C GLN A 529 23.37 48.30 -1.77
N GLU A 530 24.51 47.61 -1.83
CA GLU A 530 25.62 47.91 -2.75
C GLU A 530 25.78 46.81 -3.79
N LYS A 531 25.15 46.97 -4.96
CA LYS A 531 25.18 46.01 -6.07
C LYS A 531 25.49 46.69 -7.40
N ASP A 532 25.99 45.93 -8.38
CA ASP A 532 26.22 46.47 -9.73
C ASP A 532 24.86 46.67 -10.43
N VAL A 533 24.39 47.92 -10.46
CA VAL A 533 23.08 48.28 -11.00
C VAL A 533 22.99 48.01 -12.51
N LYS A 534 24.10 48.16 -13.24
CA LYS A 534 24.11 47.95 -14.71
C LYS A 534 23.91 46.48 -15.02
N PHE A 535 24.68 45.59 -14.36
CA PHE A 535 24.54 44.15 -14.51
C PHE A 535 23.14 43.68 -14.10
N TYR A 536 22.69 44.02 -12.87
CA TYR A 536 21.45 43.48 -12.32
C TYR A 536 20.18 43.95 -13.03
N ASN A 537 20.17 45.15 -13.64
CA ASN A 537 19.03 45.61 -14.43
C ASN A 537 18.86 44.81 -15.73
N ALA A 538 19.97 44.55 -16.43
CA ALA A 538 19.97 43.69 -17.63
C ALA A 538 19.64 42.23 -17.26
N TYR A 539 20.33 41.69 -16.26
CA TYR A 539 20.16 40.33 -15.77
C TYR A 539 18.72 40.03 -15.35
N SER A 540 18.11 40.86 -14.49
CA SER A 540 16.78 40.57 -13.92
C SER A 540 15.72 40.50 -15.01
N THR A 541 15.80 41.38 -16.01
CA THR A 541 14.91 41.36 -17.16
C THR A 541 15.01 40.03 -17.92
N LEU A 542 16.23 39.62 -18.29
CA LEU A 542 16.46 38.39 -19.06
C LEU A 542 16.08 37.15 -18.25
N PHE A 543 16.38 37.17 -16.95
CA PHE A 543 16.03 36.10 -16.02
C PHE A 543 14.51 35.93 -15.91
N ASP A 544 13.75 37.02 -15.74
CA ASP A 544 12.29 36.97 -15.61
C ASP A 544 11.63 36.39 -16.87
N GLN A 545 12.11 36.80 -18.05
CA GLN A 545 11.64 36.29 -19.33
C GLN A 545 11.98 34.81 -19.52
N LEU A 546 13.21 34.38 -19.20
CA LEU A 546 13.59 32.97 -19.25
C LEU A 546 12.78 32.14 -18.25
N ASN A 547 12.51 32.66 -17.05
CA ASN A 547 11.82 31.96 -15.96
C ASN A 547 10.35 31.62 -16.27
N LEU A 548 9.76 32.16 -17.34
CA LEU A 548 8.46 31.71 -17.87
C LEU A 548 8.44 30.20 -18.19
N ILE A 549 9.61 29.61 -18.47
CA ILE A 549 9.77 28.15 -18.62
C ILE A 549 9.25 27.38 -17.40
N THR A 550 9.35 27.92 -16.18
CA THR A 550 8.95 27.21 -14.96
C THR A 550 7.46 26.85 -14.97
N ASP A 551 6.59 27.77 -15.39
CA ASP A 551 5.15 27.50 -15.49
C ASP A 551 4.86 26.55 -16.65
N LEU A 552 5.44 26.83 -17.84
CA LEU A 552 5.27 25.99 -19.03
C LEU A 552 5.73 24.54 -18.82
N TYR A 553 6.87 24.33 -18.16
CA TYR A 553 7.41 23.00 -17.82
C TYR A 553 6.43 22.24 -16.92
N ASN A 554 5.90 22.90 -15.89
CA ASN A 554 4.95 22.28 -14.97
C ASN A 554 3.62 21.96 -15.65
N LYS A 555 3.06 22.89 -16.45
CA LYS A 555 1.84 22.68 -17.24
C LYS A 555 1.97 21.50 -18.20
N THR A 556 3.08 21.46 -18.94
CA THR A 556 3.42 20.39 -19.89
C THR A 556 3.55 19.04 -19.19
N ARG A 557 4.36 18.96 -18.12
CA ARG A 557 4.51 17.72 -17.33
C ARG A 557 3.17 17.23 -16.80
N ASN A 558 2.38 18.12 -16.20
CA ASN A 558 1.11 17.77 -15.58
C ASN A 558 0.10 17.24 -16.60
N TYR A 559 0.15 17.72 -17.85
CA TYR A 559 -0.69 17.22 -18.94
C TYR A 559 -0.20 15.88 -19.50
N LEU A 560 1.06 15.79 -19.92
CA LEU A 560 1.61 14.60 -20.60
C LEU A 560 1.71 13.37 -19.69
N THR A 561 1.80 13.56 -18.37
CA THR A 561 1.86 12.45 -17.40
C THR A 561 0.49 11.98 -16.92
N LYS A 562 -0.62 12.56 -17.41
CA LYS A 562 -1.98 12.07 -17.12
C LYS A 562 -2.12 10.63 -17.60
N LYS A 563 -2.75 9.78 -16.78
CA LYS A 563 -3.01 8.41 -17.19
C LYS A 563 -3.91 8.44 -18.45
N PRO A 564 -3.55 7.73 -19.52
CA PRO A 564 -4.39 7.66 -20.70
C PRO A 564 -5.76 7.13 -20.32
N TYR A 565 -6.80 7.77 -20.86
CA TYR A 565 -8.20 7.41 -20.62
C TYR A 565 -8.42 5.95 -21.08
N SER A 566 -8.62 5.04 -20.12
CA SER A 566 -9.10 3.70 -20.40
C SER A 566 -10.62 3.79 -20.48
N THR A 567 -11.22 3.38 -21.60
CA THR A 567 -12.67 3.17 -21.66
C THR A 567 -13.03 2.08 -20.65
N GLU A 568 -13.57 2.51 -19.52
CA GLU A 568 -14.12 1.60 -18.51
C GLU A 568 -15.26 0.79 -19.14
N LYS A 569 -15.49 -0.41 -18.62
CA LYS A 569 -16.65 -1.19 -19.02
C LYS A 569 -17.93 -0.46 -18.60
N ILE A 570 -18.94 -0.47 -19.46
CA ILE A 570 -20.25 0.15 -19.27
C ILE A 570 -21.20 -0.90 -18.68
N LYS A 571 -21.96 -0.57 -17.63
CA LYS A 571 -23.01 -1.46 -17.10
C LYS A 571 -24.21 -1.41 -18.05
N LEU A 572 -24.71 -2.59 -18.44
CA LEU A 572 -25.88 -2.71 -19.31
C LEU A 572 -27.13 -2.95 -18.47
N ASN A 573 -28.22 -2.28 -18.83
CA ASN A 573 -29.50 -2.36 -18.13
C ASN A 573 -30.63 -2.88 -19.02
N PHE A 574 -30.47 -2.87 -20.34
CA PHE A 574 -31.53 -3.30 -21.28
C PHE A 574 -32.87 -2.62 -20.96
N GLU A 575 -32.81 -1.33 -20.63
CA GLU A 575 -33.96 -0.48 -20.27
C GLU A 575 -34.73 -0.88 -19.00
N ASN A 576 -34.15 -1.76 -18.18
CA ASN A 576 -34.71 -2.23 -16.91
C ASN A 576 -33.80 -1.87 -15.73
N SER A 577 -34.33 -1.10 -14.78
CA SER A 577 -33.61 -0.66 -13.57
C SER A 577 -33.41 -1.75 -12.51
N THR A 578 -34.06 -2.92 -12.68
CA THR A 578 -33.97 -4.10 -11.79
C THR A 578 -33.43 -5.34 -12.51
N LEU A 579 -32.81 -5.15 -13.69
CA LEU A 579 -32.20 -6.24 -14.46
C LEU A 579 -31.27 -7.07 -13.56
N LEU A 580 -31.53 -8.37 -13.48
CA LEU A 580 -30.72 -9.35 -12.72
C LEU A 580 -30.66 -9.13 -11.20
N ASP A 581 -31.58 -8.36 -10.61
CA ASP A 581 -31.66 -8.15 -9.16
C ASP A 581 -31.90 -9.45 -8.38
N GLY A 582 -32.54 -10.43 -9.00
CA GLY A 582 -32.78 -11.76 -8.43
C GLY A 582 -33.24 -12.77 -9.47
N TRP A 583 -33.21 -14.04 -9.08
CA TRP A 583 -33.54 -15.17 -9.94
C TRP A 583 -34.88 -15.84 -9.59
N ASP A 584 -35.64 -15.29 -8.64
CA ASP A 584 -36.90 -15.91 -8.21
C ASP A 584 -37.89 -16.01 -9.38
N ALA A 585 -38.49 -17.18 -9.56
CA ALA A 585 -39.44 -17.45 -10.63
C ALA A 585 -40.60 -16.43 -10.65
N ASN A 586 -41.03 -15.92 -9.48
CA ASN A 586 -42.10 -14.93 -9.38
C ASN A 586 -41.64 -13.53 -9.80
N LYS A 587 -40.34 -13.33 -9.99
CA LYS A 587 -39.68 -12.06 -10.33
C LYS A 587 -39.01 -12.09 -11.70
N GLU A 588 -39.17 -13.15 -12.49
CA GLU A 588 -38.63 -13.22 -13.86
C GLU A 588 -39.15 -12.08 -14.73
N THR A 589 -40.43 -11.71 -14.62
CA THR A 589 -41.02 -10.59 -15.38
C THR A 589 -40.48 -9.23 -14.97
N ASP A 590 -40.16 -9.07 -13.69
CA ASP A 590 -39.64 -7.82 -13.11
C ASP A 590 -38.16 -7.66 -13.46
N ASN A 591 -37.36 -8.70 -13.23
CA ASN A 591 -35.90 -8.69 -13.41
C ASN A 591 -35.45 -9.07 -14.83
N THR A 592 -36.41 -9.40 -15.70
CA THR A 592 -36.29 -9.69 -17.14
C THR A 592 -35.18 -10.68 -17.51
N SER A 593 -34.86 -11.65 -16.65
CA SER A 593 -33.70 -12.52 -16.83
C SER A 593 -33.92 -13.94 -16.34
N VAL A 594 -33.37 -14.90 -17.09
CA VAL A 594 -33.49 -16.34 -16.85
C VAL A 594 -32.17 -17.03 -17.23
N LEU A 595 -31.80 -18.09 -16.49
CA LEU A 595 -30.68 -18.97 -16.87
C LEU A 595 -31.20 -20.23 -17.57
N LEU A 596 -30.56 -20.58 -18.67
CA LEU A 596 -30.82 -21.81 -19.42
C LEU A 596 -29.55 -22.68 -19.45
N ARG A 597 -29.72 -23.99 -19.54
CA ARG A 597 -28.61 -24.92 -19.85
C ARG A 597 -29.00 -25.90 -20.96
N LYS A 598 -28.00 -26.33 -21.73
CA LYS A 598 -28.16 -27.29 -22.83
C LYS A 598 -26.81 -27.95 -23.13
N ASN A 599 -26.76 -29.28 -23.22
CA ASN A 599 -25.57 -30.05 -23.62
C ASN A 599 -24.27 -29.66 -22.88
N GLY A 600 -24.36 -29.38 -21.58
CA GLY A 600 -23.21 -28.96 -20.76
C GLY A 600 -22.80 -27.48 -20.88
N PHE A 601 -23.51 -26.69 -21.68
CA PHE A 601 -23.37 -25.24 -21.81
C PHE A 601 -24.44 -24.49 -21.02
N PHE A 602 -24.13 -23.23 -20.70
CA PHE A 602 -24.98 -22.34 -19.91
C PHE A 602 -25.25 -21.07 -20.68
N TYR A 603 -26.45 -20.52 -20.53
CA TYR A 603 -26.90 -19.35 -21.26
C TYR A 603 -27.63 -18.38 -20.32
N LEU A 604 -27.42 -17.09 -20.58
CA LEU A 604 -28.19 -16.01 -19.99
C LEU A 604 -29.21 -15.53 -21.03
N ALA A 605 -30.49 -15.61 -20.68
CA ALA A 605 -31.60 -15.12 -21.48
C ALA A 605 -32.14 -13.84 -20.85
N ILE A 606 -32.09 -12.72 -21.58
CA ILE A 606 -32.63 -11.42 -21.16
C ILE A 606 -33.86 -11.12 -22.01
N MET A 607 -35.01 -10.92 -21.38
CA MET A 607 -36.24 -10.58 -22.10
C MET A 607 -36.25 -9.12 -22.51
N ASP A 608 -36.77 -8.83 -23.70
CA ASP A 608 -37.07 -7.46 -24.09
C ASP A 608 -38.12 -6.85 -23.16
N LYS A 609 -37.96 -5.56 -22.81
CA LYS A 609 -38.84 -4.87 -21.84
C LYS A 609 -40.32 -4.96 -22.20
N LYS A 610 -40.65 -4.91 -23.51
CA LYS A 610 -42.03 -5.00 -24.00
C LYS A 610 -42.57 -6.44 -24.02
N HIS A 611 -41.70 -7.42 -23.85
CA HIS A 611 -42.00 -8.85 -23.96
C HIS A 611 -41.53 -9.63 -22.72
N ASN A 612 -41.61 -9.02 -21.54
CA ASN A 612 -41.12 -9.62 -20.29
C ASN A 612 -41.92 -10.81 -19.75
N ARG A 613 -42.98 -11.26 -20.45
CA ARG A 613 -43.85 -12.38 -20.06
C ARG A 613 -43.69 -13.62 -20.93
N ILE A 614 -42.69 -13.69 -21.81
CA ILE A 614 -42.53 -14.81 -22.75
C ILE A 614 -42.37 -16.18 -22.06
N PHE A 615 -41.85 -16.22 -20.83
CA PHE A 615 -41.73 -17.48 -20.06
C PHE A 615 -42.96 -17.84 -19.21
N ASN A 616 -44.01 -17.02 -19.20
CA ASN A 616 -45.24 -17.33 -18.44
C ASN A 616 -46.05 -18.45 -19.10
N GLN A 617 -45.94 -18.60 -20.42
CA GLN A 617 -46.67 -19.61 -21.21
C GLN A 617 -45.70 -20.30 -22.17
N ILE A 618 -44.93 -21.24 -21.62
CA ILE A 618 -44.01 -22.07 -22.40
C ILE A 618 -44.81 -23.11 -23.20
N PRO A 619 -44.57 -23.25 -24.52
CA PRO A 619 -45.22 -24.29 -25.32
C PRO A 619 -44.90 -25.69 -24.80
N LYS A 620 -45.86 -26.63 -24.92
CA LYS A 620 -45.62 -28.04 -24.58
C LYS A 620 -44.51 -28.62 -25.46
N LEU A 621 -43.60 -29.36 -24.85
CA LEU A 621 -42.53 -30.06 -25.54
C LEU A 621 -43.10 -31.31 -26.24
N ASN A 622 -42.82 -31.48 -27.54
CA ASN A 622 -43.17 -32.69 -28.26
C ASN A 622 -42.14 -33.81 -28.01
N ASN A 623 -42.54 -35.08 -28.12
CA ASN A 623 -41.64 -36.22 -27.91
C ASN A 623 -40.43 -36.16 -28.87
N GLY A 624 -39.22 -36.19 -28.32
CA GLY A 624 -37.96 -36.18 -29.08
C GLY A 624 -37.51 -34.79 -29.56
N GLU A 625 -38.25 -33.71 -29.27
CA GLU A 625 -37.85 -32.34 -29.63
C GLU A 625 -36.67 -31.86 -28.77
N ALA A 626 -35.69 -31.19 -29.40
CA ALA A 626 -34.57 -30.60 -28.69
C ALA A 626 -35.04 -29.47 -27.77
N SER A 627 -34.50 -29.42 -26.55
CA SER A 627 -34.92 -28.44 -25.54
C SER A 627 -33.75 -27.80 -24.81
N TYR A 628 -34.00 -26.61 -24.27
CA TYR A 628 -33.22 -26.02 -23.19
C TYR A 628 -33.85 -26.39 -21.85
N GLU A 629 -33.03 -26.51 -20.82
CA GLU A 629 -33.49 -26.61 -19.44
C GLU A 629 -33.49 -25.20 -18.82
N LYS A 630 -34.67 -24.65 -18.59
CA LYS A 630 -34.88 -23.38 -17.88
C LYS A 630 -34.72 -23.58 -16.39
N MET A 631 -33.89 -22.77 -15.74
CA MET A 631 -33.79 -22.76 -14.28
C MET A 631 -35.06 -22.17 -13.66
N ASN A 632 -35.67 -22.91 -12.75
CA ASN A 632 -36.71 -22.44 -11.84
C ASN A 632 -36.09 -22.28 -10.44
N TYR A 633 -35.81 -21.04 -10.06
CA TYR A 633 -35.17 -20.70 -8.80
C TYR A 633 -36.21 -20.13 -7.84
N LYS A 634 -36.14 -20.55 -6.57
CA LYS A 634 -36.97 -20.04 -5.48
C LYS A 634 -36.08 -19.70 -4.30
N LEU A 635 -36.28 -18.50 -3.75
CA LEU A 635 -35.58 -18.05 -2.54
C LEU A 635 -36.55 -17.37 -1.58
N LEU A 636 -36.43 -17.71 -0.31
CA LEU A 636 -37.05 -16.99 0.79
C LEU A 636 -35.97 -16.21 1.55
N PRO A 637 -35.70 -14.93 1.18
CA PRO A 637 -34.66 -14.13 1.81
C PRO A 637 -35.15 -13.45 3.10
N LEU A 638 -34.23 -13.04 3.98
CA LEU A 638 -34.50 -12.15 5.14
C LEU A 638 -35.69 -12.61 6.00
N ILE A 639 -35.64 -13.85 6.48
CA ILE A 639 -36.78 -14.53 7.14
C ILE A 639 -37.31 -13.75 8.33
N ASN A 640 -36.41 -13.21 9.15
CA ASN A 640 -36.77 -12.42 10.34
C ASN A 640 -37.64 -11.19 10.02
N GLN A 641 -37.58 -10.68 8.80
CA GLN A 641 -38.43 -9.58 8.33
C GLN A 641 -39.61 -10.08 7.51
N GLN A 642 -39.40 -11.10 6.65
CA GLN A 642 -40.41 -11.58 5.72
C GLN A 642 -41.55 -12.33 6.40
N LEU A 643 -41.28 -13.19 7.37
CA LEU A 643 -42.36 -13.95 8.03
C LEU A 643 -43.34 -13.01 8.74
N PRO A 644 -42.89 -12.07 9.60
CA PRO A 644 -43.83 -11.15 10.23
C PRO A 644 -44.52 -10.24 9.21
N ARG A 645 -43.77 -9.71 8.22
CA ARG A 645 -44.32 -8.81 7.20
C ARG A 645 -45.45 -9.46 6.40
N VAL A 646 -45.38 -10.76 6.14
CA VAL A 646 -46.38 -11.48 5.34
C VAL A 646 -47.51 -12.03 6.21
N PHE A 647 -47.20 -12.65 7.34
CA PHE A 647 -48.20 -13.32 8.18
C PHE A 647 -49.00 -12.35 9.05
N PHE A 648 -48.44 -11.20 9.41
CA PHE A 648 -49.15 -10.12 10.13
C PHE A 648 -49.57 -8.97 9.22
N ALA A 649 -49.46 -9.11 7.89
CA ALA A 649 -49.95 -8.11 6.96
C ALA A 649 -51.47 -7.91 7.14
N LYS A 650 -51.94 -6.66 7.24
CA LYS A 650 -53.38 -6.37 7.30
C LYS A 650 -54.19 -7.05 6.20
N SER A 651 -53.62 -7.19 5.00
CA SER A 651 -54.26 -7.83 3.85
C SER A 651 -54.33 -9.36 3.92
N ARG A 652 -53.61 -10.01 4.85
CA ARG A 652 -53.52 -11.48 4.96
C ARG A 652 -53.72 -12.01 6.39
N ILE A 653 -53.91 -11.13 7.37
CA ILE A 653 -53.94 -11.52 8.78
C ILE A 653 -55.11 -12.45 9.11
N GLU A 654 -56.26 -12.26 8.46
CA GLU A 654 -57.42 -13.17 8.57
C GLU A 654 -57.13 -14.56 7.98
N TYR A 655 -56.35 -14.64 6.89
CA TYR A 655 -55.99 -15.90 6.24
C TYR A 655 -55.06 -16.76 7.11
N PHE A 656 -54.08 -16.13 7.76
CA PHE A 656 -53.15 -16.84 8.66
C PHE A 656 -53.71 -17.01 10.08
N ASN A 657 -54.63 -16.14 10.49
CA ASN A 657 -55.41 -16.19 11.73
C ASN A 657 -54.55 -16.37 13.00
N PRO A 658 -53.61 -15.44 13.32
CA PRO A 658 -52.87 -15.49 14.57
C PRO A 658 -53.79 -15.25 15.77
N SER A 659 -53.52 -15.88 16.91
CA SER A 659 -54.26 -15.61 18.14
C SER A 659 -53.98 -14.19 18.67
N GLN A 660 -54.92 -13.63 19.43
CA GLN A 660 -54.75 -12.32 20.09
C GLN A 660 -53.52 -12.32 21.03
N GLU A 661 -53.23 -13.46 21.65
CA GLU A 661 -52.06 -13.64 22.50
C GLU A 661 -50.75 -13.54 21.71
N ILE A 662 -50.65 -14.16 20.52
CA ILE A 662 -49.47 -14.06 19.65
C ILE A 662 -49.23 -12.62 19.21
N LEU A 663 -50.29 -11.88 18.83
CA LEU A 663 -50.18 -10.49 18.41
C LEU A 663 -49.68 -9.61 19.56
N LYS A 664 -50.30 -9.74 20.75
CA LYS A 664 -49.89 -9.02 21.95
C LYS A 664 -48.44 -9.31 22.33
N ASN A 665 -48.03 -10.58 22.31
CA ASN A 665 -46.67 -10.99 22.68
C ASN A 665 -45.63 -10.53 21.65
N TYR A 666 -46.01 -10.48 20.37
CA TYR A 666 -45.17 -9.94 19.30
C TYR A 666 -44.99 -8.41 19.44
N GLU A 667 -46.06 -7.66 19.70
CA GLU A 667 -46.00 -6.20 19.94
C GLU A 667 -45.15 -5.84 21.17
N ASN A 668 -45.22 -6.66 22.22
CA ASN A 668 -44.43 -6.48 23.44
C ASN A 668 -42.99 -7.00 23.34
N ASP A 669 -42.55 -7.48 22.17
CA ASP A 669 -41.17 -7.96 21.93
C ASP A 669 -40.70 -9.10 22.86
N THR A 670 -41.60 -9.80 23.53
CA THR A 670 -41.30 -10.91 24.47
C THR A 670 -40.58 -12.09 23.82
N HIS A 671 -40.69 -12.22 22.50
CA HIS A 671 -40.00 -13.23 21.70
C HIS A 671 -38.53 -12.88 21.38
N LYS A 672 -38.12 -11.61 21.59
CA LYS A 672 -36.74 -11.15 21.33
C LYS A 672 -35.88 -11.38 22.57
N LYS A 673 -34.61 -11.78 22.36
CA LYS A 673 -33.63 -11.86 23.46
C LYS A 673 -33.47 -10.49 24.14
N GLY A 674 -33.65 -10.44 25.45
CA GLY A 674 -33.58 -9.23 26.26
C GLY A 674 -34.15 -9.48 27.66
N GLU A 675 -34.34 -8.40 28.44
CA GLU A 675 -34.89 -8.47 29.80
C GLU A 675 -36.33 -9.00 29.85
N THR A 676 -37.09 -8.80 28.77
CA THR A 676 -38.49 -9.25 28.62
C THR A 676 -38.63 -10.60 27.91
N PHE A 677 -37.52 -11.31 27.66
CA PHE A 677 -37.54 -12.55 26.88
C PHE A 677 -38.31 -13.67 27.59
N ASN A 678 -39.27 -14.25 26.88
CA ASN A 678 -40.04 -15.40 27.31
C ASN A 678 -39.93 -16.53 26.28
N ILE A 679 -39.41 -17.68 26.73
CA ILE A 679 -39.20 -18.84 25.86
C ILE A 679 -40.49 -19.48 25.37
N ASN A 680 -41.57 -19.44 26.18
CA ASN A 680 -42.87 -20.00 25.78
C ASN A 680 -43.52 -19.13 24.70
N ASP A 681 -43.43 -17.80 24.82
CA ASP A 681 -43.93 -16.86 23.82
C ASP A 681 -43.16 -16.99 22.51
N CYS A 682 -41.83 -17.20 22.61
CA CYS A 682 -40.97 -17.54 21.47
C CYS A 682 -41.40 -18.84 20.78
N HIS A 683 -41.62 -19.92 21.55
CA HIS A 683 -42.05 -21.22 21.03
C HIS A 683 -43.44 -21.14 20.38
N ALA A 684 -44.40 -20.46 21.00
CA ALA A 684 -45.73 -20.24 20.45
C ALA A 684 -45.68 -19.48 19.11
N LEU A 685 -44.81 -18.47 19.00
CA LEU A 685 -44.59 -17.74 17.75
C LEU A 685 -43.94 -18.62 16.68
N ILE A 686 -42.99 -19.49 17.04
CA ILE A 686 -42.37 -20.45 16.12
C ILE A 686 -43.43 -21.43 15.58
N ASP A 687 -44.29 -21.98 16.45
CA ASP A 687 -45.34 -22.91 16.03
C ASP A 687 -46.34 -22.25 15.08
N PHE A 688 -46.71 -21.00 15.35
CA PHE A 688 -47.52 -20.21 14.43
C PHE A 688 -46.83 -20.00 13.07
N PHE A 689 -45.54 -19.68 13.06
CA PHE A 689 -44.79 -19.53 11.82
C PHE A 689 -44.68 -20.85 11.04
N LYS A 690 -44.47 -21.99 11.72
CA LYS A 690 -44.47 -23.32 11.08
C LYS A 690 -45.82 -23.61 10.42
N ALA A 691 -46.92 -23.42 11.13
CA ALA A 691 -48.27 -23.62 10.59
C ALA A 691 -48.57 -22.68 9.41
N SER A 692 -48.11 -21.43 9.50
CA SER A 692 -48.30 -20.43 8.44
C SER A 692 -47.48 -20.74 7.19
N LEU A 693 -46.26 -21.28 7.34
CA LEU A 693 -45.42 -21.73 6.24
C LEU A 693 -46.04 -22.89 5.46
N GLU A 694 -46.65 -23.85 6.15
CA GLU A 694 -47.36 -24.98 5.53
C GLU A 694 -48.64 -24.53 4.80
N ARG A 695 -49.31 -23.50 5.34
CA ARG A 695 -50.51 -22.93 4.72
C ARG A 695 -50.20 -22.06 3.49
N HIS A 696 -49.03 -21.41 3.44
CA HIS A 696 -48.70 -20.46 2.40
C HIS A 696 -48.63 -21.12 1.00
N GLU A 697 -49.37 -20.57 0.03
CA GLU A 697 -49.53 -21.10 -1.34
C GLU A 697 -48.20 -21.44 -2.04
N ASP A 698 -47.22 -20.54 -1.98
CA ASP A 698 -45.90 -20.75 -2.58
C ASP A 698 -44.88 -21.43 -1.66
N TRP A 699 -44.79 -21.01 -0.38
CA TRP A 699 -43.69 -21.42 0.51
C TRP A 699 -43.82 -22.87 1.00
N LYS A 700 -45.02 -23.45 1.02
CA LYS A 700 -45.20 -24.89 1.31
C LYS A 700 -44.38 -25.79 0.37
N ASN A 701 -44.14 -25.34 -0.87
CA ASN A 701 -43.40 -26.11 -1.88
C ASN A 701 -41.90 -26.27 -1.60
N PHE A 702 -41.37 -25.60 -0.55
CA PHE A 702 -40.02 -25.87 -0.04
C PHE A 702 -39.96 -27.17 0.79
N ASN A 703 -41.10 -27.71 1.24
CA ASN A 703 -41.21 -28.93 2.05
C ASN A 703 -40.29 -28.89 3.28
N PHE A 704 -40.46 -27.86 4.12
CA PHE A 704 -39.62 -27.62 5.28
C PHE A 704 -39.65 -28.80 6.27
N LYS A 705 -38.48 -29.14 6.80
CA LYS A 705 -38.28 -30.11 7.88
C LYS A 705 -37.69 -29.39 9.08
N PHE A 706 -38.53 -29.11 10.07
CA PHE A 706 -38.12 -28.36 11.26
C PHE A 706 -37.76 -29.29 12.41
N SER A 707 -36.81 -28.84 13.23
CA SER A 707 -36.56 -29.45 14.54
C SER A 707 -37.77 -29.28 15.47
N PRO A 708 -37.89 -30.13 16.52
CA PRO A 708 -38.90 -29.93 17.55
C PRO A 708 -38.83 -28.52 18.13
N THR A 709 -39.96 -27.84 18.30
CA THR A 709 -39.98 -26.42 18.73
C THR A 709 -39.27 -26.23 20.07
N THR A 710 -39.39 -27.22 20.96
CA THR A 710 -38.73 -27.27 22.27
C THR A 710 -37.19 -27.25 22.21
N SER A 711 -36.58 -27.57 21.06
CA SER A 711 -35.12 -27.54 20.87
C SER A 711 -34.56 -26.14 20.57
N TYR A 712 -35.41 -25.17 20.23
CA TYR A 712 -34.95 -23.82 19.92
C TYR A 712 -34.77 -23.02 21.21
N GLU A 713 -33.55 -22.54 21.44
CA GLU A 713 -33.25 -21.62 22.54
C GLU A 713 -33.79 -20.20 22.26
N ASP A 714 -34.00 -19.87 20.99
CA ASP A 714 -34.51 -18.60 20.49
C ASP A 714 -34.99 -18.69 19.04
N LEU A 715 -35.53 -17.59 18.51
CA LEU A 715 -35.96 -17.49 17.11
C LEU A 715 -34.84 -17.63 16.08
N SER A 716 -33.59 -17.34 16.43
CA SER A 716 -32.47 -17.40 15.48
C SER A 716 -32.20 -18.82 15.01
N GLY A 717 -32.40 -19.81 15.89
CA GLY A 717 -32.32 -21.23 15.54
C GLY A 717 -33.36 -21.61 14.48
N PHE A 718 -34.62 -21.22 14.68
CA PHE A 718 -35.70 -21.45 13.73
C PHE A 718 -35.50 -20.70 12.41
N TYR A 719 -35.21 -19.39 12.45
CA TYR A 719 -34.99 -18.60 11.24
C TYR A 719 -33.84 -19.16 10.38
N ARG A 720 -32.79 -19.67 11.02
CA ARG A 720 -31.68 -20.33 10.32
C ARG A 720 -32.11 -21.60 9.60
N GLU A 721 -32.95 -22.43 10.20
CA GLU A 721 -33.49 -23.62 9.52
C GLU A 721 -34.36 -23.24 8.32
N VAL A 722 -35.20 -22.20 8.46
CA VAL A 722 -36.00 -21.67 7.36
C VAL A 722 -35.09 -21.14 6.24
N GLU A 723 -34.06 -20.35 6.56
CA GLU A 723 -33.12 -19.81 5.56
C GLU A 723 -32.38 -20.92 4.79
N GLN A 724 -31.89 -21.93 5.50
CA GLN A 724 -31.12 -23.03 4.90
C GLN A 724 -31.96 -23.93 3.98
N GLN A 725 -33.27 -23.98 4.20
CA GLN A 725 -34.24 -24.77 3.42
C GLN A 725 -35.01 -23.92 2.39
N GLY A 726 -35.08 -22.61 2.60
CA GLY A 726 -35.75 -21.63 1.75
C GLY A 726 -35.00 -21.31 0.46
N TYR A 727 -34.19 -22.22 -0.05
CA TYR A 727 -33.47 -22.11 -1.31
C TYR A 727 -33.66 -23.40 -2.13
N LYS A 728 -34.24 -23.27 -3.32
CA LYS A 728 -34.54 -24.40 -4.19
C LYS A 728 -34.30 -24.04 -5.66
N VAL A 729 -33.61 -24.92 -6.37
CA VAL A 729 -33.39 -24.83 -7.81
C VAL A 729 -33.91 -26.10 -8.47
N THR A 730 -34.73 -25.93 -9.48
CA THR A 730 -35.28 -27.00 -10.33
C THR A 730 -35.17 -26.60 -11.79
N PHE A 731 -35.46 -27.52 -12.71
CA PHE A 731 -35.37 -27.25 -14.14
C PHE A 731 -36.67 -27.62 -14.85
N GLN A 732 -37.06 -26.82 -15.84
CA GLN A 732 -38.20 -27.04 -16.72
C GLN A 732 -37.73 -27.02 -18.17
N ASN A 733 -38.15 -28.00 -18.96
CA ASN A 733 -37.78 -28.04 -20.38
C ASN A 733 -38.55 -26.99 -21.19
N VAL A 734 -37.85 -26.32 -22.10
CA VAL A 734 -38.37 -25.34 -23.04
C VAL A 734 -37.94 -25.72 -24.46
N PRO A 735 -38.86 -25.82 -25.45
CA PRO A 735 -38.50 -26.16 -26.82
C PRO A 735 -37.44 -25.22 -27.40
N GLU A 736 -36.41 -25.79 -28.05
CA GLU A 736 -35.33 -25.01 -28.67
C GLU A 736 -35.86 -24.09 -29.77
N ASN A 737 -36.77 -24.59 -30.61
CA ASN A 737 -37.38 -23.81 -31.69
C ASN A 737 -38.10 -22.57 -31.14
N TYR A 738 -38.72 -22.67 -29.97
CA TYR A 738 -39.36 -21.54 -29.32
C TYR A 738 -38.35 -20.47 -28.91
N ILE A 739 -37.25 -20.87 -28.24
CA ILE A 739 -36.17 -19.95 -27.84
C ILE A 739 -35.56 -19.27 -29.07
N ASN A 740 -35.19 -20.05 -30.09
CA ASN A 740 -34.59 -19.53 -31.31
C ASN A 740 -35.51 -18.52 -32.00
N ARG A 741 -36.81 -18.81 -32.09
CA ARG A 741 -37.81 -17.87 -32.63
C ARG A 741 -37.88 -16.57 -31.81
N MET A 742 -37.90 -16.65 -30.48
CA MET A 742 -37.93 -15.44 -29.63
C MET A 742 -36.67 -14.58 -29.80
N VAL A 743 -35.51 -15.20 -30.04
CA VAL A 743 -34.27 -14.48 -30.38
C VAL A 743 -34.37 -13.81 -31.74
N GLU A 744 -34.89 -14.53 -32.74
CA GLU A 744 -34.98 -14.02 -34.10
C GLU A 744 -35.96 -12.86 -34.25
N GLU A 745 -37.07 -12.91 -33.50
CA GLU A 745 -38.05 -11.82 -33.39
C GLU A 745 -37.58 -10.64 -32.52
N GLY A 746 -36.40 -10.74 -31.89
CA GLY A 746 -35.87 -9.68 -31.01
C GLY A 746 -36.65 -9.51 -29.70
N LYS A 747 -37.38 -10.55 -29.28
CA LYS A 747 -38.11 -10.61 -28.00
C LYS A 747 -37.24 -11.14 -26.86
N LEU A 748 -36.16 -11.84 -27.19
CA LEU A 748 -35.21 -12.42 -26.26
C LEU A 748 -33.77 -12.16 -26.73
N TYR A 749 -32.91 -11.68 -25.83
CA TYR A 749 -31.47 -11.59 -26.04
C TYR A 749 -30.80 -12.79 -25.37
N LEU A 750 -30.21 -13.68 -26.17
CA LEU A 750 -29.60 -14.91 -25.67
C LEU A 750 -28.08 -14.82 -25.75
N PHE A 751 -27.42 -15.08 -24.62
CA PHE A 751 -25.97 -15.10 -24.52
C PHE A 751 -25.48 -16.44 -23.99
N GLN A 752 -24.47 -17.03 -24.62
CA GLN A 752 -23.73 -18.13 -24.02
C GLN A 752 -22.80 -17.60 -22.93
N ILE A 753 -22.90 -18.16 -21.73
CA ILE A 753 -22.00 -17.86 -20.60
C ILE A 753 -20.70 -18.63 -20.84
N TYR A 754 -19.61 -17.92 -21.08
CA TYR A 754 -18.40 -18.51 -21.62
C TYR A 754 -17.13 -18.13 -20.85
N ASN A 755 -16.22 -19.08 -20.78
CA ASN A 755 -14.80 -18.88 -20.54
C ASN A 755 -14.03 -19.96 -21.30
N LYS A 756 -12.70 -19.91 -21.29
CA LYS A 756 -11.86 -20.84 -22.06
C LYS A 756 -12.15 -22.33 -21.79
N ASP A 757 -12.64 -22.69 -20.61
CA ASP A 757 -12.85 -24.08 -20.21
C ASP A 757 -14.11 -24.68 -20.86
N PHE A 758 -15.00 -23.84 -21.40
CA PHE A 758 -16.16 -24.26 -22.19
C PHE A 758 -15.83 -24.35 -23.70
N SER A 759 -14.58 -24.12 -24.10
CA SER A 759 -14.16 -24.38 -25.48
C SER A 759 -14.22 -25.88 -25.76
N PRO A 760 -14.69 -26.33 -26.94
CA PRO A 760 -14.57 -27.73 -27.33
C PRO A 760 -13.10 -28.20 -27.44
N PHE A 761 -12.16 -27.27 -27.56
CA PHE A 761 -10.72 -27.57 -27.60
C PHE A 761 -10.05 -27.61 -26.21
N SER A 762 -10.80 -27.33 -25.14
CA SER A 762 -10.26 -27.33 -23.77
C SER A 762 -10.04 -28.75 -23.26
N LYS A 763 -8.77 -29.12 -23.01
CA LYS A 763 -8.37 -30.44 -22.49
C LYS A 763 -7.76 -30.40 -21.08
N GLY A 764 -7.50 -29.20 -20.56
CA GLY A 764 -6.82 -29.00 -19.28
C GLY A 764 -7.75 -29.03 -18.07
N LYS A 765 -7.15 -29.02 -16.87
CA LYS A 765 -7.91 -28.87 -15.61
C LYS A 765 -8.66 -27.52 -15.61
N PRO A 766 -9.98 -27.51 -15.36
CA PRO A 766 -10.76 -26.28 -15.35
C PRO A 766 -10.26 -25.24 -14.34
N ASN A 767 -10.66 -23.99 -14.56
CA ASN A 767 -10.52 -22.94 -13.57
C ASN A 767 -11.39 -23.26 -12.35
N LEU A 768 -10.95 -22.85 -11.17
CA LEU A 768 -11.68 -23.09 -9.93
C LEU A 768 -13.09 -22.46 -9.95
N HIS A 769 -13.20 -21.27 -10.57
CA HIS A 769 -14.49 -20.60 -10.77
C HIS A 769 -15.42 -21.36 -11.74
N THR A 770 -14.88 -22.12 -12.69
CA THR A 770 -15.69 -22.98 -13.56
C THR A 770 -16.25 -24.16 -12.78
N LEU A 771 -15.45 -24.75 -11.87
CA LEU A 771 -15.93 -25.79 -10.97
C LEU A 771 -17.05 -25.25 -10.06
N TYR A 772 -16.86 -24.07 -9.46
CA TYR A 772 -17.90 -23.42 -8.64
C TYR A 772 -19.19 -23.18 -9.41
N TRP A 773 -19.09 -22.68 -10.64
CA TRP A 773 -20.25 -22.46 -11.50
C TRP A 773 -21.01 -23.76 -11.80
N LYS A 774 -20.30 -24.83 -12.16
CA LYS A 774 -20.92 -26.14 -12.39
C LYS A 774 -21.59 -26.69 -11.12
N MET A 775 -20.96 -26.52 -9.96
CA MET A 775 -21.49 -26.99 -8.68
C MET A 775 -22.80 -26.32 -8.26
N LEU A 776 -23.09 -25.08 -8.70
CA LEU A 776 -24.38 -24.44 -8.42
C LEU A 776 -25.58 -25.27 -8.90
N PHE A 777 -25.39 -26.08 -9.95
CA PHE A 777 -26.45 -26.82 -10.63
C PHE A 777 -26.27 -28.34 -10.57
N ALA A 778 -25.22 -28.80 -9.88
CA ALA A 778 -24.93 -30.22 -9.71
C ALA A 778 -25.89 -30.86 -8.71
N GLU A 779 -26.35 -32.09 -8.99
CA GLU A 779 -27.34 -32.77 -8.14
C GLU A 779 -26.82 -32.99 -6.72
N GLU A 780 -25.53 -33.29 -6.57
CA GLU A 780 -24.89 -33.50 -5.27
C GLU A 780 -24.95 -32.24 -4.40
N ASN A 781 -24.76 -31.07 -5.00
CA ASN A 781 -24.92 -29.79 -4.32
C ASN A 781 -26.40 -29.51 -4.01
N LEU A 782 -27.32 -29.76 -4.95
CA LEU A 782 -28.73 -29.45 -4.73
C LEU A 782 -29.37 -30.33 -3.63
N LYS A 783 -28.86 -31.55 -3.41
CA LYS A 783 -29.24 -32.41 -2.27
C LYS A 783 -28.82 -31.81 -0.92
N ASN A 784 -27.62 -31.25 -0.84
CA ASN A 784 -27.14 -30.56 0.35
C ASN A 784 -26.34 -29.30 -0.01
N VAL A 785 -27.06 -28.17 -0.07
CA VAL A 785 -26.55 -26.93 -0.68
C VAL A 785 -25.34 -26.38 0.06
N VAL A 786 -24.20 -26.43 -0.63
CA VAL A 786 -22.94 -25.76 -0.27
C VAL A 786 -22.78 -24.49 -1.07
N TYR A 787 -23.04 -24.57 -2.38
CA TYR A 787 -22.97 -23.46 -3.34
C TYR A 787 -24.37 -22.93 -3.62
N LYS A 788 -24.61 -21.66 -3.27
CA LYS A 788 -25.86 -20.96 -3.54
C LYS A 788 -25.63 -19.85 -4.56
N LEU A 789 -26.50 -19.79 -5.57
CA LEU A 789 -26.56 -18.65 -6.50
C LEU A 789 -27.19 -17.44 -5.79
N ASN A 790 -26.62 -16.26 -5.97
CA ASN A 790 -27.16 -14.99 -5.45
C ASN A 790 -27.74 -14.13 -6.58
N GLY A 791 -28.70 -13.26 -6.23
CA GLY A 791 -29.19 -12.19 -7.12
C GLY A 791 -28.19 -11.05 -7.27
N GLN A 792 -28.63 -9.92 -7.81
CA GLN A 792 -27.79 -8.74 -8.07
C GLN A 792 -26.58 -9.06 -8.96
N ALA A 793 -26.80 -9.88 -9.99
CA ALA A 793 -25.79 -10.08 -11.02
C ALA A 793 -25.73 -8.86 -11.94
N GLU A 794 -24.63 -8.68 -12.65
CA GLU A 794 -24.43 -7.51 -13.51
C GLU A 794 -23.85 -7.91 -14.86
N VAL A 795 -24.31 -7.23 -15.91
CA VAL A 795 -23.80 -7.37 -17.27
C VAL A 795 -23.07 -6.09 -17.66
N PHE A 796 -21.95 -6.24 -18.35
CA PHE A 796 -21.15 -5.11 -18.82
C PHE A 796 -20.81 -5.24 -20.29
N PHE A 797 -20.66 -4.11 -20.96
CA PHE A 797 -20.05 -4.00 -22.27
C PHE A 797 -18.69 -3.33 -22.15
N ARG A 798 -17.65 -3.97 -22.68
CA ARG A 798 -16.30 -3.41 -22.76
C ARG A 798 -15.95 -3.21 -24.22
N LYS A 799 -15.86 -1.94 -24.63
CA LYS A 799 -15.36 -1.55 -25.96
C LYS A 799 -13.92 -2.06 -26.16
N LYS A 800 -13.54 -2.31 -27.40
CA LYS A 800 -12.15 -2.56 -27.76
C LYS A 800 -11.30 -1.36 -27.33
N SER A 801 -10.13 -1.67 -26.78
CA SER A 801 -9.18 -0.66 -26.28
C SER A 801 -7.84 -0.73 -27.01
N LEU A 802 -7.68 -1.70 -27.92
CA LEU A 802 -6.52 -1.85 -28.79
C LEU A 802 -7.04 -1.92 -30.23
N ASN A 803 -6.44 -1.13 -31.12
CA ASN A 803 -6.65 -1.22 -32.55
C ASN A 803 -5.37 -1.78 -33.17
N TYR A 804 -5.52 -2.83 -33.96
CA TYR A 804 -4.42 -3.43 -34.73
C TYR A 804 -4.72 -3.27 -36.22
N ASP A 805 -3.68 -3.05 -37.00
CA ASP A 805 -3.80 -3.02 -38.47
C ASP A 805 -4.36 -4.34 -38.99
N GLU A 806 -5.13 -4.28 -40.08
CA GLU A 806 -5.75 -5.48 -40.68
C GLU A 806 -4.74 -6.57 -41.00
N LYS A 807 -3.53 -6.18 -41.43
CA LYS A 807 -2.43 -7.12 -41.70
C LYS A 807 -2.10 -7.96 -40.48
N ILE A 808 -2.01 -7.34 -39.31
CA ILE A 808 -1.71 -8.03 -38.04
C ILE A 808 -2.89 -8.90 -37.58
N LEU A 809 -4.12 -8.47 -37.81
CA LEU A 809 -5.30 -9.28 -37.50
C LEU A 809 -5.38 -10.55 -38.37
N LYS A 810 -4.93 -10.48 -39.62
CA LYS A 810 -4.88 -11.61 -40.57
C LYS A 810 -3.67 -12.53 -40.32
N THR A 811 -2.48 -11.96 -40.16
CA THR A 811 -1.21 -12.73 -40.08
C THR A 811 -0.80 -13.12 -38.66
N GLY A 812 -1.26 -12.39 -37.64
CA GLY A 812 -0.88 -12.58 -36.25
C GLY A 812 0.41 -11.83 -35.86
N HIS A 813 0.62 -11.70 -34.55
CA HIS A 813 1.86 -11.16 -34.01
C HIS A 813 2.95 -12.23 -34.07
N HIS A 814 4.18 -11.84 -34.44
CA HIS A 814 5.33 -12.74 -34.57
C HIS A 814 5.11 -13.88 -35.58
N ALA A 815 4.37 -13.63 -36.67
CA ALA A 815 4.03 -14.61 -37.70
C ALA A 815 5.24 -15.46 -38.15
N GLU A 816 6.39 -14.83 -38.43
CA GLU A 816 7.61 -15.55 -38.84
C GLU A 816 8.15 -16.52 -37.76
N LYS A 817 8.10 -16.14 -36.47
CA LYS A 817 8.60 -16.99 -35.37
C LYS A 817 7.66 -18.15 -35.04
N LEU A 818 6.38 -18.00 -35.37
CA LEU A 818 5.32 -18.96 -35.06
C LEU A 818 4.86 -19.73 -36.30
N LYS A 819 5.48 -19.48 -37.45
CA LYS A 819 5.29 -20.20 -38.69
C LYS A 819 5.44 -21.70 -38.43
N ASP A 820 4.51 -22.48 -38.95
CA ASP A 820 4.42 -23.94 -38.81
C ASP A 820 4.13 -24.50 -37.39
N ARG A 821 4.03 -23.65 -36.35
CA ARG A 821 3.63 -24.09 -34.99
C ARG A 821 2.12 -24.03 -34.75
N PHE A 822 1.44 -23.11 -35.42
CA PHE A 822 -0.01 -22.90 -35.30
C PHE A 822 -0.62 -22.70 -36.67
N ASN A 823 -1.78 -23.30 -36.91
CA ASN A 823 -2.56 -23.15 -38.15
C ASN A 823 -3.52 -21.95 -38.12
N TYR A 824 -3.35 -21.04 -37.16
CA TYR A 824 -4.15 -19.83 -36.99
C TYR A 824 -3.30 -18.69 -36.42
N PRO A 825 -3.66 -17.42 -36.69
CA PRO A 825 -2.89 -16.27 -36.22
C PRO A 825 -2.96 -16.11 -34.70
N ILE A 826 -1.81 -15.86 -34.06
CA ILE A 826 -1.73 -15.54 -32.63
C ILE A 826 -1.74 -14.03 -32.45
N ILE A 827 -2.85 -13.50 -31.93
CA ILE A 827 -3.02 -12.06 -31.71
C ILE A 827 -2.69 -11.75 -30.26
N SER A 828 -1.63 -10.95 -30.04
CA SER A 828 -1.29 -10.44 -28.71
C SER A 828 -2.49 -9.67 -28.14
N ASN A 829 -2.82 -9.89 -26.86
CA ASN A 829 -3.92 -9.20 -26.19
C ASN A 829 -5.27 -9.23 -26.93
N ARG A 830 -5.53 -10.26 -27.75
CA ARG A 830 -6.75 -10.43 -28.58
C ARG A 830 -8.04 -10.00 -27.89
N ARG A 831 -8.21 -10.39 -26.62
CA ARG A 831 -9.41 -10.08 -25.82
C ARG A 831 -9.73 -8.59 -25.74
N PHE A 832 -8.76 -7.69 -25.89
CA PHE A 832 -8.92 -6.24 -25.85
C PHE A 832 -9.04 -5.59 -27.24
N ALA A 833 -8.76 -6.33 -28.32
CA ALA A 833 -8.88 -5.88 -29.70
C ALA A 833 -10.32 -5.98 -30.26
N PHE A 834 -11.22 -6.59 -29.49
CA PHE A 834 -12.63 -6.75 -29.84
C PHE A 834 -13.52 -6.28 -28.70
N ASP A 835 -14.73 -5.84 -29.05
CA ASP A 835 -15.78 -5.56 -28.08
C ASP A 835 -16.22 -6.85 -27.38
N LYS A 836 -16.56 -6.75 -26.10
CA LYS A 836 -16.91 -7.91 -25.27
C LYS A 836 -18.04 -7.60 -24.31
N PHE A 837 -19.03 -8.50 -24.25
CA PHE A 837 -19.99 -8.55 -23.15
C PHE A 837 -19.42 -9.39 -22.01
N GLN A 838 -19.68 -8.98 -20.77
CA GLN A 838 -19.17 -9.62 -19.56
C GLN A 838 -20.29 -9.83 -18.56
N PHE A 839 -20.27 -10.97 -17.86
CA PHE A 839 -21.23 -11.31 -16.82
C PHE A 839 -20.52 -11.47 -15.49
N HIS A 840 -21.01 -10.76 -14.47
CA HIS A 840 -20.53 -10.81 -13.11
C HIS A 840 -21.66 -11.37 -12.24
N VAL A 841 -21.44 -12.54 -11.62
CA VAL A 841 -22.49 -13.25 -10.88
C VAL A 841 -22.03 -13.62 -9.47
N PRO A 842 -22.69 -13.11 -8.42
CA PRO A 842 -22.35 -13.45 -7.04
C PRO A 842 -22.89 -14.83 -6.64
N ILE A 843 -22.15 -15.48 -5.75
CA ILE A 843 -22.49 -16.77 -5.15
C ILE A 843 -22.11 -16.76 -3.66
N THR A 844 -22.78 -17.60 -2.88
CA THR A 844 -22.41 -17.91 -1.49
C THR A 844 -21.85 -19.32 -1.43
N LEU A 845 -20.68 -19.45 -0.81
CA LEU A 845 -20.01 -20.71 -0.50
C LEU A 845 -20.33 -21.13 0.93
N ASN A 846 -20.41 -22.45 1.16
CA ASN A 846 -20.79 -23.05 2.44
C ASN A 846 -22.13 -22.50 2.97
N PHE A 847 -23.14 -22.37 2.10
CA PHE A 847 -24.40 -21.68 2.39
C PHE A 847 -25.07 -22.10 3.71
N LYS A 848 -24.94 -23.36 4.13
CA LYS A 848 -25.51 -23.86 5.39
C LYS A 848 -24.59 -23.75 6.61
N ALA A 849 -23.36 -23.28 6.46
CA ALA A 849 -22.45 -23.09 7.58
C ALA A 849 -22.95 -21.99 8.53
N THR A 850 -22.70 -22.18 9.83
CA THR A 850 -23.24 -21.35 10.91
C THR A 850 -22.17 -20.64 11.74
N GLY A 851 -20.88 -20.93 11.51
CA GLY A 851 -19.79 -20.34 12.26
C GLY A 851 -19.59 -18.85 11.96
N ASN A 852 -19.11 -18.12 12.96
CA ASN A 852 -18.89 -16.67 12.93
C ASN A 852 -17.61 -16.25 12.15
N GLY A 853 -16.89 -17.20 11.56
CA GLY A 853 -15.65 -16.94 10.81
C GLY A 853 -14.37 -16.98 11.64
N ASN A 854 -14.43 -17.17 12.96
CA ASN A 854 -13.25 -17.39 13.81
C ASN A 854 -13.12 -18.86 14.18
N ILE A 855 -12.03 -19.50 13.73
CA ILE A 855 -11.73 -20.92 13.97
C ILE A 855 -10.51 -21.11 14.88
N ASN A 856 -9.96 -20.04 15.48
CA ASN A 856 -8.73 -20.12 16.27
C ASN A 856 -8.82 -21.17 17.37
N GLN A 857 -9.93 -21.20 18.11
CA GLN A 857 -10.12 -22.14 19.22
C GLN A 857 -10.17 -23.60 18.75
N ASP A 858 -10.83 -23.87 17.62
CA ASP A 858 -10.86 -25.18 16.98
C ASP A 858 -9.44 -25.62 16.59
N VAL A 859 -8.64 -24.70 16.04
CA VAL A 859 -7.24 -24.97 15.67
C VAL A 859 -6.39 -25.25 16.90
N LEU A 860 -6.48 -24.44 17.96
CA LEU A 860 -5.72 -24.69 19.20
C LEU A 860 -6.05 -26.08 19.78
N THR A 861 -7.31 -26.48 19.72
CA THR A 861 -7.77 -27.81 20.17
C THR A 861 -7.21 -28.93 19.30
N TYR A 862 -7.15 -28.72 17.98
CA TYR A 862 -6.54 -29.66 17.03
C TYR A 862 -5.03 -29.83 17.27
N LEU A 863 -4.33 -28.73 17.54
CA LEU A 863 -2.88 -28.70 17.74
C LEU A 863 -2.45 -29.31 19.08
N LYS A 864 -3.27 -29.17 20.13
CA LYS A 864 -2.94 -29.68 21.47
C LYS A 864 -2.65 -31.19 21.44
N ASN A 865 -1.44 -31.53 21.89
CA ASN A 865 -0.88 -32.88 21.97
C ASN A 865 -0.90 -33.63 20.62
N ASN A 866 -0.73 -32.93 19.49
CA ASN A 866 -0.64 -33.55 18.17
C ASN A 866 0.84 -33.65 17.72
N PRO A 867 1.47 -34.83 17.81
CA PRO A 867 2.90 -34.99 17.48
C PRO A 867 3.19 -34.92 15.98
N ASN A 868 2.16 -35.03 15.13
CA ASN A 868 2.29 -35.08 13.67
C ASN A 868 2.30 -33.69 13.01
N VAL A 869 2.24 -32.61 13.79
CA VAL A 869 2.20 -31.24 13.27
C VAL A 869 3.61 -30.77 12.94
N ASN A 870 3.84 -30.37 11.69
CA ASN A 870 5.06 -29.69 11.27
C ASN A 870 4.87 -28.16 11.27
N ILE A 871 5.95 -27.41 11.07
CA ILE A 871 5.93 -25.94 11.12
C ILE A 871 6.63 -25.38 9.89
N ILE A 872 5.94 -24.50 9.17
CA ILE A 872 6.49 -23.74 8.05
C ILE A 872 6.81 -22.34 8.54
N GLY A 873 8.10 -22.04 8.72
CA GLY A 873 8.58 -20.69 8.95
C GLY A 873 8.77 -19.95 7.63
N ILE A 874 8.29 -18.71 7.56
CA ILE A 874 8.45 -17.86 6.38
C ILE A 874 9.11 -16.54 6.77
N ASP A 875 10.31 -16.34 6.25
CA ASP A 875 11.03 -15.07 6.33
C ASP A 875 10.76 -14.20 5.11
N ARG A 876 10.81 -12.88 5.31
CA ARG A 876 10.36 -11.87 4.37
C ARG A 876 11.43 -10.79 4.22
N GLY A 877 12.09 -10.77 3.06
CA GLY A 877 13.18 -9.86 2.77
C GLY A 877 13.09 -9.16 1.41
N GLU A 878 14.15 -8.39 1.11
CA GLU A 878 14.33 -7.71 -0.18
C GLU A 878 15.22 -8.49 -1.15
N ARG A 879 16.11 -9.33 -0.60
CA ARG A 879 16.98 -10.24 -1.34
C ARG A 879 16.21 -11.50 -1.73
N HIS A 880 15.71 -12.22 -0.74
CA HIS A 880 14.67 -13.22 -0.95
C HIS A 880 13.31 -12.60 -0.60
N LEU A 881 12.42 -12.46 -1.58
CA LEU A 881 11.07 -11.91 -1.36
C LEU A 881 10.35 -12.69 -0.27
N LEU A 882 10.48 -14.02 -0.33
CA LEU A 882 10.05 -14.98 0.67
C LEU A 882 11.06 -16.13 0.72
N TYR A 883 11.42 -16.54 1.93
CA TYR A 883 12.23 -17.73 2.17
C TYR A 883 11.46 -18.67 3.11
N VAL A 884 11.46 -19.96 2.80
CA VAL A 884 10.65 -20.96 3.50
C VAL A 884 11.55 -22.01 4.14
N THR A 885 11.24 -22.35 5.39
CA THR A 885 11.84 -23.49 6.11
C THR A 885 10.72 -24.32 6.74
N LEU A 886 10.68 -25.61 6.44
CA LEU A 886 9.77 -26.60 7.04
C LEU A 886 10.55 -27.40 8.08
N ILE A 887 10.07 -27.43 9.33
CA ILE A 887 10.64 -28.22 10.42
C ILE A 887 9.62 -29.17 11.03
N ASP A 888 10.10 -30.24 11.66
CA ASP A 888 9.32 -31.03 12.61
C ASP A 888 9.44 -30.51 14.06
N GLN A 889 8.76 -31.18 15.00
CA GLN A 889 8.80 -30.82 16.42
C GLN A 889 10.13 -31.16 17.09
N GLN A 890 10.98 -31.96 16.44
CA GLN A 890 12.34 -32.28 16.86
C GLN A 890 13.36 -31.25 16.33
N ARG A 891 12.89 -30.18 15.66
CA ARG A 891 13.70 -29.09 15.08
C ARG A 891 14.44 -29.48 13.80
N ASN A 892 14.22 -30.67 13.24
CA ASN A 892 14.91 -31.07 12.00
C ASN A 892 14.34 -30.30 10.81
N ILE A 893 15.23 -29.74 9.98
CA ILE A 893 14.84 -29.12 8.71
C ILE A 893 14.49 -30.23 7.71
N LYS A 894 13.24 -30.26 7.27
CA LYS A 894 12.76 -31.17 6.22
C LYS A 894 12.95 -30.57 4.82
N GLN A 895 12.70 -29.27 4.68
CA GLN A 895 12.87 -28.53 3.43
C GLN A 895 13.23 -27.07 3.74
N GLN A 896 14.08 -26.48 2.91
CA GLN A 896 14.37 -25.04 2.93
C GLN A 896 14.65 -24.55 1.52
N PHE A 897 14.05 -23.44 1.11
CA PHE A 897 14.25 -22.87 -0.23
C PHE A 897 13.75 -21.42 -0.35
N SER A 898 14.29 -20.71 -1.34
CA SER A 898 13.79 -19.39 -1.74
C SER A 898 12.62 -19.51 -2.70
N LEU A 899 11.65 -18.62 -2.55
CA LEU A 899 10.55 -18.45 -3.49
C LEU A 899 10.82 -17.30 -4.49
N ASN A 900 12.07 -16.89 -4.70
CA ASN A 900 12.39 -15.91 -5.75
C ASN A 900 12.13 -16.46 -7.15
N GLU A 901 12.46 -17.75 -7.33
CA GLU A 901 12.18 -18.50 -8.54
C GLU A 901 11.10 -19.53 -8.23
N ILE A 902 10.09 -19.58 -9.11
CA ILE A 902 9.04 -20.57 -9.03
C ILE A 902 9.32 -21.64 -10.07
N VAL A 903 9.52 -22.86 -9.59
CA VAL A 903 9.74 -24.05 -10.40
C VAL A 903 8.42 -24.83 -10.47
N ASN A 904 7.92 -25.03 -11.69
CA ASN A 904 6.72 -25.80 -11.96
C ASN A 904 7.05 -27.00 -12.85
N ARG A 905 6.48 -28.17 -12.54
CA ARG A 905 6.60 -29.38 -13.38
C ARG A 905 5.30 -29.66 -14.10
N TYR A 906 5.36 -29.84 -15.41
CA TYR A 906 4.22 -30.18 -16.25
C TYR A 906 4.64 -31.14 -17.36
N ASN A 907 3.95 -32.28 -17.50
CA ASN A 907 4.27 -33.35 -18.45
C ASN A 907 5.75 -33.77 -18.44
N GLY A 908 6.33 -33.93 -17.24
CA GLY A 908 7.73 -34.32 -17.06
C GLY A 908 8.76 -33.22 -17.37
N LYS A 909 8.35 -32.03 -17.83
CA LYS A 909 9.23 -30.88 -18.07
C LYS A 909 9.17 -29.88 -16.92
N GLU A 910 10.33 -29.34 -16.58
CA GLU A 910 10.48 -28.33 -15.54
C GLU A 910 10.54 -26.93 -16.17
N TYR A 911 9.77 -25.99 -15.60
CA TYR A 911 9.68 -24.61 -16.01
C TYR A 911 10.01 -23.72 -14.82
N ALA A 912 11.15 -23.05 -14.87
CA ALA A 912 11.61 -22.12 -13.86
C ALA A 912 11.27 -20.68 -14.27
N THR A 913 10.78 -19.87 -13.34
CA THR A 913 10.56 -18.43 -13.55
C THR A 913 11.05 -17.62 -12.37
N ASN A 914 12.13 -16.88 -12.57
CA ASN A 914 12.66 -15.93 -11.59
C ASN A 914 11.79 -14.66 -11.52
N TYR A 915 10.90 -14.61 -10.53
CA TYR A 915 10.01 -13.47 -10.29
C TYR A 915 10.71 -12.31 -9.60
N HIS A 916 11.75 -12.57 -8.80
CA HIS A 916 12.56 -11.51 -8.19
C HIS A 916 13.19 -10.62 -9.25
N ALA A 917 13.87 -11.21 -10.25
CA ALA A 917 14.47 -10.48 -11.36
C ALA A 917 13.43 -9.69 -12.17
N LYS A 918 12.25 -10.28 -12.44
CA LYS A 918 11.15 -9.60 -13.15
C LYS A 918 10.60 -8.41 -12.36
N LEU A 919 10.45 -8.53 -11.06
CA LEU A 919 9.98 -7.46 -10.18
C LEU A 919 11.02 -6.33 -10.05
N ASP A 920 12.30 -6.69 -9.94
CA ASP A 920 13.41 -5.73 -9.89
C ASP A 920 13.54 -4.94 -11.20
N ALA A 921 13.44 -5.62 -12.35
CA ALA A 921 13.40 -4.97 -13.66
C ALA A 921 12.19 -4.02 -13.78
N LYS A 922 11.00 -4.48 -13.38
CA LYS A 922 9.77 -3.66 -13.42
C LYS A 922 9.87 -2.41 -12.54
N GLU A 923 10.50 -2.51 -11.37
CA GLU A 923 10.74 -1.37 -10.48
C GLU A 923 11.68 -0.35 -11.11
N LYS A 924 12.77 -0.80 -11.74
CA LYS A 924 13.70 0.07 -12.49
C LYS A 924 13.02 0.74 -13.68
N ASP A 925 12.27 -0.02 -14.48
CA ASP A 925 11.53 0.52 -15.63
C ASP A 925 10.54 1.60 -15.21
N ARG A 926 9.92 1.45 -14.03
CA ARG A 926 8.99 2.45 -13.46
C ARG A 926 9.71 3.71 -12.98
N ASP A 927 10.91 3.59 -12.40
CA ASP A 927 11.74 4.74 -12.05
C ASP A 927 12.19 5.51 -13.30
N VAL A 928 12.64 4.79 -14.33
CA VAL A 928 12.99 5.36 -15.64
C VAL A 928 11.78 6.08 -16.25
N ALA A 929 10.61 5.41 -16.31
CA ALA A 929 9.38 6.00 -16.86
C ALA A 929 8.95 7.27 -16.10
N ARG A 930 9.08 7.33 -14.77
CA ARG A 930 8.80 8.56 -14.00
C ARG A 930 9.71 9.70 -14.40
N LYS A 931 11.01 9.43 -14.54
CA LYS A 931 12.03 10.43 -14.91
C LYS A 931 11.92 10.87 -16.36
N SER A 932 11.41 10.02 -17.25
CA SER A 932 11.26 10.30 -18.68
C SER A 932 9.85 10.76 -19.08
N TRP A 933 8.94 10.97 -18.12
CA TRP A 933 7.50 11.21 -18.36
C TRP A 933 6.81 10.11 -19.18
N GLY A 934 7.34 8.90 -19.15
CA GLY A 934 6.77 7.74 -19.82
C GLY A 934 5.59 7.12 -19.07
N VAL A 935 4.86 6.24 -19.77
CA VAL A 935 3.75 5.46 -19.20
C VAL A 935 4.26 4.53 -18.10
N ILE A 936 3.85 4.79 -16.85
CA ILE A 936 4.22 3.99 -15.69
C ILE A 936 3.37 2.71 -15.67
N GLU A 937 3.95 1.60 -16.11
CA GLU A 937 3.27 0.30 -16.13
C GLU A 937 2.99 -0.26 -14.73
N ASN A 938 1.90 -1.00 -14.58
CA ASN A 938 1.49 -1.51 -13.27
C ASN A 938 2.38 -2.69 -12.82
N ILE A 939 2.97 -2.56 -11.62
CA ILE A 939 3.74 -3.64 -10.96
C ILE A 939 2.83 -4.55 -10.13
N ARG A 940 1.62 -4.10 -9.82
CA ARG A 940 0.67 -4.77 -8.91
C ARG A 940 0.27 -6.16 -9.40
N GLU A 941 -0.02 -6.32 -10.68
CA GLU A 941 -0.47 -7.58 -11.30
C GLU A 941 0.67 -8.57 -11.40
N LEU A 942 1.91 -8.12 -11.68
CA LEU A 942 3.08 -8.99 -11.66
C LEU A 942 3.30 -9.59 -10.26
N LYS A 943 3.13 -8.77 -9.20
CA LYS A 943 3.10 -9.26 -7.81
C LYS A 943 1.98 -10.24 -7.54
N GLU A 944 0.76 -10.00 -8.04
CA GLU A 944 -0.38 -10.94 -7.88
C GLU A 944 -0.11 -12.26 -8.58
N GLY A 945 0.47 -12.22 -9.79
CA GLY A 945 0.88 -13.40 -10.53
C GLY A 945 1.91 -14.22 -9.76
N TYR A 946 2.97 -13.58 -9.28
CA TYR A 946 3.99 -14.19 -8.41
C TYR A 946 3.36 -14.82 -7.15
N LEU A 947 2.62 -14.03 -6.38
CA LEU A 947 2.03 -14.46 -5.11
C LEU A 947 1.00 -15.57 -5.29
N SER A 948 0.29 -15.63 -6.42
CA SER A 948 -0.63 -16.73 -6.70
C SER A 948 0.08 -18.09 -6.77
N GLN A 949 1.32 -18.13 -7.30
CA GLN A 949 2.13 -19.35 -7.35
C GLN A 949 2.66 -19.71 -5.97
N VAL A 950 3.20 -18.72 -5.25
CA VAL A 950 3.69 -18.88 -3.89
C VAL A 950 2.60 -19.42 -2.95
N VAL A 951 1.42 -18.80 -2.97
CA VAL A 951 0.29 -19.21 -2.14
C VAL A 951 -0.16 -20.62 -2.49
N HIS A 952 -0.11 -21.01 -3.76
CA HIS A 952 -0.41 -22.38 -4.16
C HIS A 952 0.58 -23.39 -3.57
N GLN A 953 1.89 -23.11 -3.66
CA GLN A 953 2.94 -23.98 -3.11
C GLN A 953 2.84 -24.09 -1.58
N ILE A 954 2.76 -22.96 -0.87
CA ILE A 954 2.68 -22.97 0.60
C ILE A 954 1.41 -23.66 1.08
N ALA A 955 0.25 -23.33 0.51
CA ALA A 955 -1.00 -23.93 0.96
C ALA A 955 -1.10 -25.42 0.63
N GLY A 956 -0.46 -25.88 -0.46
CA GLY A 956 -0.27 -27.31 -0.75
C GLY A 956 0.62 -27.98 0.29
N MET A 957 1.80 -27.40 0.56
CA MET A 957 2.78 -27.89 1.52
C MET A 957 2.20 -27.96 2.95
N MET A 958 1.35 -27.01 3.34
CA MET A 958 0.62 -27.05 4.61
C MET A 958 -0.21 -28.32 4.78
N VAL A 959 -0.94 -28.72 3.74
CA VAL A 959 -1.81 -29.91 3.81
C VAL A 959 -1.01 -31.19 3.68
N GLU A 960 -0.05 -31.24 2.76
CA GLU A 960 0.82 -32.40 2.53
C GLU A 960 1.61 -32.78 3.78
N HIS A 961 2.14 -31.78 4.50
CA HIS A 961 2.97 -31.99 5.68
C HIS A 961 2.23 -31.77 7.01
N ASN A 962 0.90 -31.62 7.03
CA ASN A 962 0.15 -31.30 8.25
C ASN A 962 0.81 -30.17 9.06
N ALA A 963 0.96 -29.00 8.47
CA ALA A 963 1.78 -27.93 9.01
C ALA A 963 1.02 -26.64 9.31
N VAL A 964 1.45 -25.96 10.36
CA VAL A 964 1.10 -24.55 10.63
C VAL A 964 2.05 -23.62 9.87
N VAL A 965 1.58 -22.42 9.51
CA VAL A 965 2.43 -21.37 8.94
C VAL A 965 2.74 -20.34 10.01
N VAL A 966 4.01 -19.98 10.12
CA VAL A 966 4.51 -19.01 11.10
C VAL A 966 5.25 -17.91 10.35
N MET A 967 4.85 -16.68 10.62
CA MET A 967 5.42 -15.47 10.03
C MET A 967 5.78 -14.48 11.12
N GLU A 968 6.65 -13.53 10.80
CA GLU A 968 6.96 -12.49 11.78
C GLU A 968 5.80 -11.50 11.93
N ASP A 969 5.66 -10.96 13.13
CA ASP A 969 4.78 -9.86 13.43
C ASP A 969 5.47 -8.52 13.09
N LEU A 970 5.37 -8.13 11.82
CA LEU A 970 5.93 -6.87 11.34
C LEU A 970 4.94 -5.73 11.56
N ASN A 971 5.34 -4.76 12.38
CA ASN A 971 4.52 -3.58 12.68
C ASN A 971 4.25 -2.71 11.44
N PHE A 972 3.18 -1.90 11.50
CA PHE A 972 2.78 -1.05 10.37
C PHE A 972 3.84 0.00 9.99
N GLY A 973 4.61 0.52 10.95
CA GLY A 973 5.69 1.48 10.69
C GLY A 973 6.80 0.89 9.83
N PHE A 974 7.23 -0.34 10.13
CA PHE A 974 8.21 -1.09 9.33
C PHE A 974 7.69 -1.34 7.92
N LYS A 975 6.45 -1.84 7.80
CA LYS A 975 5.79 -2.07 6.50
C LYS A 975 5.70 -0.77 5.68
N ARG A 976 5.38 0.37 6.31
CA ARG A 976 5.29 1.70 5.67
C ARG A 976 6.66 2.23 5.24
N GLY A 977 7.69 2.09 6.07
CA GLY A 977 9.05 2.53 5.73
C GLY A 977 9.61 1.84 4.48
N ARG A 978 9.20 0.59 4.23
CA ARG A 978 9.60 -0.20 3.05
C ARG A 978 8.68 -0.06 1.84
N GLN A 979 7.60 0.74 1.91
CA GLN A 979 6.75 1.00 0.73
C GLN A 979 7.49 1.70 -0.42
N LYS A 980 8.62 2.37 -0.12
CA LYS A 980 9.52 2.96 -1.11
C LYS A 980 10.20 1.90 -2.00
N VAL A 981 10.33 0.66 -1.50
CA VAL A 981 10.86 -0.48 -2.25
C VAL A 981 9.69 -1.13 -2.98
N GLU A 982 9.56 -0.83 -4.26
CA GLU A 982 8.35 -1.17 -4.99
C GLU A 982 8.19 -2.65 -5.26
N LYS A 983 9.24 -3.47 -5.19
CA LYS A 983 9.14 -4.92 -5.29
C LYS A 983 8.62 -5.64 -4.04
N GLN A 984 8.53 -4.99 -2.87
CA GLN A 984 8.09 -5.66 -1.63
C GLN A 984 6.70 -6.31 -1.75
N VAL A 985 6.51 -7.47 -1.13
CA VAL A 985 5.27 -8.27 -1.25
C VAL A 985 4.57 -8.58 0.08
N TYR A 986 5.07 -8.07 1.21
CA TYR A 986 4.74 -8.55 2.56
C TYR A 986 3.24 -8.59 2.89
N GLN A 987 2.57 -7.42 2.92
CA GLN A 987 1.14 -7.35 3.25
C GLN A 987 0.27 -8.09 2.22
N LYS A 988 0.69 -8.07 0.95
CA LYS A 988 -0.09 -8.67 -0.12
C LYS A 988 -0.04 -10.19 -0.07
N PHE A 989 1.12 -10.74 0.26
CA PHE A 989 1.30 -12.17 0.52
C PHE A 989 0.39 -12.64 1.66
N GLU A 990 0.45 -11.97 2.82
CA GLU A 990 -0.39 -12.29 3.98
C GLU A 990 -1.88 -12.34 3.60
N LYS A 991 -2.37 -11.29 2.92
CA LYS A 991 -3.77 -11.23 2.49
C LYS A 991 -4.14 -12.38 1.54
N MET A 992 -3.34 -12.61 0.50
CA MET A 992 -3.64 -13.63 -0.51
C MET A 992 -3.58 -15.05 0.07
N LEU A 993 -2.69 -15.31 1.02
CA LEU A 993 -2.63 -16.59 1.73
C LEU A 993 -3.89 -16.77 2.59
N ILE A 994 -4.27 -15.78 3.41
CA ILE A 994 -5.49 -15.85 4.22
C ILE A 994 -6.73 -16.05 3.34
N ASP A 995 -6.88 -15.25 2.27
CA ASP A 995 -8.01 -15.34 1.33
C ASP A 995 -8.10 -16.73 0.66
N LYS A 996 -6.97 -17.39 0.39
CA LYS A 996 -6.93 -18.74 -0.17
C LYS A 996 -7.30 -19.79 0.88
N LEU A 997 -6.78 -19.67 2.10
CA LEU A 997 -7.05 -20.58 3.22
C LEU A 997 -8.48 -20.43 3.78
N ASN A 998 -9.15 -19.31 3.51
CA ASN A 998 -10.57 -19.10 3.81
C ASN A 998 -11.46 -20.10 3.07
N TYR A 999 -11.05 -20.52 1.86
CA TYR A 999 -11.75 -21.53 1.08
C TYR A 999 -10.79 -22.23 0.10
N MET A 1000 -10.27 -23.37 0.53
CA MET A 1000 -9.25 -24.10 -0.20
C MET A 1000 -9.77 -25.42 -0.76
N ALA A 1001 -10.09 -25.39 -2.05
CA ALA A 1001 -10.35 -26.59 -2.85
C ALA A 1001 -9.16 -26.92 -3.77
N PHE A 1002 -8.87 -28.21 -3.87
CA PHE A 1002 -7.88 -28.80 -4.77
C PHE A 1002 -8.56 -29.33 -6.03
N LYS A 1003 -8.03 -28.97 -7.20
CA LYS A 1003 -8.65 -29.31 -8.50
C LYS A 1003 -8.51 -30.77 -8.91
N ASN A 1004 -7.67 -31.53 -8.22
CA ASN A 1004 -7.36 -32.93 -8.49
C ASN A 1004 -8.07 -33.90 -7.53
N LYS A 1005 -8.83 -33.38 -6.57
CA LYS A 1005 -9.64 -34.19 -5.65
C LYS A 1005 -11.05 -34.32 -6.17
N GLU A 1006 -11.70 -35.43 -5.80
CA GLU A 1006 -13.12 -35.64 -6.06
C GLU A 1006 -13.97 -34.62 -5.31
N ALA A 1007 -15.16 -34.32 -5.83
CA ALA A 1007 -15.96 -33.19 -5.34
C ALA A 1007 -16.30 -33.30 -3.84
N ALA A 1008 -16.66 -34.49 -3.37
CA ALA A 1008 -17.07 -34.76 -1.99
C ALA A 1008 -15.91 -35.18 -1.05
N GLU A 1009 -14.69 -35.35 -1.55
CA GLU A 1009 -13.54 -35.67 -0.69
C GLU A 1009 -13.13 -34.44 0.14
N THR A 1010 -12.47 -34.63 1.28
CA THR A 1010 -11.86 -33.54 2.06
C THR A 1010 -10.88 -32.73 1.21
N GLY A 1011 -11.11 -31.43 1.08
CA GLY A 1011 -10.37 -30.54 0.18
C GLY A 1011 -10.86 -30.57 -1.28
N GLY A 1012 -11.89 -31.36 -1.59
CA GLY A 1012 -12.68 -31.27 -2.81
C GLY A 1012 -13.54 -29.99 -2.86
N VAL A 1013 -14.28 -29.79 -3.96
CA VAL A 1013 -15.07 -28.56 -4.12
C VAL A 1013 -16.28 -28.49 -3.18
N LEU A 1014 -16.95 -29.59 -2.83
CA LEU A 1014 -18.06 -29.56 -1.87
C LEU A 1014 -17.59 -29.54 -0.42
N ASN A 1015 -16.38 -30.07 -0.15
CA ASN A 1015 -15.79 -30.16 1.19
C ASN A 1015 -14.44 -29.42 1.24
N ALA A 1016 -14.43 -28.16 0.77
CA ALA A 1016 -13.23 -27.34 0.76
C ALA A 1016 -12.76 -27.00 2.18
N LEU A 1017 -11.44 -26.93 2.37
CA LEU A 1017 -10.82 -26.63 3.66
C LEU A 1017 -10.93 -25.14 4.00
N GLN A 1018 -11.15 -24.84 5.27
CA GLN A 1018 -11.13 -23.49 5.86
C GLN A 1018 -10.12 -23.46 7.00
N LEU A 1019 -8.90 -23.01 6.69
CA LEU A 1019 -7.72 -23.10 7.56
C LEU A 1019 -7.28 -21.74 8.14
N SER A 1020 -8.03 -20.67 7.87
CA SER A 1020 -7.82 -19.34 8.43
C SER A 1020 -9.13 -18.73 8.88
N ASN A 1021 -9.09 -17.67 9.69
CA ASN A 1021 -10.29 -16.91 10.01
C ASN A 1021 -10.75 -16.11 8.80
N LYS A 1022 -12.04 -15.83 8.70
CA LYS A 1022 -12.59 -14.88 7.72
C LYS A 1022 -11.84 -13.54 7.83
N PHE A 1023 -11.26 -13.09 6.72
CA PHE A 1023 -10.46 -11.87 6.71
C PHE A 1023 -11.36 -10.63 6.73
N ASP A 1024 -11.30 -9.87 7.83
CA ASP A 1024 -11.96 -8.57 7.95
C ASP A 1024 -10.99 -7.41 7.62
N SER A 1025 -9.92 -7.27 8.40
CA SER A 1025 -8.88 -6.27 8.21
C SER A 1025 -7.59 -6.67 8.92
N PHE A 1026 -6.47 -6.06 8.54
CA PHE A 1026 -5.19 -6.26 9.25
C PHE A 1026 -5.21 -5.72 10.69
N GLN A 1027 -6.09 -4.76 11.00
CA GLN A 1027 -6.19 -4.19 12.35
C GLN A 1027 -6.85 -5.16 13.34
N LYS A 1028 -7.80 -5.98 12.86
CA LYS A 1028 -8.46 -7.02 13.65
C LYS A 1028 -7.68 -8.34 13.69
N LEU A 1029 -6.57 -8.43 12.94
CA LEU A 1029 -5.73 -9.60 12.91
C LEU A 1029 -4.89 -9.67 14.18
N GLY A 1030 -5.12 -10.69 15.01
CA GLY A 1030 -4.33 -10.95 16.21
C GLY A 1030 -3.03 -11.70 15.93
N LYS A 1031 -2.50 -12.40 16.93
CA LYS A 1031 -1.32 -13.27 16.79
C LYS A 1031 -1.62 -14.61 16.09
N GLN A 1032 -2.88 -14.87 15.76
CA GLN A 1032 -3.33 -16.09 15.10
C GLN A 1032 -4.52 -15.82 14.17
N SER A 1033 -4.50 -16.46 13.00
CA SER A 1033 -5.66 -16.61 12.11
C SER A 1033 -5.72 -18.06 11.60
N GLY A 1034 -6.51 -18.89 12.28
CA GLY A 1034 -6.53 -20.34 12.08
C GLY A 1034 -5.15 -20.96 12.25
N PHE A 1035 -4.64 -21.58 11.18
CA PHE A 1035 -3.33 -22.24 11.10
C PHE A 1035 -2.16 -21.29 10.82
N ILE A 1036 -2.40 -19.98 10.78
CA ILE A 1036 -1.36 -18.96 10.62
C ILE A 1036 -1.07 -18.31 11.98
N PHE A 1037 0.20 -18.27 12.38
CA PHE A 1037 0.67 -17.62 13.61
C PHE A 1037 1.66 -16.49 13.31
N TYR A 1038 1.61 -15.44 14.14
CA TYR A 1038 2.47 -14.27 14.04
C TYR A 1038 3.35 -14.15 15.29
N VAL A 1039 4.67 -14.28 15.11
CA VAL A 1039 5.65 -14.28 16.20
C VAL A 1039 6.59 -13.07 16.12
N PRO A 1040 7.13 -12.56 17.24
CA PRO A 1040 8.04 -11.41 17.20
C PRO A 1040 9.31 -11.67 16.36
N ALA A 1041 9.71 -10.71 15.52
CA ALA A 1041 10.88 -10.80 14.64
C ALA A 1041 12.25 -10.70 15.36
N TRP A 1042 12.26 -10.45 16.67
CA TRP A 1042 13.49 -10.16 17.42
C TRP A 1042 14.46 -11.35 17.41
N HIS A 1043 15.69 -11.12 16.95
CA HIS A 1043 16.77 -12.13 16.82
C HIS A 1043 16.33 -13.47 16.20
N THR A 1044 15.73 -13.39 15.00
CA THR A 1044 15.51 -14.56 14.12
C THR A 1044 16.62 -14.72 13.08
N SER A 1045 17.10 -13.64 12.45
CA SER A 1045 18.17 -13.72 11.44
C SER A 1045 19.59 -13.60 12.03
N LYS A 1046 19.77 -12.78 13.08
CA LYS A 1046 21.08 -12.51 13.71
C LYS A 1046 21.24 -13.30 15.02
N ILE A 1047 21.29 -14.62 14.88
CA ILE A 1047 21.46 -15.58 15.97
C ILE A 1047 22.17 -16.82 15.42
N ASP A 1048 23.04 -17.43 16.21
CA ASP A 1048 23.68 -18.69 15.87
C ASP A 1048 22.67 -19.85 16.00
N PRO A 1049 22.33 -20.58 14.91
CA PRO A 1049 21.39 -21.70 14.98
C PRO A 1049 21.91 -22.90 15.79
N ALA A 1050 23.22 -23.02 16.03
CA ALA A 1050 23.79 -24.14 16.76
C ALA A 1050 23.78 -23.93 18.27
N THR A 1051 24.05 -22.70 18.74
CA THR A 1051 24.23 -22.40 20.17
C THR A 1051 23.19 -21.43 20.74
N GLY A 1052 22.47 -20.71 19.89
CA GLY A 1052 21.59 -19.62 20.31
C GLY A 1052 22.32 -18.34 20.73
N PHE A 1053 23.60 -18.19 20.38
CA PHE A 1053 24.39 -16.98 20.65
C PHE A 1053 23.84 -15.75 19.91
N VAL A 1054 23.82 -14.60 20.59
CA VAL A 1054 23.42 -13.29 20.05
C VAL A 1054 24.36 -12.19 20.54
N ASP A 1055 24.70 -11.23 19.68
CA ASP A 1055 25.50 -10.07 20.08
C ASP A 1055 24.67 -9.00 20.80
N PHE A 1056 24.91 -8.86 22.11
CA PHE A 1056 24.37 -7.75 22.91
C PHE A 1056 25.30 -6.55 23.09
N PHE A 1057 26.60 -6.69 22.77
CA PHE A 1057 27.58 -5.65 23.01
C PHE A 1057 27.40 -4.48 22.06
N LYS A 1058 27.32 -4.76 20.74
CA LYS A 1058 27.39 -3.73 19.68
C LYS A 1058 28.48 -2.68 19.98
N PRO A 1059 29.73 -3.12 20.17
CA PRO A 1059 30.75 -2.31 20.80
C PRO A 1059 31.05 -1.05 19.98
N LYS A 1060 31.14 0.10 20.65
CA LYS A 1060 31.43 1.40 20.04
C LYS A 1060 32.48 2.11 20.89
N TYR A 1061 33.53 2.60 20.23
CA TYR A 1061 34.54 3.42 20.88
C TYR A 1061 33.97 4.82 21.17
N GLU A 1062 34.16 5.29 22.40
CA GLU A 1062 33.81 6.64 22.84
C GLU A 1062 35.07 7.42 23.24
N ASN A 1063 35.78 6.91 24.24
CA ASN A 1063 37.06 7.41 24.73
C ASN A 1063 37.90 6.25 25.31
N ILE A 1064 39.12 6.57 25.72
CA ILE A 1064 40.10 5.58 26.20
C ILE A 1064 39.60 4.92 27.50
N GLU A 1065 39.08 5.70 28.43
CA GLU A 1065 38.65 5.28 29.76
C GLU A 1065 37.51 4.26 29.67
N LYS A 1066 36.48 4.55 28.86
CA LYS A 1066 35.37 3.63 28.60
C LYS A 1066 35.83 2.38 27.84
N ALA A 1067 36.81 2.51 26.94
CA ALA A 1067 37.36 1.35 26.24
C ALA A 1067 38.12 0.44 27.23
N LYS A 1068 38.92 1.01 28.13
CA LYS A 1068 39.62 0.29 29.20
C LYS A 1068 38.64 -0.41 30.14
N GLU A 1069 37.57 0.26 30.55
CA GLU A 1069 36.50 -0.33 31.35
C GLU A 1069 35.86 -1.52 30.61
N PHE A 1070 35.48 -1.34 29.34
CA PHE A 1070 34.87 -2.37 28.52
C PHE A 1070 35.77 -3.61 28.38
N PHE A 1071 37.03 -3.45 27.97
CA PHE A 1071 37.95 -4.58 27.84
C PHE A 1071 38.38 -5.17 29.20
N GLY A 1072 38.41 -4.37 30.26
CA GLY A 1072 38.69 -4.80 31.63
C GLY A 1072 37.61 -5.74 32.20
N ASN A 1073 36.36 -5.61 31.74
CA ASN A 1073 35.24 -6.45 32.19
C ASN A 1073 35.27 -7.88 31.64
N PHE A 1074 36.10 -8.18 30.62
CA PHE A 1074 36.29 -9.55 30.13
C PHE A 1074 36.93 -10.44 31.21
N LYS A 1075 36.57 -11.72 31.19
CA LYS A 1075 37.18 -12.73 32.07
C LYS A 1075 38.65 -12.93 31.68
N SER A 1076 38.88 -13.25 30.41
CA SER A 1076 40.20 -13.46 29.80
C SER A 1076 40.15 -13.10 28.32
N ILE A 1077 41.29 -12.65 27.79
CA ILE A 1077 41.51 -12.48 26.35
C ILE A 1077 42.82 -13.20 26.02
N CYS A 1078 42.76 -14.30 25.28
CA CYS A 1078 43.92 -15.17 25.04
C CYS A 1078 44.08 -15.47 23.55
N PHE A 1079 45.30 -15.78 23.12
CA PHE A 1079 45.54 -16.34 21.78
C PHE A 1079 45.74 -17.86 21.87
N ASN A 1080 44.88 -18.61 21.19
CA ASN A 1080 44.98 -20.06 21.10
C ASN A 1080 45.93 -20.45 19.97
N ARG A 1081 47.18 -20.77 20.30
CA ARG A 1081 48.21 -21.14 19.31
C ARG A 1081 47.85 -22.40 18.51
N GLY A 1082 47.24 -23.39 19.16
CA GLY A 1082 46.90 -24.66 18.51
C GLY A 1082 45.78 -24.52 17.47
N LYS A 1083 44.86 -23.58 17.69
CA LYS A 1083 43.73 -23.31 16.80
C LYS A 1083 43.89 -22.05 15.93
N ASN A 1084 44.94 -21.26 16.18
CA ASN A 1084 45.28 -20.01 15.50
C ASN A 1084 44.13 -18.98 15.50
N TRP A 1085 43.62 -18.63 16.69
CA TRP A 1085 42.64 -17.57 16.87
C TRP A 1085 42.74 -16.92 18.26
N PHE A 1086 42.13 -15.75 18.42
CA PHE A 1086 41.92 -15.12 19.72
C PHE A 1086 40.60 -15.56 20.34
N GLU A 1087 40.59 -15.77 21.65
CA GLU A 1087 39.45 -16.16 22.46
C GLU A 1087 39.15 -15.03 23.46
N PHE A 1088 37.90 -14.57 23.47
CA PHE A 1088 37.40 -13.55 24.40
C PHE A 1088 36.36 -14.20 25.30
N ASP A 1089 36.74 -14.50 26.53
CA ASP A 1089 35.85 -15.07 27.54
C ASP A 1089 35.16 -13.96 28.31
N PHE A 1090 33.84 -14.05 28.44
CA PHE A 1090 33.08 -13.05 29.17
C PHE A 1090 31.83 -13.62 29.82
N ASP A 1091 31.28 -12.82 30.74
CA ASP A 1091 29.95 -12.99 31.31
C ASP A 1091 29.13 -11.74 30.99
N TYR A 1092 28.02 -11.90 30.25
CA TYR A 1092 27.17 -10.77 29.87
C TYR A 1092 26.67 -9.96 31.07
N ASN A 1093 26.54 -10.55 32.26
CA ASN A 1093 26.10 -9.84 33.47
C ASN A 1093 27.04 -8.69 33.86
N LYS A 1094 28.30 -8.72 33.42
CA LYS A 1094 29.27 -7.64 33.64
C LYS A 1094 29.13 -6.46 32.66
N PHE A 1095 28.27 -6.58 31.65
CA PHE A 1095 28.16 -5.61 30.56
C PHE A 1095 26.73 -5.12 30.35
N THR A 1096 25.74 -5.99 30.51
CA THR A 1096 24.36 -5.64 30.22
C THR A 1096 23.36 -6.54 30.96
N PRO A 1097 22.27 -5.96 31.50
CA PRO A 1097 21.20 -6.75 32.11
C PRO A 1097 20.35 -7.51 31.08
N LYS A 1098 20.56 -7.29 29.77
CA LYS A 1098 19.74 -7.91 28.70
C LYS A 1098 19.84 -9.44 28.65
N ALA A 1099 20.90 -10.02 29.20
CA ALA A 1099 21.13 -11.47 29.22
C ALA A 1099 20.70 -12.14 30.54
N GLU A 1100 20.15 -11.38 31.49
CA GLU A 1100 19.74 -11.90 32.80
C GLU A 1100 18.78 -13.10 32.67
N ASP A 1101 19.05 -14.15 33.46
CA ASP A 1101 18.42 -15.49 33.41
C ASP A 1101 18.44 -16.20 32.04
N THR A 1102 19.43 -15.89 31.19
CA THR A 1102 19.77 -16.64 29.97
C THR A 1102 21.19 -17.20 30.08
N ARG A 1103 21.75 -17.80 29.02
CA ARG A 1103 23.19 -18.15 29.03
C ARG A 1103 24.02 -16.86 28.94
N THR A 1104 24.75 -16.54 30.01
CA THR A 1104 25.54 -15.30 30.09
C THR A 1104 27.02 -15.51 29.83
N GLN A 1105 27.54 -16.72 30.08
CA GLN A 1105 28.93 -17.07 29.86
C GLN A 1105 29.17 -17.55 28.43
N TRP A 1106 30.07 -16.88 27.74
CA TRP A 1106 30.43 -17.18 26.35
C TRP A 1106 31.93 -16.98 26.10
N THR A 1107 32.43 -17.74 25.15
CA THR A 1107 33.76 -17.57 24.56
C THR A 1107 33.57 -17.27 23.08
N VAL A 1108 33.91 -16.05 22.67
CA VAL A 1108 33.88 -15.68 21.25
C VAL A 1108 35.29 -15.74 20.67
N CYS A 1109 35.40 -16.31 19.47
CA CYS A 1109 36.67 -16.59 18.83
C CYS A 1109 36.80 -15.84 17.50
N THR A 1110 38.02 -15.41 17.15
CA THR A 1110 38.31 -14.86 15.83
C THR A 1110 38.44 -16.00 14.81
N THR A 1111 37.41 -16.24 14.02
CA THR A 1111 37.41 -17.34 13.05
C THR A 1111 38.35 -17.05 11.86
N PRO A 1112 38.91 -18.08 11.18
CA PRO A 1112 39.78 -17.89 10.02
C PRO A 1112 39.05 -17.42 8.75
N GLU A 1113 37.71 -17.42 8.77
CA GLU A 1113 36.86 -17.03 7.64
C GLU A 1113 36.82 -15.51 7.42
N VAL A 1114 36.76 -15.10 6.15
CA VAL A 1114 36.65 -13.69 5.76
C VAL A 1114 35.30 -13.10 6.19
N ARG A 1115 35.34 -11.93 6.81
CA ARG A 1115 34.17 -11.13 7.21
C ARG A 1115 34.08 -9.87 6.36
N TYR A 1116 32.87 -9.33 6.17
CA TYR A 1116 32.62 -8.19 5.29
C TYR A 1116 31.95 -7.03 6.02
N VAL A 1117 32.42 -5.80 5.79
CA VAL A 1117 31.87 -4.58 6.42
C VAL A 1117 31.62 -3.52 5.36
N TRP A 1118 30.46 -2.88 5.41
CA TRP A 1118 30.15 -1.76 4.54
C TRP A 1118 30.97 -0.52 4.89
N ASN A 1119 31.58 0.09 3.87
CA ASN A 1119 32.38 1.30 3.95
C ASN A 1119 31.85 2.33 2.93
N ARG A 1120 31.30 3.43 3.44
CA ARG A 1120 30.74 4.53 2.61
C ARG A 1120 31.81 5.25 1.79
N ASN A 1121 33.04 5.31 2.29
CA ASN A 1121 34.13 6.07 1.69
C ASN A 1121 34.90 5.26 0.64
N LYS A 1122 34.53 4.00 0.44
CA LYS A 1122 35.15 3.17 -0.61
C LYS A 1122 34.69 3.68 -1.97
N GLU A 1123 35.64 4.15 -2.77
CA GLU A 1123 35.38 4.56 -4.14
C GLU A 1123 34.80 3.40 -4.94
N THR A 1124 33.65 3.66 -5.52
CA THR A 1124 32.95 2.77 -6.45
C THR A 1124 32.49 3.64 -7.61
N ALA A 1125 32.33 3.04 -8.79
CA ALA A 1125 31.88 3.74 -10.00
C ALA A 1125 30.57 4.55 -9.83
N ASN A 1126 29.82 4.31 -8.74
CA ASN A 1126 28.52 4.91 -8.48
C ASN A 1126 28.54 5.90 -7.30
N GLY A 1127 29.70 6.10 -6.64
CA GLY A 1127 29.85 7.00 -5.48
C GLY A 1127 29.06 6.59 -4.23
N ARG A 1128 28.64 5.32 -4.10
CA ARG A 1128 27.72 4.86 -3.05
C ARG A 1128 28.39 4.12 -1.89
N GLY A 1129 29.70 3.89 -1.92
CA GLY A 1129 30.42 3.03 -0.97
C GLY A 1129 30.45 1.56 -1.39
N GLY A 1130 31.25 0.75 -0.69
CA GLY A 1130 31.49 -0.66 -0.99
C GLY A 1130 31.77 -1.49 0.27
N TYR A 1131 32.18 -2.74 0.12
CA TYR A 1131 32.48 -3.63 1.26
C TYR A 1131 33.99 -3.88 1.39
N ASP A 1132 34.49 -3.84 2.62
CA ASP A 1132 35.86 -4.20 2.99
C ASP A 1132 35.92 -5.61 3.56
N GLU A 1133 37.02 -6.29 3.25
CA GLU A 1133 37.29 -7.66 3.70
C GLU A 1133 38.13 -7.67 4.98
N TYR A 1134 37.76 -8.56 5.89
CA TYR A 1134 38.37 -8.69 7.21
C TYR A 1134 38.73 -10.14 7.51
N LEU A 1135 40.02 -10.44 7.47
CA LEU A 1135 40.62 -11.57 8.18
C LEU A 1135 40.95 -11.11 9.59
N ILE A 1136 40.04 -11.36 10.52
CA ILE A 1136 40.11 -10.72 11.85
C ILE A 1136 41.34 -11.16 12.62
N THR A 1137 41.64 -12.47 12.65
CA THR A 1137 42.81 -12.98 13.38
C THR A 1137 44.08 -12.28 12.93
N GLU A 1138 44.31 -12.19 11.61
CA GLU A 1138 45.52 -11.54 11.06
C GLU A 1138 45.54 -10.04 11.34
N LYS A 1139 44.39 -9.35 11.23
CA LYS A 1139 44.32 -7.93 11.58
C LYS A 1139 44.55 -7.66 13.07
N MET A 1140 44.10 -8.55 13.95
CA MET A 1140 44.39 -8.45 15.40
C MET A 1140 45.87 -8.70 15.69
N LYS A 1141 46.49 -9.69 15.04
CA LYS A 1141 47.96 -9.90 15.12
C LYS A 1141 48.71 -8.63 14.71
N SER A 1142 48.40 -8.07 13.53
CA SER A 1142 49.04 -6.83 13.06
C SER A 1142 48.82 -5.64 14.01
N LEU A 1143 47.65 -5.56 14.65
CA LEU A 1143 47.37 -4.51 15.64
C LEU A 1143 48.22 -4.69 16.91
N PHE A 1144 48.39 -5.92 17.38
CA PHE A 1144 49.16 -6.24 18.59
C PHE A 1144 50.68 -6.22 18.38
N ASP A 1145 51.14 -6.56 17.18
CA ASP A 1145 52.55 -6.52 16.77
C ASP A 1145 53.02 -5.11 16.37
N GLY A 1146 52.13 -4.10 16.35
CA GLY A 1146 52.45 -2.72 16.02
C GLY A 1146 53.55 -2.13 16.93
N GLU A 1147 54.46 -1.35 16.34
CA GLU A 1147 55.71 -0.90 16.98
C GLU A 1147 55.50 -0.16 18.31
N ASP A 1148 54.41 0.60 18.43
CA ASP A 1148 54.02 1.38 19.62
C ASP A 1148 53.10 0.64 20.61
N ILE A 1149 52.63 -0.58 20.28
CA ILE A 1149 51.66 -1.35 21.08
C ILE A 1149 52.31 -2.55 21.77
N ARG A 1150 53.02 -3.39 21.00
CA ARG A 1150 53.77 -4.61 21.40
C ARG A 1150 53.12 -5.45 22.51
N ILE A 1151 51.97 -6.05 22.22
CA ILE A 1151 51.29 -7.00 23.12
C ILE A 1151 51.78 -8.43 22.85
N ARG A 1152 52.24 -9.15 23.86
CA ARG A 1152 52.86 -10.49 23.71
C ARG A 1152 51.81 -11.59 23.78
N TYR A 1153 51.07 -11.81 22.70
CA TYR A 1153 50.00 -12.81 22.65
C TYR A 1153 50.47 -14.24 22.33
N GLN A 1154 51.66 -14.43 21.74
CA GLN A 1154 52.07 -15.72 21.15
C GLN A 1154 52.31 -16.85 22.17
N ASN A 1155 52.52 -16.52 23.44
CA ASN A 1155 52.70 -17.50 24.53
C ASN A 1155 51.38 -18.07 25.06
N GLY A 1156 50.23 -17.55 24.58
CA GLY A 1156 48.89 -17.96 25.01
C GLY A 1156 48.45 -17.45 26.38
N SER A 1157 49.18 -16.50 26.99
CA SER A 1157 48.75 -15.88 28.26
C SER A 1157 47.58 -14.91 28.07
N ASP A 1158 46.87 -14.61 29.17
CA ASP A 1158 45.81 -13.59 29.17
C ASP A 1158 46.40 -12.20 28.95
N ILE A 1159 46.12 -11.61 27.78
CA ILE A 1159 46.61 -10.29 27.35
C ILE A 1159 45.70 -9.14 27.79
N LYS A 1160 44.64 -9.40 28.56
CA LYS A 1160 43.69 -8.34 29.01
C LYS A 1160 44.38 -7.17 29.71
N ARG A 1161 45.33 -7.45 30.62
CA ARG A 1161 46.06 -6.38 31.34
C ARG A 1161 46.91 -5.53 30.40
N GLU A 1162 47.54 -6.16 29.41
CA GLU A 1162 48.33 -5.47 28.39
C GLU A 1162 47.45 -4.58 27.50
N ILE A 1163 46.26 -5.05 27.13
CA ILE A 1163 45.25 -4.26 26.40
C ILE A 1163 44.80 -3.04 27.22
N VAL A 1164 44.43 -3.22 28.49
CA VAL A 1164 43.97 -2.12 29.37
C VAL A 1164 45.08 -1.12 29.67
N GLY A 1165 46.34 -1.55 29.62
CA GLY A 1165 47.52 -0.70 29.79
C GLY A 1165 47.75 0.31 28.67
N GLN A 1166 47.19 0.08 27.48
CA GLN A 1166 47.41 0.97 26.32
C GLN A 1166 46.82 2.37 26.53
N SER A 1167 47.40 3.38 25.88
CA SER A 1167 46.93 4.78 25.94
C SER A 1167 46.54 5.35 24.57
N SER A 1168 46.70 4.59 23.49
CA SER A 1168 46.35 5.01 22.13
C SER A 1168 44.84 4.91 21.88
N GLY A 1169 44.19 6.06 21.67
CA GLY A 1169 42.78 6.09 21.25
C GLY A 1169 42.55 5.40 19.90
N GLN A 1170 43.52 5.45 18.99
CA GLN A 1170 43.46 4.78 17.68
C GLN A 1170 43.50 3.25 17.83
N PHE A 1171 44.33 2.72 18.75
CA PHE A 1171 44.38 1.30 19.07
C PHE A 1171 43.02 0.80 19.57
N PHE A 1172 42.43 1.47 20.58
CA PHE A 1172 41.13 1.07 21.11
C PHE A 1172 40.02 1.19 20.06
N LYS A 1173 40.05 2.23 19.22
CA LYS A 1173 39.10 2.40 18.12
C LYS A 1173 39.17 1.21 17.14
N GLU A 1174 40.37 0.78 16.78
CA GLU A 1174 40.58 -0.36 15.87
C GLU A 1174 40.24 -1.71 16.53
N LEU A 1175 40.70 -1.97 17.76
CA LEU A 1175 40.38 -3.21 18.49
C LEU A 1175 38.87 -3.37 18.71
N THR A 1176 38.19 -2.30 19.14
CA THR A 1176 36.73 -2.27 19.32
C THR A 1176 36.02 -2.59 18.00
N ARG A 1177 36.52 -2.05 16.89
CA ARG A 1177 35.99 -2.33 15.55
C ARG A 1177 36.19 -3.79 15.16
N LEU A 1178 37.39 -4.36 15.33
CA LEU A 1178 37.67 -5.77 15.01
C LEU A 1178 36.81 -6.73 15.85
N LEU A 1179 36.61 -6.44 17.14
CA LEU A 1179 35.69 -7.19 17.99
C LEU A 1179 34.24 -7.05 17.50
N GLY A 1180 33.78 -5.82 17.19
CA GLY A 1180 32.46 -5.57 16.65
C GLY A 1180 32.20 -6.29 15.32
N VAL A 1181 33.22 -6.39 14.47
CA VAL A 1181 33.14 -7.23 13.27
C VAL A 1181 33.02 -8.68 13.68
N THR A 1182 33.87 -9.24 14.55
CA THR A 1182 33.79 -10.65 15.03
C THR A 1182 32.42 -11.04 15.57
N LEU A 1183 31.78 -10.16 16.33
CA LEU A 1183 30.47 -10.38 16.94
C LEU A 1183 29.32 -10.30 15.93
N SER A 1184 29.52 -9.67 14.79
CA SER A 1184 28.49 -9.54 13.75
C SER A 1184 28.22 -10.92 13.14
N LEU A 1185 27.06 -11.53 13.42
CA LEU A 1185 26.79 -12.89 12.94
C LEU A 1185 26.52 -13.01 11.43
N ARG A 1186 25.93 -11.97 10.82
CA ARG A 1186 25.48 -11.97 9.41
C ARG A 1186 26.39 -11.12 8.54
N TYR A 1187 26.81 -11.67 7.41
CA TYR A 1187 27.71 -11.01 6.46
C TYR A 1187 27.19 -11.05 5.03
N ASN A 1188 27.52 -9.98 4.29
CA ASN A 1188 27.25 -9.86 2.87
C ASN A 1188 28.48 -9.30 2.15
N ASN A 1189 28.86 -9.90 1.02
CA ASN A 1189 30.04 -9.49 0.23
C ASN A 1189 29.78 -8.36 -0.78
N GLY A 1190 28.55 -7.83 -0.84
CA GLY A 1190 28.13 -6.74 -1.72
C GLY A 1190 28.00 -7.09 -3.21
N LYS A 1191 28.22 -8.35 -3.58
CA LYS A 1191 28.04 -8.82 -4.96
C LYS A 1191 26.55 -9.08 -5.24
N LYS A 1192 26.21 -9.50 -6.47
CA LYS A 1192 24.84 -9.87 -6.87
C LYS A 1192 24.90 -11.10 -7.78
N GLY A 1193 23.81 -11.85 -7.87
CA GLY A 1193 23.74 -13.07 -8.68
C GLY A 1193 24.56 -14.19 -8.05
N ASP A 1194 25.19 -15.04 -8.87
CA ASP A 1194 25.85 -16.27 -8.41
C ASP A 1194 27.08 -16.02 -7.52
N ALA A 1195 27.69 -14.83 -7.60
CA ALA A 1195 28.81 -14.43 -6.76
C ALA A 1195 28.37 -13.85 -5.39
N GLU A 1196 27.07 -13.73 -5.13
CA GLU A 1196 26.53 -13.10 -3.92
C GLU A 1196 26.58 -14.05 -2.72
N LYS A 1197 27.22 -13.63 -1.63
CA LYS A 1197 27.27 -14.39 -0.37
C LYS A 1197 26.46 -13.65 0.70
N ASP A 1198 25.31 -14.20 1.13
CA ASP A 1198 24.69 -13.88 2.44
C ASP A 1198 24.92 -15.08 3.32
N PHE A 1199 25.60 -14.89 4.44
CA PHE A 1199 25.87 -16.03 5.30
C PHE A 1199 25.86 -15.65 6.77
N ILE A 1200 25.64 -16.68 7.59
CA ILE A 1200 25.82 -16.61 9.03
C ILE A 1200 27.15 -17.28 9.36
N LEU A 1201 27.94 -16.61 10.18
CA LEU A 1201 29.20 -17.12 10.70
C LEU A 1201 29.23 -16.86 12.21
N SER A 1202 29.12 -17.94 12.98
CA SER A 1202 29.17 -17.86 14.43
C SER A 1202 30.60 -17.63 14.92
N PRO A 1203 30.84 -16.71 15.86
CA PRO A 1203 32.10 -16.62 16.58
C PRO A 1203 32.15 -17.58 17.78
N VAL A 1204 31.11 -18.38 18.04
CA VAL A 1204 31.04 -19.30 19.17
C VAL A 1204 31.09 -20.73 18.67
N ALA A 1205 31.92 -21.55 19.32
CA ALA A 1205 32.00 -22.98 19.04
C ALA A 1205 30.86 -23.73 19.77
N ASN A 1206 30.28 -24.72 19.10
CA ASN A 1206 29.30 -25.64 19.71
C ASN A 1206 30.00 -26.64 20.65
N ASN A 1207 29.24 -27.58 21.23
CA ASN A 1207 29.76 -28.62 22.13
C ASN A 1207 30.78 -29.58 21.49
N LYS A 1208 30.87 -29.61 20.16
CA LYS A 1208 31.88 -30.37 19.40
C LYS A 1208 33.13 -29.53 19.06
N GLY A 1209 33.16 -28.25 19.45
CA GLY A 1209 34.25 -27.33 19.14
C GLY A 1209 34.19 -26.72 17.73
N GLU A 1210 33.05 -26.80 17.05
CA GLU A 1210 32.85 -26.34 15.67
C GLU A 1210 32.09 -25.01 15.63
N PHE A 1211 32.47 -24.10 14.71
CA PHE A 1211 31.72 -22.86 14.46
C PHE A 1211 30.70 -23.07 13.36
N PHE A 1212 29.47 -22.60 13.60
CA PHE A 1212 28.48 -22.58 12.54
C PHE A 1212 28.88 -21.63 11.42
N ASN A 1213 28.91 -22.13 10.18
CA ASN A 1213 29.13 -21.34 8.97
C ASN A 1213 28.16 -21.81 7.89
N SER A 1214 27.19 -20.96 7.53
CA SER A 1214 26.15 -21.36 6.57
C SER A 1214 26.70 -21.63 5.16
N LEU A 1215 27.89 -21.12 4.81
CA LEU A 1215 28.55 -21.46 3.54
C LEU A 1215 29.01 -22.92 3.46
N LYS A 1216 29.11 -23.60 4.61
CA LYS A 1216 29.52 -25.00 4.76
C LYS A 1216 28.38 -25.88 5.29
N ALA A 1217 27.19 -25.31 5.49
CA ALA A 1217 26.04 -26.02 6.02
C ALA A 1217 25.41 -26.95 4.98
N ASP A 1218 25.06 -28.16 5.40
CA ASP A 1218 24.27 -29.09 4.59
C ASP A 1218 22.76 -28.75 4.64
N ALA A 1219 21.92 -29.58 4.02
CA ALA A 1219 20.47 -29.34 3.96
C ALA A 1219 19.73 -29.46 5.30
N SER A 1220 20.34 -30.07 6.33
CA SER A 1220 19.79 -30.18 7.68
C SER A 1220 20.00 -28.93 8.53
N GLN A 1221 20.86 -28.02 8.06
CA GLN A 1221 21.23 -26.77 8.73
C GLN A 1221 20.86 -25.55 7.87
N PRO A 1222 20.64 -24.36 8.45
CA PRO A 1222 20.31 -23.18 7.65
C PRO A 1222 21.42 -22.82 6.64
N GLN A 1223 21.09 -22.80 5.34
CA GLN A 1223 22.10 -22.64 4.27
C GLN A 1223 22.53 -21.19 4.02
N ASN A 1224 21.78 -20.20 4.54
CA ASN A 1224 22.11 -18.78 4.42
C ASN A 1224 21.40 -17.98 5.52
N ALA A 1225 21.59 -16.67 5.53
CA ALA A 1225 21.05 -15.81 6.58
C ALA A 1225 19.52 -15.63 6.57
N ASP A 1226 18.87 -15.75 5.41
CA ASP A 1226 17.42 -15.67 5.30
C ASP A 1226 16.79 -17.05 5.63
N ALA A 1227 17.46 -18.15 5.28
CA ALA A 1227 17.13 -19.50 5.76
C ALA A 1227 17.19 -19.59 7.29
N ASN A 1228 18.21 -18.96 7.90
CA ASN A 1228 18.35 -18.86 9.34
C ASN A 1228 17.19 -18.07 9.97
N GLY A 1229 16.78 -16.98 9.32
CA GLY A 1229 15.58 -16.22 9.69
C GLY A 1229 14.33 -17.10 9.69
N ALA A 1230 14.06 -17.79 8.59
CA ALA A 1230 12.90 -18.67 8.43
C ALA A 1230 12.91 -19.84 9.42
N TYR A 1231 14.08 -20.44 9.67
CA TYR A 1231 14.26 -21.50 10.65
C TYR A 1231 13.92 -21.03 12.07
N HIS A 1232 14.44 -19.89 12.51
CA HIS A 1232 14.15 -19.36 13.85
C HIS A 1232 12.70 -18.86 14.00
N ILE A 1233 12.08 -18.37 12.91
CA ILE A 1233 10.63 -18.11 12.89
C ILE A 1233 9.85 -19.41 13.14
N ALA A 1234 10.24 -20.51 12.49
CA ALA A 1234 9.63 -21.82 12.72
C ALA A 1234 9.86 -22.31 14.17
N LEU A 1235 11.06 -22.13 14.72
CA LEU A 1235 11.36 -22.47 16.13
C LEU A 1235 10.52 -21.66 17.14
N LYS A 1236 10.21 -20.39 16.86
CA LYS A 1236 9.25 -19.64 17.67
C LYS A 1236 7.83 -20.21 17.55
N GLY A 1237 7.48 -20.72 16.38
CA GLY A 1237 6.28 -21.54 16.19
C GLY A 1237 6.27 -22.80 17.04
N LEU A 1238 7.41 -23.48 17.16
CA LEU A 1238 7.55 -24.67 17.99
C LEU A 1238 7.35 -24.32 19.47
N TRP A 1239 7.90 -23.20 19.93
CA TRP A 1239 7.61 -22.68 21.26
C TRP A 1239 6.10 -22.44 21.47
N VAL A 1240 5.39 -21.87 20.48
CA VAL A 1240 3.93 -21.70 20.56
C VAL A 1240 3.22 -23.05 20.71
N LEU A 1241 3.62 -24.09 19.97
CA LEU A 1241 3.05 -25.43 20.13
C LEU A 1241 3.28 -26.00 21.54
N HIS A 1242 4.48 -25.80 22.12
CA HIS A 1242 4.74 -26.22 23.51
C HIS A 1242 3.80 -25.51 24.49
N GLN A 1243 3.61 -24.20 24.34
CA GLN A 1243 2.68 -23.45 25.19
C GLN A 1243 1.22 -23.92 25.05
N ILE A 1244 0.80 -24.33 23.85
CA ILE A 1244 -0.54 -24.90 23.62
C ILE A 1244 -0.69 -26.24 24.34
N ASN A 1245 0.35 -27.08 24.32
CA ASN A 1245 0.34 -28.39 24.97
C ASN A 1245 0.28 -28.26 26.51
N GLU A 1246 1.04 -27.31 27.07
CA GLU A 1246 1.12 -27.05 28.51
C GLU A 1246 -0.08 -26.29 29.07
N ALA A 1247 -0.86 -25.60 28.23
CA ALA A 1247 -1.95 -24.75 28.70
C ALA A 1247 -3.15 -25.53 29.24
N ASN A 1248 -3.57 -25.21 30.47
CA ASN A 1248 -4.82 -25.69 31.07
C ASN A 1248 -6.06 -25.07 30.40
N ASP A 1249 -6.01 -23.76 30.12
CA ASP A 1249 -7.07 -23.03 29.42
C ASP A 1249 -6.55 -22.47 28.10
N LEU A 1250 -7.02 -23.07 26.99
CA LEU A 1250 -6.61 -22.68 25.64
C LEU A 1250 -7.01 -21.24 25.26
N LYS A 1251 -7.97 -20.63 25.95
CA LYS A 1251 -8.39 -19.24 25.67
C LYS A 1251 -7.39 -18.20 26.15
N LYS A 1252 -6.48 -18.58 27.07
CA LYS A 1252 -5.50 -17.69 27.70
C LYS A 1252 -4.06 -17.99 27.28
N VAL A 1253 -3.85 -18.84 26.27
CA VAL A 1253 -2.51 -19.21 25.80
C VAL A 1253 -1.75 -17.97 25.33
N LYS A 1254 -0.51 -17.84 25.80
CA LYS A 1254 0.41 -16.79 25.36
C LYS A 1254 1.01 -17.17 24.01
N LEU A 1255 0.59 -16.48 22.94
CA LEU A 1255 1.07 -16.74 21.57
C LEU A 1255 2.26 -15.85 21.16
N ALA A 1256 2.70 -14.93 22.02
CA ALA A 1256 3.81 -14.03 21.76
C ALA A 1256 4.94 -14.29 22.76
N ILE A 1257 6.03 -14.89 22.28
CA ILE A 1257 7.25 -15.15 23.07
C ILE A 1257 7.97 -13.84 23.40
N SER A 1258 8.39 -13.66 24.65
CA SER A 1258 9.28 -12.55 25.03
C SER A 1258 10.72 -12.82 24.58
N ASN A 1259 11.56 -11.77 24.54
CA ASN A 1259 12.97 -11.90 24.17
C ASN A 1259 13.73 -12.86 25.11
N LYS A 1260 13.39 -12.85 26.40
CA LYS A 1260 14.01 -13.68 27.43
C LYS A 1260 13.63 -15.16 27.27
N GLU A 1261 12.33 -15.45 27.14
CA GLU A 1261 11.84 -16.80 26.88
C GLU A 1261 12.41 -17.37 25.57
N TRP A 1262 12.59 -16.52 24.55
CA TRP A 1262 13.20 -16.92 23.29
C TRP A 1262 14.62 -17.43 23.47
N LEU A 1263 15.48 -16.67 24.15
CA LEU A 1263 16.86 -17.09 24.39
C LEU A 1263 16.94 -18.34 25.26
N GLN A 1264 16.12 -18.44 26.30
CA GLN A 1264 16.02 -19.65 27.12
C GLN A 1264 15.62 -20.88 26.27
N PHE A 1265 14.69 -20.73 25.34
CA PHE A 1265 14.21 -21.82 24.50
C PHE A 1265 15.26 -22.32 23.49
N VAL A 1266 16.04 -21.40 22.90
CA VAL A 1266 17.06 -21.77 21.89
C VAL A 1266 18.39 -22.20 22.50
N GLN A 1267 18.79 -21.62 23.64
CA GLN A 1267 20.09 -21.90 24.26
C GLN A 1267 20.09 -23.17 25.13
N ARG A 1268 18.93 -23.65 25.61
CA ARG A 1268 18.82 -24.84 26.48
C ARG A 1268 18.81 -26.18 25.73
N TYR A 1269 18.90 -26.17 24.40
CA TYR A 1269 18.85 -27.38 23.57
C TYR A 1269 20.20 -28.11 23.46
N GLU A 1270 21.22 -27.68 24.21
CA GLU A 1270 22.46 -28.44 24.39
C GLU A 1270 22.20 -29.65 25.32
N SER A 1271 21.70 -30.75 24.74
CA SER A 1271 21.74 -32.09 25.34
C SER A 1271 22.20 -33.10 24.31
#